data_AF-A0A7K1U6I9-F1
#
_entry.id   AF-A0A7K1U6I9-F1
#
_cell.length_a   1.000
_cell.length_b   1.000
_cell.length_c   1.000
_cell.angle_alpha   90.00
_cell.angle_beta   90.00
_cell.angle_gamma   90.00
#
_symmetry.space_group_name_H-M   'P 1'
#
loop_
_entity.id
_entity.type
_entity.pdbx_description
1 polymer ?
#
loop_
_entity_poly.entity_id
_entity_poly.type
_entity_poly.pdbx_seq_one_letter_code
_entity_poly.pdbx_strand_id
1 'polypeptide(L)'
;MKVKSTFRTALSYYYVRHAILFLLLIMGYRSMAQVSPQVPATTKNHSKQVIGYITQWDAWKEVAGIVPKGGYNQLNVDYSQYTILNFSFFGVAKDGSLHSGDFRNKNIYQVGAVQEPAALVNEDIYSSWDMFLLYGELEAPIYYISDGSYAYTLGYRNEGSGWKNVNTGKTGAFPLSVPKQGGAQGLLDLAHSKGVKVMASIGGWSMCKHYPEMASDATKRARFVANCVDLINMGFDGIDFDWEYPDGPGMNIEKYGPADYNNFAALVEAVRTAIGPNKLITAAFTASPAKLQGFNWARLNNSMNYYNMMTYDYNGGWSNKAGHNAPLYDYPGAEYTNFSVDATVKALKALGVNMSKVNIGAPFYGRGVITSGTAALNGATTKRAETVQPDGPIQTCADYTNWAKDLWDGTPNYSYILQQTSSGWTEQWDDVAKVPYKTKGNYFLSYDNERSVGEKAKYIKDNALAGIIIWQVFGDMLNMTSSTVPKGKLIHCPNTTSPLVNKINAVFADGTTPGNVAPTVSLTAPATGASFTAPASITVSATAADSDGSVKKVEFFRGATSLGVDSVAPYSISWSNVAAGSYSITAVATDNLGATTTSTAVAVNVTSTDGGGNTNKVVVGYWHNWNLASAPYIRLKDVDSRYNVIEVAFGTTSSDYSTVSFTPEGTTVADFKSDIATLQAAGRKVLLSLGGETGTLMLNTEANKQAFISSMKGILDSYNFDGFDIDIEGGTSLQLNNGDNNFTAPATPKVVNLIAAVKEIIAYRKAQGKNCLLTMAPETYYVQTAYGATYSPLVGAYLPIIYGLRNELSWIQPQLYNTGSVMGLDNKVYSSATADFIVSMTEMLLQGFSVSGTGMTFPALREDQVAFGLPAAPGAAGSGYTAPAEVKKALNYLLKGQSYGGSYTLRKAAGYPNMRGIMTWSVNWDKVNNGEFATNYYPFFSGTVTPGNQSPVVSLTSPAANASFTAPATVTITASASDADGTISKVEFYRGTTRLGEATSSPYTYTWSNVAAGSYSLTAVATDNGGAVTTSAAVSITVNGTGGGTCNGIAAWVAANVYTQGMQVVYNNKIYKAKWWTQNEQPDTHSGADQVWAYVSDCDGSGGTDPGTDPGTDPGTGSCAGVPAYEPYPKIYNIGDKVVYNGNLYESLANSLYNVTPGTADWWWKPLGACSASAARTTTTAVVNLPVGTEKLVVFPNPLTGSVLNINLNAAAGEKVAVELWSADGSTLLLRREYTAGYKGSQKITLDASRVPAGTWILKTVNIKNGRKGSAKVIRL
;
A
#
# COMPACT_ATOMS: atom_id res chain seq x y z
N MET A 1 -37.08 3.09 61.45
CA MET A 1 -37.70 1.80 61.08
C MET A 1 -37.75 1.69 59.56
N LYS A 2 -37.43 0.52 59.00
CA LYS A 2 -37.42 0.17 57.56
C LYS A 2 -38.85 0.00 56.99
N VAL A 3 -38.90 -0.13 55.63
CA VAL A 3 -39.85 -0.86 54.75
C VAL A 3 -40.93 0.04 54.09
N LYS A 4 -40.83 0.35 52.77
CA LYS A 4 -41.37 -0.32 51.54
C LYS A 4 -42.90 -0.53 51.61
N SER A 5 -43.77 -0.33 50.59
CA SER A 5 -43.68 -0.53 49.15
C SER A 5 -44.89 0.06 48.37
N THR A 6 -44.62 0.61 47.16
CA THR A 6 -45.33 0.45 45.85
C THR A 6 -46.79 0.90 45.63
N PHE A 7 -47.28 1.24 44.42
CA PHE A 7 -46.81 1.76 43.11
C PHE A 7 -48.03 1.67 42.13
N ARG A 8 -47.97 2.37 40.99
CA ARG A 8 -48.84 2.31 39.76
C ARG A 8 -50.14 3.14 39.87
N THR A 9 -50.46 4.11 39.01
CA THR A 9 -50.28 4.23 37.55
C THR A 9 -50.56 5.69 37.14
N ALA A 10 -49.55 6.50 36.78
CA ALA A 10 -49.77 7.83 36.16
C ALA A 10 -48.52 8.50 35.53
N LEU A 11 -47.36 7.83 35.43
CA LEU A 11 -46.09 8.52 35.14
C LEU A 11 -45.45 8.21 33.77
N SER A 12 -46.18 7.58 32.84
CA SER A 12 -45.57 7.07 31.60
C SER A 12 -45.80 7.95 30.35
N TYR A 13 -46.69 8.96 30.39
CA TYR A 13 -47.04 9.75 29.19
C TYR A 13 -46.32 11.10 29.08
N TYR A 14 -45.79 11.66 30.18
CA TYR A 14 -45.15 12.99 30.17
C TYR A 14 -43.66 12.97 29.82
N TYR A 15 -42.95 11.87 30.10
CA TYR A 15 -41.52 11.74 29.82
C TYR A 15 -41.21 11.38 28.37
N VAL A 16 -42.13 10.73 27.65
CA VAL A 16 -41.91 10.32 26.26
C VAL A 16 -42.02 11.51 25.29
N ARG A 17 -42.91 12.49 25.55
CA ARG A 17 -43.00 13.71 24.71
C ARG A 17 -41.80 14.65 24.88
N HIS A 18 -41.24 14.76 26.09
CA HIS A 18 -40.03 15.57 26.32
C HIS A 18 -38.77 14.86 25.82
N ALA A 19 -38.69 13.53 25.95
CA ALA A 19 -37.59 12.75 25.37
C ALA A 19 -37.62 12.75 23.83
N ILE A 20 -38.80 12.73 23.19
CA ILE A 20 -38.92 12.82 21.73
C ILE A 20 -38.63 14.24 21.22
N LEU A 21 -39.02 15.30 21.93
CA LEU A 21 -38.58 16.67 21.58
C LEU A 21 -37.07 16.84 21.76
N PHE A 22 -36.47 16.26 22.79
CA PHE A 22 -35.02 16.32 23.02
C PHE A 22 -34.25 15.45 22.00
N LEU A 23 -34.79 14.30 21.59
CA LEU A 23 -34.22 13.48 20.51
C LEU A 23 -34.40 14.10 19.12
N LEU A 24 -35.49 14.82 18.85
CA LEU A 24 -35.69 15.58 17.60
C LEU A 24 -34.81 16.83 17.52
N LEU A 25 -34.41 17.42 18.66
CA LEU A 25 -33.39 18.47 18.72
C LEU A 25 -31.95 17.94 18.56
N ILE A 26 -31.71 16.65 18.86
CA ILE A 26 -30.39 16.01 18.72
C ILE A 26 -30.20 15.37 17.34
N MET A 27 -31.28 15.02 16.63
CA MET A 27 -31.23 14.52 15.25
C MET A 27 -31.62 15.61 14.25
N GLY A 28 -30.71 16.55 13.97
CA GLY A 28 -30.94 17.52 12.90
C GLY A 28 -30.16 18.83 12.91
N TYR A 29 -29.10 19.01 13.70
CA TYR A 29 -28.22 20.16 13.49
C TYR A 29 -27.25 19.88 12.34
N ARG A 30 -27.75 20.03 11.11
CA ARG A 30 -26.84 20.40 10.02
C ARG A 30 -26.32 21.80 10.35
N SER A 31 -25.00 21.94 10.51
CA SER A 31 -24.37 23.24 10.76
C SER A 31 -24.77 24.22 9.66
N MET A 32 -25.61 25.19 9.99
CA MET A 32 -25.95 26.27 9.08
C MET A 32 -24.80 27.26 9.07
N ALA A 33 -24.15 27.40 7.91
CA ALA A 33 -23.15 28.42 7.66
C ALA A 33 -23.81 29.81 7.50
N GLN A 34 -23.04 30.88 7.72
CA GLN A 34 -23.55 32.26 7.59
C GLN A 34 -23.94 32.58 6.14
N VAL A 35 -23.12 32.10 5.22
CA VAL A 35 -23.38 32.02 3.79
C VAL A 35 -23.19 30.56 3.38
N SER A 36 -23.75 30.15 2.25
CA SER A 36 -23.88 28.76 1.82
C SER A 36 -24.96 27.99 2.61
N PRO A 37 -25.98 27.43 1.93
CA PRO A 37 -27.11 26.80 2.61
C PRO A 37 -26.70 25.52 3.36
N GLN A 38 -25.64 24.82 2.94
CA GLN A 38 -25.14 23.58 3.53
C GLN A 38 -23.65 23.38 3.21
N VAL A 39 -22.83 23.02 4.21
CA VAL A 39 -21.41 22.67 4.03
C VAL A 39 -21.13 21.23 4.49
N PRO A 40 -20.22 20.51 3.81
CA PRO A 40 -19.97 19.09 4.07
C PRO A 40 -19.24 18.84 5.40
N ALA A 41 -18.33 19.74 5.78
CA ALA A 41 -17.58 19.72 7.04
C ALA A 41 -17.13 21.14 7.39
N THR A 42 -16.68 21.33 8.62
CA THR A 42 -16.22 22.61 9.17
C THR A 42 -14.95 22.40 10.00
N THR A 43 -14.31 23.49 10.42
CA THR A 43 -13.13 23.43 11.30
C THR A 43 -13.43 22.81 12.66
N LYS A 44 -14.70 22.71 13.07
CA LYS A 44 -15.11 21.99 14.29
C LYS A 44 -14.98 20.47 14.17
N ASN A 45 -14.81 19.95 12.96
CA ASN A 45 -14.73 18.51 12.69
C ASN A 45 -13.28 17.98 12.67
N HIS A 46 -12.28 18.85 12.82
CA HIS A 46 -10.86 18.46 12.81
C HIS A 46 -10.01 19.42 13.64
N SER A 47 -8.71 19.13 13.79
CA SER A 47 -7.76 19.96 14.57
C SER A 47 -6.75 20.74 13.71
N LYS A 48 -6.79 20.60 12.38
CA LYS A 48 -5.92 21.34 11.45
C LYS A 48 -6.27 22.83 11.40
N GLN A 49 -5.26 23.67 11.14
CA GLN A 49 -5.45 25.09 10.86
C GLN A 49 -5.92 25.31 9.42
N VAL A 50 -6.86 26.24 9.24
CA VAL A 50 -7.28 26.76 7.93
C VAL A 50 -7.22 28.28 8.03
N ILE A 51 -6.15 28.85 7.47
CA ILE A 51 -5.80 30.27 7.63
C ILE A 51 -6.06 30.98 6.31
N GLY A 52 -7.03 31.89 6.27
CA GLY A 52 -7.38 32.63 5.06
C GLY A 52 -6.89 34.07 5.08
N TYR A 53 -6.39 34.60 3.97
CA TYR A 53 -6.07 36.02 3.83
C TYR A 53 -7.26 36.81 3.26
N ILE A 54 -7.60 37.94 3.90
CA ILE A 54 -8.63 38.89 3.46
C ILE A 54 -7.92 40.19 3.07
N THR A 55 -8.13 40.63 1.83
CA THR A 55 -7.50 41.83 1.28
C THR A 55 -8.37 43.07 1.48
N GLN A 56 -7.74 44.22 1.70
CA GLN A 56 -8.46 45.50 1.85
C GLN A 56 -8.94 46.12 0.53
N TRP A 57 -8.33 45.75 -0.60
CA TRP A 57 -8.60 46.38 -1.90
C TRP A 57 -9.60 45.62 -2.77
N ASP A 58 -9.84 44.32 -2.54
CA ASP A 58 -10.73 43.54 -3.43
C ASP A 58 -12.19 43.97 -3.33
N ALA A 59 -12.59 44.64 -2.25
CA ALA A 59 -13.92 45.23 -2.11
C ALA A 59 -14.24 46.28 -3.21
N TRP A 60 -13.22 46.87 -3.84
CA TRP A 60 -13.39 47.76 -5.00
C TRP A 60 -13.78 47.04 -6.29
N LYS A 61 -13.51 45.73 -6.39
CA LYS A 61 -13.73 44.98 -7.63
C LYS A 61 -15.22 44.76 -7.91
N GLU A 62 -15.55 44.80 -9.19
CA GLU A 62 -16.86 44.45 -9.72
C GLU A 62 -16.62 43.61 -10.97
N VAL A 63 -17.21 42.41 -11.01
CA VAL A 63 -17.02 41.46 -12.11
C VAL A 63 -18.38 41.01 -12.58
N ALA A 64 -18.74 41.38 -13.81
CA ALA A 64 -20.06 41.13 -14.37
C ALA A 64 -20.47 39.64 -14.23
N GLY A 65 -21.61 39.42 -13.57
CA GLY A 65 -22.18 38.09 -13.33
C GLY A 65 -21.49 37.26 -12.24
N ILE A 66 -20.33 37.67 -11.71
CA ILE A 66 -19.61 36.93 -10.66
C ILE A 66 -19.68 37.68 -9.33
N VAL A 67 -19.28 38.96 -9.30
CA VAL A 67 -19.11 39.72 -8.06
C VAL A 67 -19.76 41.09 -8.18
N PRO A 68 -20.77 41.41 -7.36
CA PRO A 68 -21.31 42.77 -7.29
C PRO A 68 -20.30 43.71 -6.63
N LYS A 69 -20.32 45.00 -7.00
CA LYS A 69 -19.48 46.03 -6.37
C LYS A 69 -19.67 46.03 -4.85
N GLY A 70 -18.56 45.98 -4.10
CA GLY A 70 -18.62 45.86 -2.64
C GLY A 70 -18.98 44.46 -2.14
N GLY A 71 -18.98 43.44 -3.00
CA GLY A 71 -19.28 42.05 -2.66
C GLY A 71 -18.12 41.28 -2.02
N TYR A 72 -16.87 41.58 -2.37
CA TYR A 72 -15.72 41.00 -1.68
C TYR A 72 -15.51 41.67 -0.32
N ASN A 73 -16.22 41.18 0.68
CA ASN A 73 -16.21 41.69 2.04
C ASN A 73 -16.44 40.56 3.07
N GLN A 74 -16.29 40.91 4.35
CA GLN A 74 -16.36 40.00 5.49
C GLN A 74 -17.72 39.33 5.72
N LEU A 75 -18.83 39.90 5.20
CA LEU A 75 -20.17 39.35 5.37
C LEU A 75 -20.39 38.09 4.52
N ASN A 76 -19.57 37.91 3.48
CA ASN A 76 -19.68 36.82 2.51
C ASN A 76 -18.69 35.69 2.74
N VAL A 77 -17.94 35.75 3.85
CA VAL A 77 -17.03 34.68 4.29
C VAL A 77 -17.81 33.66 5.12
N ASP A 78 -17.68 32.38 4.79
CA ASP A 78 -18.14 31.32 5.68
C ASP A 78 -17.11 31.07 6.80
N TYR A 79 -17.30 31.74 7.93
CA TYR A 79 -16.45 31.62 9.12
C TYR A 79 -16.36 30.19 9.68
N SER A 80 -17.30 29.29 9.36
CA SER A 80 -17.22 27.90 9.81
C SER A 80 -16.05 27.13 9.17
N GLN A 81 -15.49 27.66 8.07
CA GLN A 81 -14.43 27.03 7.29
C GLN A 81 -13.02 27.48 7.67
N TYR A 82 -12.87 28.49 8.55
CA TYR A 82 -11.58 29.09 8.89
C TYR A 82 -11.31 29.01 10.39
N THR A 83 -10.05 28.76 10.77
CA THR A 83 -9.58 28.89 12.15
C THR A 83 -9.02 30.28 12.41
N ILE A 84 -8.36 30.86 11.41
CA ILE A 84 -7.70 32.16 11.46
C ILE A 84 -7.96 32.92 10.14
N LEU A 85 -8.18 34.23 10.23
CA LEU A 85 -8.25 35.15 9.10
C LEU A 85 -7.18 36.24 9.23
N ASN A 86 -6.34 36.41 8.21
CA ASN A 86 -5.28 37.41 8.17
C ASN A 86 -5.77 38.63 7.38
N PHE A 87 -5.93 39.77 8.07
CA PHE A 87 -6.29 41.03 7.43
C PHE A 87 -5.07 41.67 6.77
N SER A 88 -5.16 41.88 5.45
CA SER A 88 -4.04 42.13 4.55
C SER A 88 -4.24 43.48 3.83
N PHE A 89 -3.37 44.47 4.02
CA PHE A 89 -2.14 44.44 4.83
C PHE A 89 -1.86 45.78 5.50
N PHE A 90 -1.04 45.73 6.55
CA PHE A 90 -0.32 46.89 7.05
C PHE A 90 1.08 46.93 6.43
N GLY A 91 1.56 48.10 5.99
CA GLY A 91 2.89 48.27 5.42
C GLY A 91 3.89 48.86 6.42
N VAL A 92 5.19 48.80 6.09
CA VAL A 92 6.29 49.35 6.90
C VAL A 92 6.82 50.64 6.26
N ALA A 93 6.79 51.74 7.00
CA ALA A 93 7.32 53.03 6.57
C ALA A 93 8.83 53.17 6.86
N LYS A 94 9.47 54.16 6.23
CA LYS A 94 10.92 54.42 6.33
C LYS A 94 11.43 54.72 7.74
N ASP A 95 10.55 55.15 8.64
CA ASP A 95 10.88 55.44 10.04
C ASP A 95 10.59 54.27 10.99
N GLY A 96 10.12 53.14 10.46
CA GLY A 96 9.73 51.94 11.19
C GLY A 96 8.28 51.90 11.67
N SER A 97 7.48 52.95 11.45
CA SER A 97 6.04 52.90 11.78
C SER A 97 5.27 52.01 10.80
N LEU A 98 4.11 51.51 11.25
CA LEU A 98 3.17 50.81 10.39
C LEU A 98 2.14 51.77 9.77
N HIS A 99 1.56 51.40 8.64
CA HIS A 99 0.47 52.15 7.99
C HIS A 99 -0.52 51.22 7.28
N SER A 100 -1.72 51.70 6.95
CA SER A 100 -2.67 50.95 6.10
C SER A 100 -2.13 50.74 4.68
N GLY A 101 -2.43 49.59 4.07
CA GLY A 101 -2.12 49.30 2.67
C GLY A 101 -2.73 50.29 1.66
N ASP A 102 -3.73 51.08 2.04
CA ASP A 102 -4.33 52.11 1.18
C ASP A 102 -3.34 53.26 0.91
N PHE A 103 -2.40 53.48 1.83
CA PHE A 103 -1.32 54.46 1.70
C PHE A 103 -0.07 53.89 1.03
N ARG A 104 -0.13 52.68 0.47
CA ARG A 104 0.97 52.07 -0.27
C ARG A 104 1.41 53.01 -1.40
N ASN A 105 2.70 53.35 -1.41
CA ASN A 105 3.30 54.09 -2.49
C ASN A 105 3.30 53.25 -3.78
N LYS A 106 2.45 53.60 -4.74
CA LYS A 106 2.34 52.88 -6.02
C LYS A 106 3.60 53.02 -6.90
N ASN A 107 4.43 54.02 -6.64
CA ASN A 107 5.70 54.27 -7.32
C ASN A 107 6.90 53.68 -6.58
N ILE A 108 6.70 52.80 -5.58
CA ILE A 108 7.79 52.25 -4.75
C ILE A 108 8.83 51.47 -5.57
N TYR A 109 8.47 51.05 -6.79
CA TYR A 109 9.38 50.41 -7.73
C TYR A 109 10.48 51.33 -8.28
N GLN A 110 10.30 52.66 -8.19
CA GLN A 110 11.30 53.61 -8.66
C GLN A 110 12.46 53.68 -7.67
N VAL A 111 13.68 53.72 -8.20
CA VAL A 111 14.90 53.89 -7.40
C VAL A 111 14.78 55.14 -6.53
N GLY A 112 15.04 55.01 -5.23
CA GLY A 112 14.95 56.12 -4.28
C GLY A 112 13.53 56.48 -3.82
N ALA A 113 12.47 55.89 -4.39
CA ALA A 113 11.12 56.05 -3.84
C ALA A 113 11.03 55.39 -2.46
N VAL A 114 10.33 56.03 -1.52
CA VAL A 114 10.17 55.53 -0.15
C VAL A 114 8.70 55.41 0.21
N GLN A 115 8.39 54.46 1.10
CA GLN A 115 7.13 54.46 1.81
C GLN A 115 7.20 55.44 2.99
N GLU A 116 6.36 56.47 2.96
CA GLU A 116 6.27 57.48 4.02
C GLU A 116 5.38 56.99 5.17
N PRO A 117 5.60 57.51 6.41
CA PRO A 117 4.71 57.27 7.53
C PRO A 117 3.30 57.75 7.22
N ALA A 118 2.30 56.95 7.58
CA ALA A 118 0.89 57.27 7.41
C ALA A 118 0.06 56.61 8.52
N ALA A 119 -1.24 56.86 8.55
CA ALA A 119 -2.13 56.30 9.56
C ALA A 119 -2.22 54.77 9.46
N LEU A 120 -2.37 54.10 10.61
CA LEU A 120 -2.57 52.65 10.70
C LEU A 120 -3.80 52.17 9.93
N VAL A 121 -4.86 52.98 9.92
CA VAL A 121 -6.13 52.72 9.22
C VAL A 121 -6.50 53.99 8.46
N ASN A 122 -6.99 53.86 7.23
CA ASN A 122 -7.50 55.01 6.49
C ASN A 122 -8.94 55.33 6.92
N GLU A 123 -9.10 56.41 7.69
CA GLU A 123 -10.40 56.83 8.24
C GLU A 123 -11.30 57.54 7.22
N ASP A 124 -10.81 57.86 6.00
CA ASP A 124 -11.65 58.38 4.93
C ASP A 124 -12.53 57.27 4.32
N ILE A 125 -13.76 57.18 4.83
CA ILE A 125 -14.75 56.16 4.43
C ILE A 125 -15.15 56.22 2.94
N TYR A 126 -14.87 57.32 2.24
CA TYR A 126 -15.19 57.44 0.83
C TYR A 126 -14.12 56.79 -0.04
N SER A 127 -12.86 57.08 0.23
CA SER A 127 -11.71 56.57 -0.52
C SER A 127 -11.09 55.29 0.04
N SER A 128 -11.60 54.76 1.15
CA SER A 128 -11.15 53.52 1.78
C SER A 128 -12.27 52.50 2.02
N TRP A 129 -11.88 51.23 2.19
CA TRP A 129 -12.74 50.17 2.76
C TRP A 129 -12.29 49.71 4.14
N ASP A 130 -11.16 50.19 4.67
CA ASP A 130 -10.58 49.69 5.91
C ASP A 130 -11.60 49.72 7.06
N MET A 131 -12.24 50.87 7.26
CA MET A 131 -13.23 51.05 8.31
C MET A 131 -14.45 50.14 8.11
N PHE A 132 -14.90 49.94 6.87
CA PHE A 132 -16.06 49.08 6.57
C PHE A 132 -15.76 47.59 6.75
N LEU A 133 -14.54 47.17 6.40
CA LEU A 133 -14.11 45.78 6.58
C LEU A 133 -13.85 45.46 8.05
N LEU A 134 -13.15 46.34 8.77
CA LEU A 134 -12.79 46.12 10.18
C LEU A 134 -13.97 46.28 11.13
N TYR A 135 -14.80 47.31 10.91
CA TYR A 135 -15.84 47.72 11.87
C TYR A 135 -17.28 47.58 11.34
N GLY A 136 -17.46 47.25 10.06
CA GLY A 136 -18.77 46.89 9.50
C GLY A 136 -19.52 48.07 8.87
N GLU A 137 -20.85 48.02 8.92
CA GLU A 137 -21.69 49.13 8.45
C GLU A 137 -21.48 50.34 9.38
N LEU A 138 -21.22 51.51 8.81
CA LEU A 138 -20.90 52.73 9.57
C LEU A 138 -22.08 53.70 9.57
N GLU A 139 -22.19 54.51 10.63
CA GLU A 139 -23.07 55.68 10.64
C GLU A 139 -22.64 56.70 9.57
N ALA A 140 -23.60 57.52 9.13
CA ALA A 140 -23.28 58.68 8.32
C ALA A 140 -22.26 59.59 9.06
N PRO A 141 -21.39 60.33 8.35
CA PRO A 141 -20.38 61.18 8.98
C PRO A 141 -20.96 62.07 10.08
N ILE A 142 -20.49 61.87 11.31
CA ILE A 142 -20.98 62.57 12.50
C ILE A 142 -20.16 63.85 12.67
N TYR A 143 -20.77 65.02 12.55
CA TYR A 143 -20.12 66.31 12.76
C TYR A 143 -20.35 66.90 14.16
N TYR A 144 -21.18 66.23 14.96
CA TYR A 144 -21.52 66.61 16.33
C TYR A 144 -22.07 65.40 17.09
N ILE A 145 -21.60 65.16 18.31
CA ILE A 145 -22.01 64.01 19.12
C ILE A 145 -23.07 64.46 20.12
N SER A 146 -24.32 64.02 19.94
CA SER A 146 -25.40 64.29 20.89
C SER A 146 -25.31 63.40 22.12
N ASP A 147 -25.60 63.95 23.31
CA ASP A 147 -25.73 63.17 24.54
C ASP A 147 -26.77 62.05 24.39
N GLY A 148 -26.42 60.83 24.80
CA GLY A 148 -27.27 59.64 24.66
C GLY A 148 -27.30 59.00 23.27
N SER A 149 -26.63 59.58 22.25
CA SER A 149 -26.46 58.94 20.94
C SER A 149 -25.60 57.67 21.03
N TYR A 150 -25.65 56.80 20.02
CA TYR A 150 -24.81 55.59 19.99
C TYR A 150 -23.31 55.92 20.01
N ALA A 151 -22.86 56.97 19.31
CA ALA A 151 -21.48 57.44 19.42
C ALA A 151 -21.12 57.84 20.86
N TYR A 152 -22.06 58.45 21.60
CA TYR A 152 -21.87 58.77 23.01
C TYR A 152 -21.74 57.52 23.89
N THR A 153 -22.52 56.47 23.62
CA THR A 153 -22.42 55.20 24.38
C THR A 153 -21.12 54.46 24.10
N LEU A 154 -20.51 54.64 22.91
CA LEU A 154 -19.17 54.17 22.58
C LEU A 154 -18.03 55.00 23.23
N GLY A 155 -18.38 56.05 23.99
CA GLY A 155 -17.44 56.89 24.73
C GLY A 155 -16.98 58.14 23.99
N TYR A 156 -17.52 58.47 22.82
CA TYR A 156 -17.15 59.71 22.12
C TYR A 156 -17.84 60.93 22.75
N ARG A 157 -17.12 62.05 22.85
CA ARG A 157 -17.56 63.35 23.35
C ARG A 157 -17.08 64.44 22.41
N ASN A 158 -17.79 65.55 22.31
CA ASN A 158 -17.30 66.73 21.58
C ASN A 158 -16.09 67.33 22.34
N GLU A 159 -15.00 67.63 21.64
CA GLU A 159 -13.81 68.32 22.19
C GLU A 159 -13.28 69.32 21.15
N GLY A 160 -13.41 70.61 21.45
CA GLY A 160 -13.04 71.67 20.50
C GLY A 160 -13.82 71.58 19.19
N SER A 161 -13.12 71.64 18.05
CA SER A 161 -13.67 71.42 16.71
C SER A 161 -13.73 69.94 16.29
N GLY A 162 -13.60 69.02 17.25
CA GLY A 162 -13.50 67.59 17.01
C GLY A 162 -14.12 66.77 18.12
N TRP A 163 -13.56 65.57 18.35
CA TRP A 163 -14.06 64.59 19.28
C TRP A 163 -12.95 64.02 20.15
N LYS A 164 -13.33 63.51 21.33
CA LYS A 164 -12.52 62.69 22.21
C LYS A 164 -13.26 61.43 22.61
N ASN A 165 -12.60 60.29 22.54
CA ASN A 165 -13.11 59.05 23.09
C ASN A 165 -12.60 58.87 24.53
N VAL A 166 -13.48 58.93 25.52
CA VAL A 166 -13.10 58.90 26.94
C VAL A 166 -12.62 57.52 27.40
N ASN A 167 -12.95 56.46 26.67
CA ASN A 167 -12.55 55.10 27.00
C ASN A 167 -11.10 54.83 26.56
N THR A 168 -10.66 55.45 25.46
CA THR A 168 -9.33 55.21 24.86
C THR A 168 -8.39 56.40 24.99
N GLY A 169 -8.90 57.58 25.35
CA GLY A 169 -8.15 58.84 25.37
C GLY A 169 -7.87 59.44 24.00
N LYS A 170 -8.26 58.77 22.90
CA LYS A 170 -8.02 59.25 21.53
C LYS A 170 -8.84 60.51 21.23
N THR A 171 -8.26 61.41 20.45
CA THR A 171 -8.89 62.64 19.97
C THR A 171 -8.77 62.74 18.47
N GLY A 172 -9.75 63.35 17.78
CA GLY A 172 -9.71 63.53 16.34
C GLY A 172 -10.58 64.69 15.87
N ALA A 173 -10.42 65.08 14.60
CA ALA A 173 -11.28 66.10 13.99
C ALA A 173 -12.60 65.48 13.51
N PHE A 174 -13.63 66.31 13.34
CA PHE A 174 -14.84 65.90 12.62
C PHE A 174 -14.61 65.87 11.09
N PRO A 175 -15.35 65.03 10.35
CA PRO A 175 -16.39 64.11 10.82
C PRO A 175 -15.84 62.86 11.51
N LEU A 176 -16.61 62.34 12.47
CA LEU A 176 -16.38 61.06 13.14
C LEU A 176 -17.18 59.96 12.43
N SER A 177 -16.55 58.82 12.17
CA SER A 177 -17.23 57.60 11.72
C SER A 177 -17.19 56.54 12.82
N VAL A 178 -18.35 55.97 13.14
CA VAL A 178 -18.52 54.89 14.12
C VAL A 178 -19.36 53.76 13.51
N PRO A 179 -19.30 52.54 14.05
CA PRO A 179 -20.23 51.48 13.67
C PRO A 179 -21.68 51.93 13.80
N LYS A 180 -22.53 51.53 12.85
CA LYS A 180 -23.96 51.80 12.84
C LYS A 180 -24.68 50.97 13.88
N GLN A 181 -25.54 51.58 14.67
CA GLN A 181 -26.30 50.85 15.70
C GLN A 181 -27.24 49.83 15.03
N GLY A 182 -27.06 48.54 15.34
CA GLY A 182 -27.81 47.44 14.69
C GLY A 182 -27.43 47.20 13.23
N GLY A 183 -26.35 47.81 12.74
CA GLY A 183 -25.80 47.58 11.40
C GLY A 183 -25.08 46.24 11.26
N ALA A 184 -24.62 45.93 10.05
CA ALA A 184 -23.80 44.74 9.81
C ALA A 184 -22.44 44.82 10.53
N GLN A 185 -21.98 43.70 11.11
CA GLN A 185 -20.74 43.65 11.89
C GLN A 185 -19.47 43.72 11.00
N GLY A 186 -18.40 44.26 11.57
CA GLY A 186 -17.07 44.23 10.99
C GLY A 186 -16.37 42.88 11.17
N LEU A 187 -15.22 42.71 10.52
CA LEU A 187 -14.45 41.47 10.51
C LEU A 187 -14.07 41.03 11.92
N LEU A 188 -13.60 41.95 12.77
CA LEU A 188 -13.15 41.64 14.13
C LEU A 188 -14.31 41.07 14.96
N ASP A 189 -15.40 41.83 15.09
CA ASP A 189 -16.58 41.43 15.87
C ASP A 189 -17.21 40.15 15.32
N LEU A 190 -17.33 40.06 13.99
CA LEU A 190 -17.98 38.92 13.36
C LEU A 190 -17.14 37.65 13.54
N ALA A 191 -15.84 37.69 13.28
CA ALA A 191 -14.95 36.56 13.49
C ALA A 191 -14.97 36.07 14.95
N HIS A 192 -14.85 36.99 15.91
CA HIS A 192 -14.88 36.66 17.34
C HIS A 192 -16.20 36.04 17.75
N SER A 193 -17.34 36.54 17.25
CA SER A 193 -18.67 35.96 17.50
C SER A 193 -18.80 34.52 16.98
N LYS A 194 -17.97 34.13 16.00
CA LYS A 194 -17.92 32.78 15.42
C LYS A 194 -16.76 31.93 15.96
N GLY A 195 -15.94 32.48 16.85
CA GLY A 195 -14.77 31.79 17.41
C GLY A 195 -13.56 31.73 16.46
N VAL A 196 -13.53 32.54 15.41
CA VAL A 196 -12.42 32.66 14.46
C VAL A 196 -11.45 33.74 14.93
N LYS A 197 -10.15 33.50 14.77
CA LYS A 197 -9.09 34.45 15.14
C LYS A 197 -8.78 35.40 13.99
N VAL A 198 -8.48 36.67 14.29
CA VAL A 198 -8.10 37.65 13.26
C VAL A 198 -6.69 38.16 13.52
N MET A 199 -5.82 38.04 12.52
CA MET A 199 -4.42 38.50 12.57
C MET A 199 -4.25 39.77 11.77
N ALA A 200 -3.39 40.68 12.25
CA ALA A 200 -2.90 41.78 11.44
C ALA A 200 -1.69 41.32 10.63
N SER A 201 -1.84 41.25 9.30
CA SER A 201 -0.75 40.85 8.41
C SER A 201 0.05 42.05 7.97
N ILE A 202 1.37 42.01 8.19
CA ILE A 202 2.27 43.16 7.99
C ILE A 202 3.25 42.85 6.87
N GLY A 203 3.24 43.66 5.81
CA GLY A 203 4.14 43.52 4.66
C GLY A 203 3.39 43.08 3.40
N GLY A 204 3.78 41.91 2.88
CA GLY A 204 3.43 41.40 1.56
C GLY A 204 4.33 42.00 0.47
N TRP A 205 4.33 41.35 -0.70
CA TRP A 205 5.17 41.62 -1.87
C TRP A 205 5.60 43.09 -2.01
N SER A 206 4.63 44.00 -2.02
CA SER A 206 4.83 45.41 -2.36
C SER A 206 5.13 46.38 -1.21
N MET A 207 5.10 45.93 0.04
CA MET A 207 5.21 46.80 1.23
C MET A 207 6.36 46.40 2.15
N CYS A 208 7.31 45.63 1.63
CA CYS A 208 8.46 45.12 2.38
C CYS A 208 9.75 45.93 2.26
N LYS A 209 9.77 46.99 1.45
CA LYS A 209 11.00 47.76 1.13
C LYS A 209 11.83 48.12 2.36
N HIS A 210 11.17 48.52 3.44
CA HIS A 210 11.82 49.04 4.66
C HIS A 210 11.95 48.02 5.79
N TYR A 211 11.61 46.75 5.58
CA TYR A 211 11.80 45.72 6.60
C TYR A 211 13.24 45.57 7.09
N PRO A 212 14.27 45.45 6.21
CA PRO A 212 15.65 45.24 6.67
C PRO A 212 16.17 46.39 7.54
N GLU A 213 15.91 47.63 7.13
CA GLU A 213 16.33 48.81 7.90
C GLU A 213 15.54 48.98 9.20
N MET A 214 14.24 48.66 9.20
CA MET A 214 13.41 48.68 10.40
C MET A 214 13.87 47.61 11.39
N ALA A 215 14.13 46.39 10.92
CA ALA A 215 14.50 45.27 11.78
C ALA A 215 15.90 45.46 12.40
N SER A 216 16.84 46.07 11.69
CA SER A 216 18.21 46.31 12.16
C SER A 216 18.32 47.51 13.13
N ASP A 217 17.61 48.60 12.90
CA ASP A 217 17.67 49.80 13.74
C ASP A 217 16.79 49.69 15.00
N ALA A 218 17.38 49.90 16.19
CA ALA A 218 16.67 49.75 17.46
C ALA A 218 15.52 50.75 17.65
N THR A 219 15.65 51.97 17.14
CA THR A 219 14.61 53.01 17.24
C THR A 219 13.45 52.69 16.31
N LYS A 220 13.75 52.32 15.05
CA LYS A 220 12.72 51.93 14.09
C LYS A 220 11.97 50.67 14.55
N ARG A 221 12.71 49.66 15.03
CA ARG A 221 12.14 48.44 15.61
C ARG A 221 11.23 48.73 16.81
N ALA A 222 11.59 49.66 17.68
CA ALA A 222 10.74 50.05 18.81
C ALA A 222 9.40 50.68 18.35
N ARG A 223 9.42 51.50 17.29
CA ARG A 223 8.18 52.06 16.69
C ARG A 223 7.30 50.97 16.08
N PHE A 224 7.90 50.04 15.33
CA PHE A 224 7.20 48.89 14.78
C PHE A 224 6.50 48.06 15.88
N VAL A 225 7.23 47.76 16.96
CA VAL A 225 6.72 46.99 18.10
C VAL A 225 5.57 47.74 18.78
N ALA A 226 5.67 49.06 18.96
CA ALA A 226 4.58 49.87 19.51
C ALA A 226 3.31 49.80 18.65
N ASN A 227 3.43 49.88 17.32
CA ASN A 227 2.27 49.74 16.45
C ASN A 227 1.70 48.31 16.40
N CYS A 228 2.52 47.28 16.62
CA CYS A 228 1.99 45.93 16.85
C CYS A 228 1.10 45.89 18.10
N VAL A 229 1.49 46.56 19.18
CA VAL A 229 0.65 46.70 20.38
C VAL A 229 -0.64 47.47 20.06
N ASP A 230 -0.58 48.54 19.26
CA ASP A 230 -1.77 49.27 18.82
C ASP A 230 -2.75 48.38 18.04
N LEU A 231 -2.25 47.52 17.16
CA LEU A 231 -3.06 46.53 16.43
C LEU A 231 -3.70 45.53 17.39
N ILE A 232 -2.96 45.02 18.37
CA ILE A 232 -3.55 44.15 19.41
C ILE A 232 -4.65 44.88 20.20
N ASN A 233 -4.45 46.16 20.52
CA ASN A 233 -5.44 46.99 21.21
C ASN A 233 -6.67 47.31 20.36
N MET A 234 -6.56 47.28 19.03
CA MET A 234 -7.71 47.38 18.13
C MET A 234 -8.61 46.13 18.14
N GLY A 235 -8.12 45.01 18.67
CA GLY A 235 -8.88 43.75 18.77
C GLY A 235 -8.28 42.58 18.00
N PHE A 236 -7.14 42.76 17.32
CA PHE A 236 -6.47 41.63 16.66
C PHE A 236 -5.99 40.58 17.69
N ASP A 237 -6.08 39.31 17.30
CA ASP A 237 -5.65 38.16 18.10
C ASP A 237 -4.14 37.91 18.00
N GLY A 238 -3.47 38.52 17.02
CA GLY A 238 -2.04 38.34 16.80
C GLY A 238 -1.49 39.10 15.60
N ILE A 239 -0.20 38.88 15.36
CA ILE A 239 0.59 39.50 14.28
C ILE A 239 1.06 38.42 13.30
N ASP A 240 0.86 38.65 12.00
CA ASP A 240 1.43 37.85 10.92
C ASP A 240 2.48 38.68 10.18
N PHE A 241 3.72 38.19 10.14
CA PHE A 241 4.79 38.85 9.38
C PHE A 241 4.85 38.31 7.97
N ASP A 242 4.73 39.18 6.97
CA ASP A 242 4.89 38.81 5.57
C ASP A 242 6.04 39.62 4.97
N TRP A 243 7.28 39.32 5.40
CA TRP A 243 8.48 39.97 4.88
C TRP A 243 8.99 39.22 3.65
N GLU A 244 8.85 39.85 2.49
CA GLU A 244 9.28 39.34 1.19
C GLU A 244 10.48 40.14 0.63
N TYR A 245 11.74 39.76 0.85
CA TYR A 245 12.23 38.63 1.66
C TYR A 245 13.50 39.01 2.46
N PRO A 246 13.73 38.44 3.66
CA PRO A 246 15.04 38.47 4.31
C PRO A 246 16.13 37.96 3.36
N ASP A 247 17.26 38.67 3.28
CA ASP A 247 18.37 38.37 2.38
C ASP A 247 17.93 38.23 0.90
N GLY A 248 17.01 39.08 0.46
CA GLY A 248 16.55 39.06 -0.93
C GLY A 248 16.01 40.40 -1.42
N PRO A 249 16.01 40.62 -2.74
CA PRO A 249 15.64 41.90 -3.32
C PRO A 249 14.15 42.22 -3.24
N GLY A 250 13.27 41.23 -2.97
CA GLY A 250 11.82 41.44 -2.87
C GLY A 250 11.26 42.31 -4.01
N MET A 251 10.24 43.11 -3.70
CA MET A 251 9.82 44.21 -4.57
C MET A 251 10.59 45.49 -4.22
N ASN A 252 11.86 45.56 -4.67
CA ASN A 252 12.77 46.72 -4.55
C ASN A 252 13.30 47.01 -3.13
N ILE A 253 13.64 45.96 -2.40
CA ILE A 253 14.51 46.05 -1.23
C ILE A 253 15.94 46.33 -1.72
N GLU A 254 16.44 47.53 -1.44
CA GLU A 254 17.75 48.00 -1.93
C GLU A 254 18.92 47.50 -1.07
N LYS A 255 18.68 47.31 0.24
CA LYS A 255 19.68 46.88 1.21
C LYS A 255 19.18 45.65 1.93
N TYR A 256 19.72 44.51 1.58
CA TYR A 256 19.45 43.21 2.20
C TYR A 256 20.76 42.47 2.41
N GLY A 257 20.76 41.50 3.33
CA GLY A 257 21.90 40.63 3.53
C GLY A 257 21.62 39.55 4.58
N PRO A 258 22.57 38.62 4.81
CA PRO A 258 22.38 37.49 5.73
C PRO A 258 22.06 37.90 7.18
N ALA A 259 22.40 39.14 7.58
CA ALA A 259 22.03 39.68 8.89
C ALA A 259 20.51 39.78 9.09
N ASP A 260 19.74 39.89 8.00
CA ASP A 260 18.28 40.01 8.02
C ASP A 260 17.61 38.83 8.71
N TYR A 261 18.15 37.61 8.57
CA TYR A 261 17.61 36.43 9.24
C TYR A 261 17.69 36.53 10.77
N ASN A 262 18.82 37.03 11.30
CA ASN A 262 18.99 37.22 12.74
C ASN A 262 18.19 38.44 13.25
N ASN A 263 18.11 39.50 12.45
CA ASN A 263 17.28 40.67 12.74
C ASN A 263 15.79 40.30 12.79
N PHE A 264 15.34 39.43 11.88
CA PHE A 264 13.96 38.92 11.88
C PHE A 264 13.66 38.14 13.17
N ALA A 265 14.54 37.22 13.59
CA ALA A 265 14.36 36.50 14.85
C ALA A 265 14.31 37.44 16.07
N ALA A 266 15.18 38.47 16.10
CA ALA A 266 15.17 39.47 17.17
C ALA A 266 13.90 40.35 17.15
N LEU A 267 13.40 40.71 15.97
CA LEU A 267 12.15 41.43 15.81
C LEU A 267 10.96 40.61 16.34
N VAL A 268 10.88 39.33 15.97
CA VAL A 268 9.82 38.42 16.43
C VAL A 268 9.83 38.26 17.95
N GLU A 269 11.01 38.14 18.56
CA GLU A 269 11.16 38.08 20.02
C GLU A 269 10.74 39.40 20.72
N ALA A 270 11.08 40.54 20.13
CA ALA A 270 10.67 41.85 20.64
C ALA A 270 9.14 42.02 20.59
N VAL A 271 8.52 41.63 19.47
CA VAL A 271 7.05 41.64 19.35
C VAL A 271 6.42 40.66 20.34
N ARG A 272 6.94 39.42 20.45
CA ARG A 272 6.47 38.43 21.45
C ARG A 272 6.51 38.99 22.87
N THR A 273 7.59 39.68 23.23
CA THR A 273 7.75 40.30 24.55
C THR A 273 6.68 41.37 24.78
N ALA A 274 6.39 42.20 23.78
CA ALA A 274 5.44 43.30 23.90
C ALA A 274 3.97 42.86 23.90
N ILE A 275 3.58 41.89 23.08
CA ILE A 275 2.18 41.45 22.94
C ILE A 275 1.80 40.31 23.90
N GLY A 276 2.78 39.76 24.62
CA GLY A 276 2.61 38.69 25.60
C GLY A 276 2.49 37.29 24.99
N PRO A 277 2.42 36.25 25.85
CA PRO A 277 2.47 34.84 25.42
C PRO A 277 1.15 34.33 24.81
N ASN A 278 0.03 34.99 25.07
CA ASN A 278 -1.31 34.50 24.68
C ASN A 278 -1.76 34.95 23.28
N LYS A 279 -1.12 35.99 22.73
CA LYS A 279 -1.40 36.47 21.37
C LYS A 279 -0.66 35.62 20.35
N LEU A 280 -1.23 35.50 19.16
CA LEU A 280 -0.62 34.68 18.11
C LEU A 280 0.50 35.45 17.41
N ILE A 281 1.55 34.72 17.02
CA ILE A 281 2.55 35.21 16.06
C ILE A 281 2.72 34.16 14.97
N THR A 282 2.51 34.58 13.72
CA THR A 282 2.76 33.77 12.53
C THR A 282 3.62 34.57 11.55
N ALA A 283 4.15 33.90 10.53
CA ALA A 283 4.78 34.60 9.42
C ALA A 283 4.63 33.80 8.14
N ALA A 284 4.47 34.52 7.03
CA ALA A 284 4.55 34.01 5.68
C ALA A 284 6.02 33.88 5.25
N PHE A 285 6.44 32.65 4.92
CA PHE A 285 7.80 32.33 4.51
C PHE A 285 7.86 31.98 3.03
N THR A 286 9.00 32.30 2.41
CA THR A 286 9.37 31.78 1.09
C THR A 286 9.26 30.26 1.04
N ALA A 287 8.85 29.71 -0.10
CA ALA A 287 8.85 28.28 -0.35
C ALA A 287 10.16 27.77 -0.99
N SER A 288 11.21 28.59 -1.09
CA SER A 288 12.49 28.16 -1.67
C SER A 288 13.36 27.42 -0.65
N PRO A 289 13.69 26.12 -0.86
CA PRO A 289 14.56 25.36 0.06
C PRO A 289 15.90 26.03 0.37
N ALA A 290 16.50 26.71 -0.61
CA ALA A 290 17.79 27.38 -0.45
C ALA A 290 17.72 28.53 0.57
N LYS A 291 16.65 29.33 0.54
CA LYS A 291 16.49 30.48 1.44
C LYS A 291 16.09 30.08 2.86
N LEU A 292 15.48 28.91 3.03
CA LEU A 292 15.06 28.43 4.35
C LEU A 292 16.23 28.13 5.30
N GLN A 293 17.43 27.90 4.76
CA GLN A 293 18.62 27.61 5.56
C GLN A 293 19.11 28.80 6.39
N GLY A 294 18.81 30.04 5.96
CA GLY A 294 19.27 31.23 6.67
C GLY A 294 18.53 31.53 7.97
N PHE A 295 17.28 31.05 8.11
CA PHE A 295 16.46 31.35 9.27
C PHE A 295 16.93 30.65 10.54
N ASN A 296 16.88 31.36 11.67
CA ASN A 296 17.17 30.80 12.98
C ASN A 296 15.96 30.05 13.56
N TRP A 297 15.71 28.84 13.05
CA TRP A 297 14.53 28.03 13.41
C TRP A 297 14.44 27.72 14.91
N ALA A 298 15.57 27.59 15.61
CA ALA A 298 15.57 27.36 17.06
C ALA A 298 14.95 28.53 17.83
N ARG A 299 15.31 29.76 17.49
CA ARG A 299 14.72 30.97 18.09
C ARG A 299 13.25 31.13 17.69
N LEU A 300 12.96 30.97 16.40
CA LEU A 300 11.59 31.10 15.89
C LEU A 300 10.63 30.07 16.52
N ASN A 301 11.09 28.83 16.76
CA ASN A 301 10.31 27.78 17.46
C ASN A 301 9.81 28.21 18.84
N ASN A 302 10.57 29.05 19.55
CA ASN A 302 10.21 29.53 20.88
C ASN A 302 9.23 30.71 20.86
N SER A 303 9.25 31.52 19.80
CA SER A 303 8.48 32.77 19.75
C SER A 303 7.22 32.70 18.89
N MET A 304 7.15 31.79 17.92
CA MET A 304 6.08 31.71 16.93
C MET A 304 5.10 30.56 17.17
N ASN A 305 3.85 30.77 16.76
CA ASN A 305 2.78 29.77 16.83
C ASN A 305 2.75 28.90 15.57
N TYR A 306 2.80 29.51 14.38
CA TYR A 306 2.77 28.79 13.09
C TYR A 306 3.70 29.41 12.05
N TYR A 307 4.13 28.60 11.09
CA TYR A 307 4.93 28.96 9.92
C TYR A 307 4.09 28.80 8.67
N ASN A 308 3.77 29.89 7.99
CA ASN A 308 2.88 29.91 6.85
C ASN A 308 3.73 29.86 5.58
N MET A 309 3.85 28.70 4.94
CA MET A 309 4.70 28.54 3.76
C MET A 309 3.95 28.95 2.51
N MET A 310 4.47 29.94 1.77
CA MET A 310 3.90 30.42 0.51
C MET A 310 4.22 29.46 -0.64
N THR A 311 3.74 28.22 -0.56
CA THR A 311 3.98 27.15 -1.55
C THR A 311 3.09 27.29 -2.79
N TYR A 312 3.13 28.48 -3.36
CA TYR A 312 2.53 28.92 -4.61
C TYR A 312 3.49 29.93 -5.25
N ASP A 313 3.18 30.41 -6.45
CA ASP A 313 4.05 31.31 -7.20
C ASP A 313 5.42 30.70 -7.53
N TYR A 314 5.47 29.39 -7.76
CA TYR A 314 6.68 28.74 -8.28
C TYR A 314 6.93 29.09 -9.76
N ASN A 315 5.86 29.23 -10.55
CA ASN A 315 5.91 29.61 -11.96
C ASN A 315 4.84 30.65 -12.29
N GLY A 316 5.14 31.57 -13.20
CA GLY A 316 4.25 32.68 -13.55
C GLY A 316 4.75 33.50 -14.73
N GLY A 317 4.34 34.78 -14.80
CA GLY A 317 4.74 35.68 -15.89
C GLY A 317 6.25 35.90 -16.01
N TRP A 318 7.03 35.62 -14.95
CA TRP A 318 8.50 35.68 -14.97
C TRP A 318 9.15 34.40 -15.51
N SER A 319 8.44 33.28 -15.63
CA SER A 319 9.00 32.00 -16.10
C SER A 319 9.39 32.04 -17.57
N ASN A 320 10.43 31.29 -17.95
CA ASN A 320 10.81 31.04 -19.34
C ASN A 320 10.05 29.86 -19.95
N LYS A 321 9.52 28.96 -19.11
CA LYS A 321 8.66 27.84 -19.52
C LYS A 321 7.29 27.93 -18.85
N ALA A 322 6.26 27.48 -19.54
CA ALA A 322 4.95 27.28 -18.95
C ALA A 322 5.04 26.16 -17.89
N GLY A 323 4.70 26.48 -16.65
CA GLY A 323 4.85 25.57 -15.51
C GLY A 323 3.73 25.75 -14.48
N HIS A 324 3.76 24.92 -13.44
CA HIS A 324 2.71 24.92 -12.43
C HIS A 324 2.89 26.03 -11.40
N ASN A 325 1.82 26.74 -11.06
CA ASN A 325 1.82 27.79 -10.03
C ASN A 325 2.15 27.20 -8.64
N ALA A 326 1.50 26.09 -8.29
CA ALA A 326 1.60 25.48 -6.96
C ALA A 326 1.60 23.94 -7.02
N PRO A 327 2.59 23.30 -7.69
CA PRO A 327 2.66 21.86 -7.80
C PRO A 327 2.86 21.20 -6.43
N LEU A 328 2.15 20.09 -6.18
CA LEU A 328 2.32 19.30 -4.96
C LEU A 328 3.67 18.59 -4.94
N TYR A 329 4.06 17.99 -6.06
CA TYR A 329 5.35 17.30 -6.25
C TYR A 329 6.13 17.88 -7.42
N ASP A 330 7.46 17.70 -7.40
CA ASP A 330 8.32 18.00 -8.53
C ASP A 330 7.94 17.16 -9.75
N TYR A 331 8.08 17.72 -10.95
CA TYR A 331 7.63 17.08 -12.19
C TYR A 331 8.65 17.21 -13.32
N PRO A 332 8.66 16.25 -14.29
CA PRO A 332 9.61 16.27 -15.39
C PRO A 332 9.53 17.54 -16.23
N GLY A 333 10.69 18.15 -16.49
CA GLY A 333 10.82 19.32 -17.35
C GLY A 333 10.52 20.67 -16.70
N ALA A 334 10.21 20.69 -15.40
CA ALA A 334 10.09 21.91 -14.60
C ALA A 334 11.29 22.86 -14.80
N GLU A 335 11.04 24.17 -14.77
CA GLU A 335 12.09 25.18 -15.01
C GLU A 335 13.14 25.20 -13.90
N TYR A 336 12.69 25.03 -12.65
CA TYR A 336 13.53 24.97 -11.46
C TYR A 336 13.29 23.65 -10.72
N THR A 337 14.36 23.03 -10.22
CA THR A 337 14.27 21.83 -9.40
C THR A 337 13.89 22.18 -7.96
N ASN A 338 13.24 21.26 -7.24
CA ASN A 338 12.83 21.43 -5.85
C ASN A 338 11.87 22.62 -5.61
N PHE A 339 11.03 22.93 -6.61
CA PHE A 339 10.05 24.03 -6.58
C PHE A 339 8.63 23.46 -6.51
N SER A 340 8.37 22.75 -5.42
CA SER A 340 7.07 22.13 -5.11
C SER A 340 6.79 22.15 -3.60
N VAL A 341 5.51 21.95 -3.25
CA VAL A 341 5.08 21.80 -1.86
C VAL A 341 5.93 20.74 -1.13
N ASP A 342 6.10 19.57 -1.75
CA ASP A 342 6.85 18.46 -1.17
C ASP A 342 8.33 18.79 -0.95
N ALA A 343 8.97 19.43 -1.93
CA ALA A 343 10.36 19.86 -1.80
C ALA A 343 10.55 20.86 -0.64
N THR A 344 9.62 21.80 -0.47
CA THR A 344 9.61 22.75 0.66
C THR A 344 9.50 22.01 2.00
N VAL A 345 8.56 21.07 2.10
CA VAL A 345 8.32 20.31 3.34
C VAL A 345 9.52 19.41 3.69
N LYS A 346 10.14 18.77 2.70
CA LYS A 346 11.38 17.99 2.89
C LYS A 346 12.53 18.86 3.39
N ALA A 347 12.68 20.07 2.86
CA ALA A 347 13.71 21.01 3.32
C ALA A 347 13.50 21.44 4.78
N LEU A 348 12.25 21.77 5.16
CA LEU A 348 11.91 22.12 6.55
C LEU A 348 12.18 20.97 7.52
N LYS A 349 11.83 19.73 7.15
CA LYS A 349 12.14 18.52 7.93
C LYS A 349 13.64 18.35 8.13
N ALA A 350 14.43 18.50 7.06
CA ALA A 350 15.89 18.39 7.11
C ALA A 350 16.53 19.47 8.00
N LEU A 351 15.92 20.65 8.10
CA LEU A 351 16.36 21.76 8.95
C LEU A 351 15.91 21.61 10.42
N GLY A 352 15.20 20.54 10.79
CA GLY A 352 14.72 20.32 12.15
C GLY A 352 13.61 21.28 12.59
N VAL A 353 12.85 21.84 11.63
CA VAL A 353 11.71 22.71 11.92
C VAL A 353 10.60 21.89 12.61
N ASN A 354 9.92 22.50 13.57
CA ASN A 354 8.78 21.84 14.21
C ASN A 354 7.60 21.72 13.23
N MET A 355 7.47 20.55 12.61
CA MET A 355 6.48 20.30 11.55
C MET A 355 5.03 20.45 12.03
N SER A 356 4.76 20.29 13.34
CA SER A 356 3.42 20.51 13.90
C SER A 356 3.02 21.99 13.93
N LYS A 357 3.92 22.91 13.55
CA LYS A 357 3.66 24.35 13.39
C LYS A 357 3.65 24.79 11.92
N VAL A 358 3.95 23.91 10.96
CA VAL A 358 4.06 24.27 9.54
C VAL A 358 2.69 24.19 8.85
N ASN A 359 2.28 25.29 8.20
CA ASN A 359 1.15 25.35 7.28
C ASN A 359 1.67 25.48 5.84
N ILE A 360 1.08 24.78 4.86
CA ILE A 360 1.43 24.96 3.44
C ILE A 360 0.38 25.79 2.71
N GLY A 361 0.71 26.37 1.56
CA GLY A 361 -0.16 27.27 0.82
C GLY A 361 -1.03 26.63 -0.26
N ALA A 362 -2.27 27.11 -0.36
CA ALA A 362 -3.18 26.87 -1.49
C ALA A 362 -3.55 28.21 -2.16
N PRO A 363 -3.22 28.39 -3.45
CA PRO A 363 -3.65 29.56 -4.20
C PRO A 363 -5.10 29.38 -4.68
N PHE A 364 -6.00 30.29 -4.32
CA PHE A 364 -7.37 30.34 -4.86
C PHE A 364 -7.46 31.17 -6.14
N TYR A 365 -6.37 31.16 -6.92
CA TYR A 365 -6.18 31.83 -8.19
C TYR A 365 -5.31 30.96 -9.11
N GLY A 366 -5.26 31.31 -10.39
CA GLY A 366 -4.35 30.72 -11.37
C GLY A 366 -3.28 31.68 -11.85
N ARG A 367 -2.30 31.19 -12.61
CA ARG A 367 -1.32 31.99 -13.34
C ARG A 367 -1.37 31.66 -14.82
N GLY A 368 -1.75 32.64 -15.63
CA GLY A 368 -1.82 32.50 -17.08
C GLY A 368 -0.56 33.01 -17.77
N VAL A 369 -0.04 32.27 -18.75
CA VAL A 369 1.13 32.64 -19.56
C VAL A 369 0.91 32.36 -21.05
N ILE A 370 1.67 33.06 -21.89
CA ILE A 370 1.69 32.92 -23.34
C ILE A 370 2.92 32.11 -23.76
N THR A 371 2.70 31.06 -24.57
CA THR A 371 3.76 30.23 -25.16
C THR A 371 4.15 30.71 -26.56
N SER A 372 5.35 30.36 -27.01
CA SER A 372 5.87 30.71 -28.35
C SER A 372 5.21 29.90 -29.48
N GLY A 373 4.60 28.77 -29.16
CA GLY A 373 3.77 27.96 -30.06
C GLY A 373 2.51 27.48 -29.36
N THR A 374 1.99 26.32 -29.76
CA THR A 374 0.86 25.67 -29.07
C THR A 374 1.16 25.50 -27.58
N ALA A 375 0.21 25.89 -26.74
CA ALA A 375 0.35 25.81 -25.30
C ALA A 375 0.49 24.37 -24.82
N ALA A 376 1.54 24.11 -24.06
CA ALA A 376 1.82 22.83 -23.44
C ALA A 376 2.61 23.07 -22.15
N LEU A 377 2.50 22.13 -21.20
CA LEU A 377 3.38 22.09 -20.04
C LEU A 377 4.84 22.02 -20.50
N ASN A 378 5.72 22.79 -19.86
CA ASN A 378 7.13 22.98 -20.20
C ASN A 378 7.39 23.70 -21.54
N GLY A 379 6.34 24.15 -22.24
CA GLY A 379 6.48 24.92 -23.48
C GLY A 379 7.19 26.25 -23.23
N ALA A 380 8.08 26.66 -24.14
CA ALA A 380 8.76 27.95 -24.05
C ALA A 380 7.76 29.11 -24.07
N THR A 381 7.97 30.08 -23.21
CA THR A 381 7.11 31.27 -23.08
C THR A 381 7.60 32.42 -23.95
N THR A 382 6.69 33.34 -24.27
CA THR A 382 6.99 34.56 -25.03
C THR A 382 7.03 35.76 -24.11
N LYS A 383 8.20 36.39 -23.97
CA LYS A 383 8.39 37.60 -23.15
C LYS A 383 7.97 38.86 -23.89
N ARG A 384 7.37 39.80 -23.15
CA ARG A 384 7.06 41.16 -23.59
C ARG A 384 7.30 42.16 -22.46
N ALA A 385 7.63 43.39 -22.85
CA ALA A 385 7.70 44.51 -21.92
C ALA A 385 6.28 44.95 -21.54
N GLU A 386 6.00 45.04 -20.25
CA GLU A 386 4.75 45.56 -19.71
C GLU A 386 5.04 46.46 -18.51
N THR A 387 4.14 47.40 -18.25
CA THR A 387 4.13 48.14 -16.97
C THR A 387 2.89 47.74 -16.20
N VAL A 388 3.11 47.21 -15.01
CA VAL A 388 2.11 46.70 -14.06
C VAL A 388 2.26 47.50 -12.77
N GLN A 389 1.17 47.69 -12.01
CA GLN A 389 1.23 48.38 -10.73
C GLN A 389 0.95 47.39 -9.60
N PRO A 390 1.79 47.33 -8.55
CA PRO A 390 2.89 48.25 -8.23
C PRO A 390 4.28 47.84 -8.77
N ASP A 391 4.41 46.72 -9.49
CA ASP A 391 5.71 46.16 -9.92
C ASP A 391 6.55 47.07 -10.84
N GLY A 392 5.91 48.00 -11.53
CA GLY A 392 6.55 48.88 -12.50
C GLY A 392 6.81 48.20 -13.85
N PRO A 393 7.86 48.61 -14.58
CA PRO A 393 8.22 48.01 -15.86
C PRO A 393 8.86 46.63 -15.67
N ILE A 394 8.28 45.60 -16.29
CA ILE A 394 8.71 44.20 -16.19
C ILE A 394 8.81 43.53 -17.56
N GLN A 395 9.59 42.44 -17.65
CA GLN A 395 9.54 41.50 -18.76
C GLN A 395 8.68 40.30 -18.37
N THR A 396 7.50 40.19 -18.95
CA THR A 396 6.50 39.20 -18.56
C THR A 396 6.02 38.38 -19.75
N CYS A 397 5.65 37.12 -19.51
CA CYS A 397 4.89 36.29 -20.42
C CYS A 397 3.44 36.11 -19.96
N ALA A 398 2.98 36.89 -18.97
CA ALA A 398 1.63 36.78 -18.42
C ALA A 398 0.55 36.97 -19.51
N ASP A 399 -0.49 36.14 -19.46
CA ASP A 399 -1.63 36.19 -20.37
C ASP A 399 -2.61 37.30 -19.95
N TYR A 400 -2.35 38.51 -20.41
CA TYR A 400 -3.28 39.64 -20.24
C TYR A 400 -4.44 39.67 -21.24
N THR A 401 -4.47 38.73 -22.20
CA THR A 401 -5.55 38.65 -23.19
C THR A 401 -6.78 37.98 -22.59
N ASN A 402 -6.60 36.88 -21.86
CA ASN A 402 -7.70 36.20 -21.17
C ASN A 402 -7.84 36.66 -19.70
N TRP A 403 -6.77 37.20 -19.10
CA TRP A 403 -6.76 37.62 -17.69
C TRP A 403 -6.35 39.10 -17.59
N ALA A 404 -7.32 39.99 -17.75
CA ALA A 404 -7.10 41.42 -17.90
C ALA A 404 -6.11 42.01 -16.87
N LYS A 405 -5.12 42.75 -17.37
CA LYS A 405 -4.01 43.32 -16.58
C LYS A 405 -4.48 44.12 -15.37
N ASP A 406 -5.37 45.08 -15.58
CA ASP A 406 -5.79 46.00 -14.50
C ASP A 406 -6.80 45.40 -13.51
N LEU A 407 -7.34 44.20 -13.81
CA LEU A 407 -8.31 43.53 -12.94
C LEU A 407 -7.68 42.37 -12.16
N TRP A 408 -6.86 41.57 -12.83
CA TRP A 408 -6.31 40.31 -12.33
C TRP A 408 -4.79 40.25 -12.35
N ASP A 409 -4.12 41.13 -13.07
CA ASP A 409 -2.68 41.07 -13.32
C ASP A 409 -2.19 39.66 -13.73
N GLY A 410 -2.91 39.02 -14.65
CA GLY A 410 -2.54 37.67 -15.08
C GLY A 410 -2.83 36.56 -14.04
N THR A 411 -3.41 36.93 -12.89
CA THR A 411 -3.73 36.04 -11.77
C THR A 411 -5.24 35.93 -11.49
N PRO A 412 -6.02 35.30 -12.40
CA PRO A 412 -7.47 35.21 -12.24
C PRO A 412 -7.87 34.36 -11.03
N ASN A 413 -8.84 34.83 -10.24
CA ASN A 413 -9.47 34.03 -9.18
C ASN A 413 -10.15 32.78 -9.73
N TYR A 414 -10.29 31.73 -8.90
CA TYR A 414 -10.94 30.47 -9.28
C TYR A 414 -12.35 30.68 -9.88
N SER A 415 -13.15 31.56 -9.27
CA SER A 415 -14.49 31.92 -9.78
C SER A 415 -14.47 32.48 -11.21
N TYR A 416 -13.50 33.33 -11.53
CA TYR A 416 -13.32 33.90 -12.86
C TYR A 416 -12.81 32.86 -13.86
N ILE A 417 -11.89 31.99 -13.44
CA ILE A 417 -11.42 30.87 -14.26
C ILE A 417 -12.59 29.99 -14.70
N LEU A 418 -13.47 29.59 -13.77
CA LEU A 418 -14.62 28.74 -14.09
C LEU A 418 -15.56 29.38 -15.12
N GLN A 419 -15.82 30.69 -15.00
CA GLN A 419 -16.67 31.42 -15.96
C GLN A 419 -16.01 31.51 -17.34
N GLN A 420 -14.77 31.98 -17.40
CA GLN A 420 -14.08 32.30 -18.67
C GLN A 420 -13.60 31.07 -19.43
N THR A 421 -13.44 29.93 -18.75
CA THR A 421 -12.95 28.69 -19.37
C THR A 421 -14.05 27.70 -19.72
N SER A 422 -15.31 28.11 -19.64
CA SER A 422 -16.48 27.29 -19.99
C SER A 422 -16.54 26.86 -21.47
N SER A 423 -15.81 27.55 -22.36
CA SER A 423 -15.69 27.20 -23.78
C SER A 423 -14.29 27.51 -24.34
N GLY A 424 -13.81 26.68 -25.26
CA GLY A 424 -12.56 26.89 -26.00
C GLY A 424 -11.26 26.60 -25.24
N TRP A 425 -11.33 26.23 -23.96
CA TRP A 425 -10.18 25.79 -23.18
C TRP A 425 -10.23 24.28 -22.97
N THR A 426 -9.08 23.62 -23.03
CA THR A 426 -8.93 22.20 -22.71
C THR A 426 -8.28 22.07 -21.35
N GLU A 427 -8.98 21.44 -20.41
CA GLU A 427 -8.42 21.10 -19.09
C GLU A 427 -7.59 19.82 -19.19
N GLN A 428 -6.45 19.84 -18.49
CA GLN A 428 -5.50 18.76 -18.37
C GLN A 428 -5.18 18.56 -16.89
N TRP A 429 -4.70 17.36 -16.56
CA TRP A 429 -4.26 17.01 -15.22
C TRP A 429 -2.84 16.48 -15.29
N ASP A 430 -1.93 17.10 -14.54
CA ASP A 430 -0.60 16.55 -14.32
C ASP A 430 -0.67 15.58 -13.13
N ASP A 431 -0.58 14.28 -13.42
CA ASP A 431 -0.66 13.25 -12.39
C ASP A 431 0.63 13.05 -11.59
N VAL A 432 1.74 13.67 -11.99
CA VAL A 432 2.95 13.72 -11.17
C VAL A 432 2.84 14.90 -10.21
N ALA A 433 2.61 16.11 -10.72
CA ALA A 433 2.53 17.32 -9.91
C ALA A 433 1.23 17.43 -9.07
N LYS A 434 0.23 16.60 -9.38
CA LYS A 434 -1.12 16.57 -8.78
C LYS A 434 -1.85 17.91 -8.84
N VAL A 435 -1.75 18.60 -9.97
CA VAL A 435 -2.42 19.88 -10.21
C VAL A 435 -3.02 19.95 -11.62
N PRO A 436 -4.13 20.69 -11.81
CA PRO A 436 -4.70 20.91 -13.12
C PRO A 436 -3.98 22.06 -13.86
N TYR A 437 -4.10 22.04 -15.18
CA TYR A 437 -3.81 23.20 -16.02
C TYR A 437 -4.76 23.22 -17.20
N LYS A 438 -4.89 24.38 -17.86
CA LYS A 438 -5.72 24.55 -19.05
C LYS A 438 -4.90 25.12 -20.20
N THR A 439 -5.23 24.72 -21.42
CA THR A 439 -4.59 25.21 -22.65
C THR A 439 -5.62 25.70 -23.66
N LYS A 440 -5.30 26.78 -24.39
CA LYS A 440 -6.09 27.30 -25.51
C LYS A 440 -5.17 28.00 -26.51
N GLY A 441 -5.02 27.47 -27.73
CA GLY A 441 -4.09 28.06 -28.69
C GLY A 441 -2.66 28.09 -28.13
N ASN A 442 -2.12 29.30 -27.93
CA ASN A 442 -0.82 29.55 -27.28
C ASN A 442 -0.95 30.09 -25.83
N TYR A 443 -2.10 29.94 -25.20
CA TYR A 443 -2.35 30.33 -23.80
C TYR A 443 -2.34 29.10 -22.88
N PHE A 444 -1.58 29.19 -21.80
CA PHE A 444 -1.46 28.19 -20.75
C PHE A 444 -1.89 28.80 -19.41
N LEU A 445 -2.73 28.10 -18.65
CA LEU A 445 -3.18 28.51 -17.32
C LEU A 445 -2.92 27.38 -16.31
N SER A 446 -2.05 27.60 -15.32
CA SER A 446 -1.97 26.73 -14.15
C SER A 446 -2.85 27.30 -13.02
N TYR A 447 -3.55 26.44 -12.29
CA TYR A 447 -4.42 26.85 -11.18
C TYR A 447 -4.68 25.68 -10.24
N ASP A 448 -5.41 25.93 -9.16
CA ASP A 448 -5.91 24.88 -8.26
C ASP A 448 -7.43 24.71 -8.38
N ASN A 449 -7.89 23.47 -8.29
CA ASN A 449 -9.32 23.12 -8.24
C ASN A 449 -9.61 22.22 -7.04
N GLU A 450 -10.87 21.80 -6.84
CA GLU A 450 -11.26 20.92 -5.73
C GLU A 450 -10.40 19.65 -5.64
N ARG A 451 -9.96 19.09 -6.77
CA ARG A 451 -9.10 17.90 -6.78
C ARG A 451 -7.73 18.23 -6.19
N SER A 452 -7.03 19.23 -6.70
CA SER A 452 -5.66 19.54 -6.24
C SER A 452 -5.62 20.08 -4.81
N VAL A 453 -6.57 20.91 -4.38
CA VAL A 453 -6.65 21.34 -2.98
C VAL A 453 -7.00 20.17 -2.04
N GLY A 454 -7.76 19.19 -2.54
CA GLY A 454 -8.00 17.93 -1.85
C GLY A 454 -6.72 17.11 -1.66
N GLU A 455 -5.89 16.98 -2.70
CA GLU A 455 -4.59 16.30 -2.64
C GLU A 455 -3.63 17.03 -1.67
N LYS A 456 -3.61 18.37 -1.68
CA LYS A 456 -2.81 19.17 -0.73
C LYS A 456 -3.29 18.99 0.71
N ALA A 457 -4.60 19.00 0.95
CA ALA A 457 -5.17 18.71 2.26
C ALA A 457 -4.85 17.29 2.73
N LYS A 458 -4.85 16.31 1.82
CA LYS A 458 -4.42 14.94 2.11
C LYS A 458 -2.95 14.91 2.53
N TYR A 459 -2.07 15.53 1.73
CA TYR A 459 -0.64 15.62 2.01
C TYR A 459 -0.34 16.24 3.40
N ILE A 460 -1.07 17.29 3.80
CA ILE A 460 -0.98 17.90 5.13
C ILE A 460 -1.32 16.92 6.25
N LYS A 461 -2.34 16.07 6.06
CA LYS A 461 -2.67 15.03 7.04
C LYS A 461 -1.56 14.01 7.13
N ASP A 462 -1.14 13.47 5.99
CA ASP A 462 -0.15 12.40 5.91
C ASP A 462 1.22 12.84 6.47
N ASN A 463 1.59 14.11 6.26
CA ASN A 463 2.85 14.68 6.75
C ASN A 463 2.77 15.29 8.17
N ALA A 464 1.66 15.11 8.89
CA ALA A 464 1.43 15.63 10.23
C ALA A 464 1.68 17.16 10.37
N LEU A 465 1.38 17.92 9.31
CA LEU A 465 1.55 19.38 9.27
C LEU A 465 0.42 20.09 10.04
N ALA A 466 0.64 21.33 10.45
CA ALA A 466 -0.33 22.11 11.24
C ALA A 466 -1.63 22.39 10.48
N GLY A 467 -1.55 22.63 9.17
CA GLY A 467 -2.70 23.07 8.39
C GLY A 467 -2.35 23.70 7.06
N ILE A 468 -3.21 24.59 6.59
CA ILE A 468 -3.12 25.23 5.28
C ILE A 468 -3.28 26.75 5.39
N ILE A 469 -2.55 27.50 4.57
CA ILE A 469 -2.81 28.92 4.30
C ILE A 469 -3.46 29.09 2.93
N ILE A 470 -4.35 30.06 2.80
CA ILE A 470 -5.12 30.33 1.60
C ILE A 470 -4.88 31.77 1.15
N TRP A 471 -4.25 31.91 -0.01
CA TRP A 471 -4.16 33.18 -0.74
C TRP A 471 -5.08 33.12 -1.96
N GLN A 472 -6.24 33.76 -1.98
CA GLN A 472 -6.88 34.45 -0.85
C GLN A 472 -8.38 34.11 -0.80
N VAL A 473 -9.03 34.38 0.34
CA VAL A 473 -10.38 33.90 0.69
C VAL A 473 -11.44 34.17 -0.38
N PHE A 474 -11.42 35.36 -0.98
CA PHE A 474 -12.37 35.78 -2.00
C PHE A 474 -12.23 35.03 -3.32
N GLY A 475 -11.10 34.37 -3.57
CA GLY A 475 -10.83 33.63 -4.81
C GLY A 475 -11.78 32.46 -5.05
N ASP A 476 -12.32 31.88 -3.96
CA ASP A 476 -13.21 30.71 -3.96
C ASP A 476 -14.70 31.06 -4.07
N MET A 477 -15.08 32.34 -3.90
CA MET A 477 -16.48 32.71 -3.78
C MET A 477 -17.23 32.58 -5.12
N LEU A 478 -18.24 31.72 -5.14
CA LEU A 478 -19.17 31.52 -6.25
C LEU A 478 -20.60 31.97 -5.86
N ASN A 479 -21.46 32.15 -6.87
CA ASN A 479 -22.90 32.45 -6.70
C ASN A 479 -23.23 33.76 -5.97
N MET A 480 -22.30 34.70 -5.87
CA MET A 480 -22.49 35.95 -5.12
C MET A 480 -23.60 36.84 -5.69
N THR A 481 -23.83 36.79 -7.02
CA THR A 481 -24.87 37.59 -7.70
C THR A 481 -26.26 36.97 -7.67
N SER A 482 -26.41 35.74 -7.16
CA SER A 482 -27.70 35.03 -7.16
C SER A 482 -28.71 35.62 -6.15
N SER A 483 -28.22 36.31 -5.12
CA SER A 483 -29.01 37.10 -4.18
C SER A 483 -28.10 38.12 -3.52
N THR A 484 -28.53 39.37 -3.46
CA THR A 484 -27.75 40.47 -2.88
C THR A 484 -28.61 41.34 -1.96
N VAL A 485 -28.09 41.69 -0.80
CA VAL A 485 -28.73 42.57 0.19
C VAL A 485 -27.75 43.70 0.54
N PRO A 486 -28.07 44.97 0.19
CA PRO A 486 -27.24 46.11 0.56
C PRO A 486 -27.16 46.31 2.09
N LYS A 487 -25.96 46.63 2.58
CA LYS A 487 -25.62 46.96 3.98
C LYS A 487 -24.69 48.17 4.00
N GLY A 488 -25.23 49.34 3.65
CA GLY A 488 -24.43 50.54 3.40
C GLY A 488 -23.56 50.36 2.15
N LYS A 489 -22.25 50.56 2.28
CA LYS A 489 -21.25 50.32 1.21
C LYS A 489 -21.04 48.82 0.93
N LEU A 490 -21.34 47.96 1.90
CA LEU A 490 -21.16 46.50 1.82
C LEU A 490 -22.34 45.84 1.12
N ILE A 491 -22.07 44.79 0.34
CA ILE A 491 -23.12 43.93 -0.24
C ILE A 491 -23.06 42.54 0.39
N HIS A 492 -24.13 42.11 1.06
CA HIS A 492 -24.27 40.76 1.58
C HIS A 492 -24.88 39.84 0.53
N CYS A 493 -24.24 38.71 0.28
CA CYS A 493 -24.55 37.73 -0.75
C CYS A 493 -24.83 36.37 -0.08
N PRO A 494 -26.03 36.12 0.48
CA PRO A 494 -26.29 34.97 1.35
C PRO A 494 -26.10 33.60 0.68
N ASN A 495 -26.22 33.54 -0.64
CA ASN A 495 -26.08 32.32 -1.43
C ASN A 495 -24.63 32.03 -1.86
N THR A 496 -23.65 32.79 -1.34
CA THR A 496 -22.23 32.57 -1.66
C THR A 496 -21.81 31.16 -1.27
N THR A 497 -21.09 30.48 -2.15
CA THR A 497 -20.52 29.15 -1.89
C THR A 497 -19.01 29.16 -2.10
N SER A 498 -18.27 28.40 -1.29
CA SER A 498 -16.79 28.35 -1.32
C SER A 498 -16.30 26.88 -1.44
N PRO A 499 -16.33 26.31 -2.66
CA PRO A 499 -16.04 24.89 -2.88
C PRO A 499 -14.63 24.44 -2.48
N LEU A 500 -13.59 25.25 -2.73
CA LEU A 500 -12.21 24.84 -2.46
C LEU A 500 -11.95 24.69 -0.96
N VAL A 501 -12.37 25.66 -0.15
CA VAL A 501 -12.21 25.58 1.31
C VAL A 501 -13.11 24.50 1.93
N ASN A 502 -14.31 24.30 1.38
CA ASN A 502 -15.20 23.20 1.77
C ASN A 502 -14.54 21.84 1.52
N LYS A 503 -13.83 21.69 0.40
CA LYS A 503 -13.10 20.47 0.06
C LYS A 503 -11.92 20.22 0.99
N ILE A 504 -11.17 21.27 1.34
CA ILE A 504 -10.09 21.20 2.33
C ILE A 504 -10.62 20.69 3.68
N ASN A 505 -11.65 21.36 4.23
CA ASN A 505 -12.25 20.97 5.51
C ASN A 505 -12.84 19.56 5.46
N ALA A 506 -13.46 19.17 4.34
CA ALA A 506 -13.97 17.81 4.17
C ALA A 506 -12.85 16.76 4.25
N VAL A 507 -11.70 17.00 3.62
CA VAL A 507 -10.55 16.07 3.70
C VAL A 507 -9.96 16.03 5.11
N PHE A 508 -9.82 17.18 5.79
CA PHE A 508 -9.35 17.23 7.17
C PHE A 508 -10.29 16.55 8.16
N ALA A 509 -11.60 16.68 7.97
CA ALA A 509 -12.64 16.08 8.80
C ALA A 509 -12.87 14.58 8.53
N ASP A 510 -12.45 14.10 7.36
CA ASP A 510 -12.54 12.68 7.03
C ASP A 510 -11.69 11.89 8.03
N GLY A 511 -12.35 11.17 8.94
CA GLY A 511 -11.71 10.29 9.93
C GLY A 511 -10.96 9.13 9.29
N THR A 512 -11.09 8.95 7.97
CA THR A 512 -10.06 8.28 7.19
C THR A 512 -8.85 9.21 7.12
N THR A 513 -7.91 9.04 8.05
CA THR A 513 -6.52 9.13 7.61
C THR A 513 -6.43 8.21 6.40
N PRO A 514 -6.02 8.69 5.21
CA PRO A 514 -5.49 7.76 4.24
C PRO A 514 -4.45 6.95 5.01
N GLY A 515 -4.63 5.63 5.04
CA GLY A 515 -3.65 4.78 5.68
C GLY A 515 -2.29 5.16 5.14
N ASN A 516 -1.32 5.26 6.05
CA ASN A 516 0.08 5.46 5.72
C ASN A 516 0.45 4.70 4.43
N VAL A 517 0.81 5.42 3.38
CA VAL A 517 1.10 4.83 2.07
C VAL A 517 2.51 4.26 2.16
N ALA A 518 2.60 2.93 2.29
CA ALA A 518 3.87 2.26 2.42
C ALA A 518 4.88 2.73 1.34
N PRO A 519 6.15 2.97 1.72
CA PRO A 519 7.14 3.59 0.84
C PRO A 519 7.40 2.72 -0.40
N THR A 520 7.95 3.24 -1.48
CA THR A 520 8.50 2.42 -2.57
C THR A 520 9.93 1.99 -2.26
N VAL A 521 10.35 0.80 -2.70
CA VAL A 521 11.73 0.33 -2.57
C VAL A 521 12.12 -0.63 -3.69
N SER A 522 13.33 -0.47 -4.21
CA SER A 522 13.94 -1.35 -5.21
C SER A 522 15.43 -1.54 -4.93
N LEU A 523 15.94 -2.76 -5.12
CA LEU A 523 17.37 -3.03 -5.04
C LEU A 523 18.08 -2.45 -6.27
N THR A 524 19.20 -1.76 -6.05
CA THR A 524 20.07 -1.20 -7.09
C THR A 524 21.38 -1.99 -7.25
N ALA A 525 21.79 -2.73 -6.22
CA ALA A 525 22.88 -3.69 -6.28
C ALA A 525 22.65 -4.80 -5.24
N PRO A 526 23.08 -6.04 -5.49
CA PRO A 526 23.65 -6.56 -6.74
C PRO A 526 22.59 -6.69 -7.87
N ALA A 527 23.03 -6.88 -9.11
CA ALA A 527 22.13 -7.14 -10.23
C ALA A 527 21.56 -8.57 -10.18
N THR A 528 20.35 -8.78 -10.72
CA THR A 528 19.75 -10.12 -10.81
C THR A 528 20.65 -11.07 -11.60
N GLY A 529 20.95 -12.22 -11.00
CA GLY A 529 21.84 -13.25 -11.55
C GLY A 529 23.34 -13.00 -11.28
N ALA A 530 23.70 -11.94 -10.55
CA ALA A 530 25.10 -11.66 -10.22
C ALA A 530 25.75 -12.86 -9.51
N SER A 531 26.97 -13.20 -9.97
CA SER A 531 27.74 -14.33 -9.44
C SER A 531 28.97 -13.82 -8.69
N PHE A 532 29.19 -14.33 -7.49
CA PHE A 532 30.33 -14.01 -6.62
C PHE A 532 31.06 -15.29 -6.21
N THR A 533 32.26 -15.18 -5.65
CA THR A 533 33.03 -16.34 -5.20
C THR A 533 33.15 -16.33 -3.69
N ALA A 534 32.79 -17.45 -3.05
CA ALA A 534 32.83 -17.59 -1.60
C ALA A 534 34.27 -17.65 -1.06
N PRO A 535 34.56 -17.08 0.13
CA PRO A 535 33.69 -16.16 0.86
C PRO A 535 33.60 -14.81 0.14
N ALA A 536 32.39 -14.40 -0.24
CA ALA A 536 32.20 -13.12 -0.93
C ALA A 536 31.90 -11.99 0.05
N SER A 537 32.25 -10.76 -0.33
CA SER A 537 31.69 -9.55 0.30
C SER A 537 30.83 -8.84 -0.74
N ILE A 538 29.52 -8.88 -0.54
CA ILE A 538 28.52 -8.37 -1.48
C ILE A 538 27.96 -7.06 -0.95
N THR A 539 28.12 -5.99 -1.70
CA THR A 539 27.43 -4.72 -1.42
C THR A 539 25.98 -4.86 -1.85
N VAL A 540 25.05 -4.64 -0.92
CA VAL A 540 23.61 -4.62 -1.18
C VAL A 540 23.13 -3.18 -1.01
N SER A 541 22.54 -2.62 -2.06
CA SER A 541 22.08 -1.23 -2.09
C SER A 541 20.65 -1.14 -2.60
N ALA A 542 19.89 -0.16 -2.13
CA ALA A 542 18.52 0.07 -2.58
C ALA A 542 18.21 1.56 -2.75
N THR A 543 17.30 1.86 -3.66
CA THR A 543 16.60 3.14 -3.72
C THR A 543 15.24 2.97 -3.07
N ALA A 544 14.92 3.81 -2.10
CA ALA A 544 13.62 3.85 -1.47
C ALA A 544 13.12 5.29 -1.44
N ALA A 545 11.83 5.48 -1.73
CA ALA A 545 11.19 6.78 -1.73
C ALA A 545 9.79 6.63 -1.16
N ASP A 546 9.43 7.54 -0.27
CA ASP A 546 8.10 7.56 0.33
C ASP A 546 7.29 8.71 -0.29
N SER A 547 6.05 8.41 -0.69
CA SER A 547 5.20 9.36 -1.41
C SER A 547 4.46 10.30 -0.47
N ASP A 548 4.20 9.86 0.77
CA ASP A 548 3.46 10.64 1.76
C ASP A 548 4.28 10.94 3.04
N GLY A 549 5.55 10.55 3.06
CA GLY A 549 6.47 10.82 4.15
C GLY A 549 7.96 10.75 3.78
N SER A 550 8.74 10.13 4.67
CA SER A 550 10.17 9.89 4.52
C SER A 550 10.48 8.47 4.93
N VAL A 551 11.36 7.80 4.20
CA VAL A 551 11.85 6.48 4.58
C VAL A 551 12.68 6.62 5.86
N LYS A 552 12.18 6.04 6.95
CA LYS A 552 12.84 6.01 8.26
C LYS A 552 14.04 5.05 8.26
N LYS A 553 13.90 3.93 7.55
CA LYS A 553 14.96 2.94 7.37
C LYS A 553 14.72 2.07 6.14
N VAL A 554 15.80 1.56 5.56
CA VAL A 554 15.77 0.41 4.66
C VAL A 554 16.50 -0.74 5.33
N GLU A 555 15.82 -1.86 5.44
CA GLU A 555 16.38 -3.10 5.98
C GLU A 555 16.56 -4.10 4.84
N PHE A 556 17.75 -4.67 4.71
CA PHE A 556 18.08 -5.60 3.64
C PHE A 556 17.96 -7.03 4.15
N PHE A 557 17.49 -7.95 3.33
CA PHE A 557 17.24 -9.34 3.71
C PHE A 557 17.82 -10.32 2.70
N ARG A 558 18.24 -11.48 3.18
CA ARG A 558 18.35 -12.72 2.39
C ARG A 558 17.21 -13.65 2.79
N GLY A 559 16.22 -13.85 1.93
CA GLY A 559 14.96 -14.49 2.30
C GLY A 559 14.31 -13.75 3.49
N ALA A 560 14.12 -14.45 4.62
CA ALA A 560 13.58 -13.85 5.85
C ALA A 560 14.66 -13.30 6.82
N THR A 561 15.95 -13.46 6.52
CA THR A 561 17.05 -13.08 7.42
C THR A 561 17.53 -11.67 7.12
N SER A 562 17.46 -10.76 8.10
CA SER A 562 18.02 -9.41 7.98
C SER A 562 19.54 -9.45 7.84
N LEU A 563 20.06 -8.75 6.84
CA LEU A 563 21.48 -8.54 6.56
C LEU A 563 22.01 -7.26 7.22
N GLY A 564 21.12 -6.33 7.56
CA GLY A 564 21.45 -5.03 8.12
C GLY A 564 20.39 -3.98 7.81
N VAL A 565 20.42 -2.92 8.61
CA VAL A 565 19.54 -1.75 8.46
C VAL A 565 20.38 -0.54 8.13
N ASP A 566 19.95 0.24 7.16
CA ASP A 566 20.49 1.57 6.90
C ASP A 566 19.38 2.61 7.02
N SER A 567 19.60 3.64 7.83
CA SER A 567 18.63 4.72 8.07
C SER A 567 19.01 6.02 7.37
N VAL A 568 20.08 6.03 6.57
CA VAL A 568 20.55 7.24 5.86
C VAL A 568 20.74 6.92 4.38
N ALA A 569 20.07 7.66 3.49
CA ALA A 569 20.28 7.50 2.06
C ALA A 569 21.67 8.05 1.64
N PRO A 570 22.39 7.44 0.68
CA PRO A 570 22.00 6.26 -0.10
C PRO A 570 22.08 4.97 0.71
N TYR A 571 20.98 4.19 0.71
CA TYR A 571 20.87 3.00 1.56
C TYR A 571 21.75 1.86 1.04
N SER A 572 22.71 1.43 1.85
CA SER A 572 23.62 0.35 1.48
C SER A 572 24.16 -0.38 2.70
N ILE A 573 24.42 -1.68 2.53
CA ILE A 573 25.15 -2.50 3.51
C ILE A 573 26.22 -3.34 2.80
N SER A 574 27.24 -3.72 3.56
CA SER A 574 28.21 -4.74 3.13
C SER A 574 27.86 -6.08 3.75
N TRP A 575 27.38 -7.01 2.93
CA TRP A 575 27.14 -8.39 3.34
C TRP A 575 28.44 -9.19 3.15
N SER A 576 29.22 -9.32 4.23
CA SER A 576 30.53 -9.97 4.22
C SER A 576 30.47 -11.48 4.50
N ASN A 577 31.50 -12.21 4.08
CA ASN A 577 31.68 -13.65 4.29
C ASN A 577 30.51 -14.50 3.77
N VAL A 578 29.96 -14.13 2.61
CA VAL A 578 28.86 -14.86 1.98
C VAL A 578 29.38 -16.21 1.49
N ALA A 579 28.82 -17.28 2.05
CA ALA A 579 29.15 -18.65 1.68
C ALA A 579 28.65 -18.97 0.26
N ALA A 580 29.09 -20.10 -0.29
CA ALA A 580 28.57 -20.56 -1.56
C ALA A 580 27.08 -20.93 -1.43
N GLY A 581 26.27 -20.54 -2.41
CA GLY A 581 24.84 -20.76 -2.43
C GLY A 581 24.10 -19.79 -3.34
N SER A 582 22.85 -20.11 -3.65
CA SER A 582 21.93 -19.19 -4.31
C SER A 582 21.13 -18.44 -3.26
N TYR A 583 21.12 -17.12 -3.34
CA TYR A 583 20.47 -16.24 -2.39
C TYR A 583 19.46 -15.35 -3.09
N SER A 584 18.33 -15.14 -2.41
CA SER A 584 17.29 -14.21 -2.82
C SER A 584 17.33 -13.02 -1.88
N ILE A 585 17.70 -11.86 -2.41
CA ILE A 585 17.86 -10.63 -1.63
C ILE A 585 16.64 -9.74 -1.83
N THR A 586 16.10 -9.19 -0.75
CA THR A 586 15.05 -8.15 -0.78
C THR A 586 15.46 -6.96 0.09
N ALA A 587 14.85 -5.81 -0.14
CA ALA A 587 14.95 -4.65 0.73
C ALA A 587 13.54 -4.28 1.23
N VAL A 588 13.39 -3.98 2.51
CA VAL A 588 12.17 -3.47 3.12
C VAL A 588 12.39 -2.03 3.53
N ALA A 589 11.72 -1.10 2.87
CA ALA A 589 11.67 0.27 3.32
C ALA A 589 10.55 0.41 4.37
N THR A 590 10.86 1.07 5.48
CA THR A 590 9.89 1.49 6.49
C THR A 590 9.84 3.01 6.49
N ASP A 591 8.65 3.60 6.43
CA ASP A 591 8.49 5.05 6.50
C ASP A 591 8.50 5.60 7.96
N ASN A 592 8.38 6.91 8.10
CA ASN A 592 8.33 7.62 9.37
C ASN A 592 7.05 7.37 10.19
N LEU A 593 6.03 6.75 9.59
CA LEU A 593 4.75 6.41 10.21
C LEU A 593 4.58 4.89 10.42
N GLY A 594 5.57 4.09 10.02
CA GLY A 594 5.69 2.65 10.30
C GLY A 594 5.14 1.70 9.24
N ALA A 595 4.71 2.16 8.06
CA ALA A 595 4.31 1.26 6.98
C ALA A 595 5.55 0.82 6.19
N THR A 596 5.41 -0.33 5.56
CA THR A 596 6.53 -1.07 5.00
C THR A 596 6.20 -1.61 3.63
N THR A 597 7.14 -1.49 2.71
CA THR A 597 7.09 -2.18 1.41
C THR A 597 8.34 -3.00 1.24
N THR A 598 8.19 -4.17 0.63
CA THR A 598 9.30 -5.05 0.27
C THR A 598 9.57 -4.95 -1.22
N SER A 599 10.84 -4.85 -1.63
CA SER A 599 11.25 -4.82 -3.03
C SER A 599 10.95 -6.16 -3.71
N THR A 600 11.01 -6.17 -5.05
CA THR A 600 11.19 -7.44 -5.76
C THR A 600 12.48 -8.12 -5.31
N ALA A 601 12.49 -9.44 -5.35
CA ALA A 601 13.63 -10.21 -4.94
C ALA A 601 14.67 -10.30 -6.07
N VAL A 602 15.95 -10.09 -5.71
CA VAL A 602 17.10 -10.24 -6.61
C VAL A 602 17.80 -11.55 -6.27
N ALA A 603 17.88 -12.46 -7.25
CA ALA A 603 18.66 -13.68 -7.12
C ALA A 603 20.16 -13.39 -7.33
N VAL A 604 21.02 -13.89 -6.45
CA VAL A 604 22.47 -13.91 -6.64
C VAL A 604 23.02 -15.28 -6.36
N ASN A 605 24.07 -15.66 -7.09
CA ASN A 605 24.77 -16.91 -6.89
C ASN A 605 26.14 -16.62 -6.29
N VAL A 606 26.52 -17.37 -5.27
CA VAL A 606 27.87 -17.36 -4.76
C VAL A 606 28.44 -18.75 -5.00
N THR A 607 29.46 -18.86 -5.83
CA THR A 607 30.09 -20.13 -6.19
C THR A 607 31.27 -20.40 -5.26
N SER A 608 31.47 -21.66 -4.89
CA SER A 608 32.71 -22.09 -4.25
C SER A 608 33.82 -22.16 -5.31
N THR A 609 35.06 -21.82 -4.96
CA THR A 609 36.24 -22.18 -5.77
C THR A 609 36.54 -23.67 -5.76
N ASP A 610 35.88 -24.43 -4.89
CA ASP A 610 36.15 -25.86 -4.76
C ASP A 610 35.01 -26.65 -5.40
N GLY A 611 35.28 -27.17 -6.60
CA GLY A 611 34.44 -28.20 -7.22
C GLY A 611 34.49 -29.49 -6.41
N GLY A 612 33.37 -29.85 -5.77
CA GLY A 612 33.14 -31.11 -5.04
C GLY A 612 31.96 -30.97 -4.06
N GLY A 613 31.04 -31.94 -3.98
CA GLY A 613 29.68 -31.72 -3.44
C GLY A 613 29.41 -31.87 -1.92
N ASN A 614 28.35 -31.14 -1.48
CA ASN A 614 27.44 -31.30 -0.29
C ASN A 614 27.98 -31.04 1.15
N THR A 615 27.10 -30.70 2.16
CA THR A 615 27.18 -31.02 3.65
C THR A 615 26.80 -29.99 4.77
N ASN A 616 25.80 -29.10 4.68
CA ASN A 616 25.44 -28.18 5.81
C ASN A 616 24.56 -28.79 6.95
N LYS A 617 24.55 -30.10 7.15
CA LYS A 617 23.72 -30.83 8.13
C LYS A 617 24.55 -31.39 9.28
N VAL A 618 23.92 -31.64 10.44
CA VAL A 618 24.60 -32.18 11.63
C VAL A 618 23.96 -33.47 12.14
N VAL A 619 24.82 -34.39 12.58
CA VAL A 619 24.48 -35.51 13.44
C VAL A 619 25.32 -35.32 14.69
N VAL A 620 24.65 -34.87 15.75
CA VAL A 620 25.28 -34.44 16.99
C VAL A 620 25.28 -35.58 17.99
N GLY A 621 26.40 -35.80 18.66
CA GLY A 621 26.51 -36.80 19.70
C GLY A 621 27.08 -36.20 20.98
N TYR A 622 26.31 -36.26 22.07
CA TYR A 622 26.88 -36.03 23.40
C TYR A 622 27.83 -37.17 23.72
N TRP A 623 29.04 -36.82 24.16
CA TRP A 623 30.07 -37.74 24.63
C TRP A 623 30.29 -37.51 26.12
N HIS A 624 29.93 -38.51 26.93
CA HIS A 624 30.25 -38.48 28.35
C HIS A 624 31.68 -38.93 28.57
N ASN A 625 32.43 -38.17 29.37
CA ASN A 625 33.87 -38.36 29.58
C ASN A 625 34.21 -39.30 30.75
N TRP A 626 33.22 -39.80 31.48
CA TRP A 626 33.38 -40.74 32.59
C TRP A 626 33.04 -42.19 32.18
N ASN A 627 33.30 -43.16 33.05
CA ASN A 627 33.00 -44.57 32.80
C ASN A 627 31.70 -45.00 33.50
N LEU A 628 30.75 -45.55 32.73
CA LEU A 628 29.53 -46.17 33.26
C LEU A 628 29.50 -47.65 32.89
N ALA A 629 29.06 -48.52 33.81
CA ALA A 629 28.99 -49.96 33.54
C ALA A 629 28.07 -50.31 32.35
N SER A 630 26.98 -49.57 32.20
CA SER A 630 25.98 -49.76 31.13
C SER A 630 26.36 -49.07 29.81
N ALA A 631 27.28 -48.10 29.84
CA ALA A 631 27.80 -47.38 28.68
C ALA A 631 29.27 -47.01 28.96
N PRO A 632 30.21 -47.93 28.68
CA PRO A 632 31.61 -47.73 29.03
C PRO A 632 32.23 -46.50 28.37
N TYR A 633 33.31 -46.03 28.99
CA TYR A 633 34.14 -44.96 28.43
C TYR A 633 34.59 -45.29 27.00
N ILE A 634 34.49 -44.31 26.11
CA ILE A 634 35.06 -44.37 24.75
C ILE A 634 36.05 -43.22 24.62
N ARG A 635 37.23 -43.46 24.06
CA ARG A 635 38.19 -42.37 23.82
C ARG A 635 37.60 -41.40 22.79
N LEU A 636 37.78 -40.09 23.00
CA LEU A 636 37.11 -39.06 22.20
C LEU A 636 37.37 -39.21 20.70
N LYS A 637 38.61 -39.48 20.28
CA LYS A 637 38.93 -39.68 18.85
C LYS A 637 38.27 -40.92 18.22
N ASP A 638 37.83 -41.88 19.03
CA ASP A 638 37.22 -43.15 18.60
C ASP A 638 35.68 -43.06 18.53
N VAL A 639 35.09 -41.87 18.72
CA VAL A 639 33.67 -41.63 18.47
C VAL A 639 33.39 -41.89 16.98
N ASP A 640 32.31 -42.62 16.68
CA ASP A 640 31.91 -42.98 15.32
C ASP A 640 31.95 -41.77 14.36
N SER A 641 32.57 -41.95 13.19
CA SER A 641 32.83 -40.87 12.24
C SER A 641 31.57 -40.23 11.66
N ARG A 642 30.41 -40.90 11.79
CA ARG A 642 29.11 -40.36 11.36
C ARG A 642 28.62 -39.21 12.24
N TYR A 643 29.13 -39.07 13.45
CA TYR A 643 28.89 -37.88 14.27
C TYR A 643 29.82 -36.76 13.85
N ASN A 644 29.33 -35.81 13.08
CA ASN A 644 30.15 -34.68 12.61
C ASN A 644 30.23 -33.53 13.63
N VAL A 645 29.41 -33.57 14.69
CA VAL A 645 29.51 -32.70 15.86
C VAL A 645 29.49 -33.54 17.13
N ILE A 646 30.41 -33.25 18.05
CA ILE A 646 30.54 -33.94 19.34
C ILE A 646 30.44 -32.90 20.44
N GLU A 647 29.55 -33.14 21.40
CA GLU A 647 29.37 -32.28 22.58
C GLU A 647 29.94 -32.97 23.80
N VAL A 648 30.97 -32.38 24.38
CA VAL A 648 31.71 -32.91 25.52
C VAL A 648 30.95 -32.58 26.80
N ALA A 649 30.43 -33.63 27.45
CA ALA A 649 29.72 -33.57 28.71
C ALA A 649 30.69 -33.77 29.90
N PHE A 650 30.75 -32.89 30.90
CA PHE A 650 30.22 -31.52 30.96
C PHE A 650 31.24 -30.57 31.59
N GLY A 651 31.19 -29.29 31.21
CA GLY A 651 31.78 -28.22 32.00
C GLY A 651 30.93 -27.98 33.25
N THR A 652 31.54 -28.02 34.44
CA THR A 652 30.85 -27.87 35.73
C THR A 652 31.24 -26.56 36.39
N THR A 653 30.34 -25.99 37.19
CA THR A 653 30.63 -24.77 37.94
C THR A 653 31.28 -25.07 39.28
N SER A 654 32.13 -24.14 39.73
CA SER A 654 32.72 -24.18 41.06
C SER A 654 31.69 -23.87 42.15
N SER A 655 32.10 -23.82 43.42
CA SER A 655 31.21 -23.49 44.55
C SER A 655 30.56 -22.10 44.46
N ASP A 656 31.05 -21.22 43.59
CA ASP A 656 30.45 -19.92 43.29
C ASP A 656 29.28 -19.97 42.29
N TYR A 657 29.00 -21.16 41.72
CA TYR A 657 27.98 -21.42 40.70
C TYR A 657 28.11 -20.56 39.43
N SER A 658 29.27 -19.97 39.15
CA SER A 658 29.49 -19.08 37.99
C SER A 658 30.80 -19.36 37.25
N THR A 659 31.87 -19.68 37.98
CA THR A 659 33.16 -20.05 37.39
C THR A 659 33.06 -21.46 36.84
N VAL A 660 33.22 -21.62 35.52
CA VAL A 660 33.20 -22.93 34.86
C VAL A 660 34.58 -23.57 34.94
N SER A 661 34.62 -24.87 35.15
CA SER A 661 35.82 -25.69 35.10
C SER A 661 35.56 -26.94 34.27
N PHE A 662 36.60 -27.43 33.60
CA PHE A 662 36.54 -28.69 32.87
C PHE A 662 37.91 -29.39 32.91
N THR A 663 37.89 -30.64 33.35
CA THR A 663 39.03 -31.55 33.29
C THR A 663 38.55 -32.86 32.66
N PRO A 664 39.20 -33.37 31.60
CA PRO A 664 38.77 -34.61 30.98
C PRO A 664 38.97 -35.79 31.94
N GLU A 665 37.93 -36.59 32.13
CA GLU A 665 38.01 -37.84 32.86
C GLU A 665 38.46 -39.00 31.95
N GLY A 666 39.05 -40.04 32.55
CA GLY A 666 39.50 -41.24 31.82
C GLY A 666 40.66 -41.06 30.85
N THR A 667 41.25 -39.86 30.72
CA THR A 667 42.38 -39.56 29.83
C THR A 667 43.26 -38.41 30.36
N THR A 668 44.44 -38.19 29.78
CA THR A 668 45.29 -37.05 30.13
C THR A 668 44.84 -35.79 29.38
N VAL A 669 45.11 -34.60 29.94
CA VAL A 669 44.84 -33.32 29.25
C VAL A 669 45.55 -33.23 27.89
N ALA A 670 46.76 -33.76 27.79
CA ALA A 670 47.53 -33.78 26.54
C ALA A 670 46.87 -34.67 25.48
N ASP A 671 46.50 -35.90 25.86
CA ASP A 671 45.80 -36.84 24.97
C ASP A 671 44.45 -36.29 24.53
N PHE A 672 43.70 -35.67 25.44
CA PHE A 672 42.40 -35.08 25.13
C PHE A 672 42.51 -33.94 24.11
N LYS A 673 43.49 -33.03 24.26
CA LYS A 673 43.77 -31.98 23.26
C LYS A 673 44.18 -32.58 21.91
N SER A 674 44.98 -33.65 21.93
CA SER A 674 45.36 -34.37 20.71
C SER A 674 44.16 -35.02 20.03
N ASP A 675 43.22 -35.56 20.79
CA ASP A 675 42.01 -36.17 20.27
C ASP A 675 41.09 -35.11 19.63
N ILE A 676 40.90 -33.95 20.28
CA ILE A 676 40.18 -32.80 19.70
C ILE A 676 40.82 -32.38 18.38
N ALA A 677 42.14 -32.19 18.35
CA ALA A 677 42.85 -31.80 17.14
C ALA A 677 42.70 -32.84 16.01
N THR A 678 42.72 -34.14 16.34
CA THR A 678 42.51 -35.23 15.39
C THR A 678 41.13 -35.17 14.76
N LEU A 679 40.10 -34.92 15.57
CA LEU A 679 38.71 -34.81 15.10
C LEU A 679 38.48 -33.56 14.27
N GLN A 680 39.04 -32.42 14.69
CA GLN A 680 39.01 -31.17 13.93
C GLN A 680 39.72 -31.29 12.59
N ALA A 681 40.85 -32.00 12.54
CA ALA A 681 41.56 -32.32 11.30
C ALA A 681 40.74 -33.23 10.38
N ALA A 682 39.86 -34.07 10.93
CA ALA A 682 38.88 -34.87 10.19
C ALA A 682 37.61 -34.07 9.81
N GLY A 683 37.60 -32.75 9.98
CA GLY A 683 36.48 -31.86 9.65
C GLY A 683 35.32 -31.88 10.65
N ARG A 684 35.47 -32.59 11.78
CA ARG A 684 34.43 -32.69 12.82
C ARG A 684 34.51 -31.51 13.78
N LYS A 685 33.41 -31.21 14.46
CA LYS A 685 33.32 -30.12 15.44
C LYS A 685 33.22 -30.67 16.85
N VAL A 686 34.00 -30.09 17.76
CA VAL A 686 33.98 -30.47 19.18
C VAL A 686 33.61 -29.27 20.02
N LEU A 687 32.50 -29.36 20.74
CA LEU A 687 31.95 -28.31 21.60
C LEU A 687 32.02 -28.75 23.05
N LEU A 688 32.17 -27.80 23.97
CA LEU A 688 31.96 -28.05 25.40
C LEU A 688 30.49 -27.84 25.74
N SER A 689 29.82 -28.83 26.32
CA SER A 689 28.47 -28.64 26.86
C SER A 689 28.50 -28.21 28.32
N LEU A 690 27.67 -27.23 28.66
CA LEU A 690 27.52 -26.65 29.99
C LEU A 690 26.17 -27.05 30.57
N GLY A 691 26.20 -27.78 31.68
CA GLY A 691 24.99 -28.13 32.42
C GLY A 691 24.82 -29.63 32.61
N GLY A 692 23.77 -30.20 32.01
CA GLY A 692 23.22 -31.53 32.29
C GLY A 692 22.37 -31.55 33.56
N GLU A 693 21.78 -32.72 33.89
CA GLU A 693 20.84 -32.93 35.02
C GLU A 693 21.29 -32.31 36.36
N THR A 694 22.61 -32.32 36.64
CA THR A 694 23.18 -31.80 37.89
C THR A 694 23.89 -30.45 37.75
N GLY A 695 23.90 -29.88 36.55
CA GLY A 695 24.59 -28.64 36.24
C GLY A 695 23.89 -27.41 36.84
N THR A 696 24.67 -26.56 37.52
CA THR A 696 24.16 -25.31 38.09
C THR A 696 24.88 -24.11 37.50
N LEU A 697 24.16 -23.10 37.01
CA LEU A 697 24.74 -21.84 36.54
C LEU A 697 23.93 -20.64 37.02
N MET A 698 24.53 -19.80 37.86
CA MET A 698 23.87 -18.68 38.53
C MET A 698 24.59 -17.36 38.25
N LEU A 699 24.09 -16.60 37.28
CA LEU A 699 24.69 -15.32 36.86
C LEU A 699 23.96 -14.11 37.44
N ASN A 700 23.72 -14.09 38.75
CA ASN A 700 22.87 -13.05 39.38
C ASN A 700 23.48 -11.65 39.39
N THR A 701 24.81 -11.55 39.42
CA THR A 701 25.55 -10.28 39.53
C THR A 701 26.53 -10.09 38.38
N GLU A 702 26.99 -8.85 38.18
CA GLU A 702 28.06 -8.56 37.23
C GLU A 702 29.34 -9.37 37.53
N ALA A 703 29.68 -9.57 38.80
CA ALA A 703 30.84 -10.37 39.20
C ALA A 703 30.69 -11.83 38.77
N ASN A 704 29.51 -12.42 38.95
CA ASN A 704 29.19 -13.76 38.46
C ASN A 704 29.33 -13.85 36.93
N LYS A 705 28.82 -12.85 36.22
CA LYS A 705 28.93 -12.75 34.75
C LYS A 705 30.39 -12.74 34.30
N GLN A 706 31.23 -11.92 34.93
CA GLN A 706 32.66 -11.81 34.57
C GLN A 706 33.45 -13.08 34.91
N ALA A 707 33.12 -13.76 36.02
CA ALA A 707 33.72 -15.04 36.38
C ALA A 707 33.40 -16.13 35.32
N PHE A 708 32.15 -16.19 34.88
CA PHE A 708 31.71 -17.07 33.79
C PHE A 708 32.41 -16.77 32.46
N ILE A 709 32.44 -15.49 32.06
CA ILE A 709 33.13 -15.06 30.82
C ILE A 709 34.61 -15.46 30.86
N SER A 710 35.30 -15.15 31.95
CA SER A 710 36.75 -15.37 32.07
C SER A 710 37.11 -16.85 32.05
N SER A 711 36.36 -17.66 32.80
CA SER A 711 36.55 -19.12 32.82
C SER A 711 36.26 -19.77 31.48
N MET A 712 35.15 -19.39 30.81
CA MET A 712 34.80 -19.92 29.49
C MET A 712 35.84 -19.57 28.42
N LYS A 713 36.32 -18.31 28.37
CA LYS A 713 37.41 -17.90 27.47
C LYS A 713 38.66 -18.78 27.70
N GLY A 714 39.03 -18.99 28.97
CA GLY A 714 40.15 -19.83 29.36
C GLY A 714 40.02 -21.29 28.90
N ILE A 715 38.84 -21.90 29.05
CA ILE A 715 38.60 -23.29 28.65
C ILE A 715 38.59 -23.44 27.12
N LEU A 716 37.90 -22.56 26.40
CA LEU A 716 37.83 -22.57 24.94
C LEU A 716 39.20 -22.40 24.29
N ASP A 717 40.08 -21.61 24.90
CA ASP A 717 41.46 -21.44 24.42
C ASP A 717 42.34 -22.62 24.82
N SER A 718 42.20 -23.12 26.06
CA SER A 718 43.01 -24.23 26.57
C SER A 718 42.83 -25.50 25.75
N TYR A 719 41.60 -25.84 25.38
CA TYR A 719 41.27 -27.10 24.69
C TYR A 719 40.99 -26.92 23.20
N ASN A 720 40.97 -25.69 22.70
CA ASN A 720 40.65 -25.36 21.31
C ASN A 720 39.27 -25.87 20.83
N PHE A 721 38.24 -25.82 21.68
CA PHE A 721 36.88 -26.17 21.26
C PHE A 721 36.36 -25.28 20.11
N ASP A 722 35.57 -25.84 19.20
CA ASP A 722 34.91 -25.11 18.10
C ASP A 722 33.76 -24.21 18.57
N GLY A 723 33.34 -24.36 19.83
CA GLY A 723 32.18 -23.68 20.39
C GLY A 723 31.76 -24.27 21.73
N PHE A 724 30.55 -23.94 22.15
CA PHE A 724 29.96 -24.47 23.37
C PHE A 724 28.44 -24.61 23.23
N ASP A 725 27.90 -25.50 24.05
CA ASP A 725 26.49 -25.84 24.16
C ASP A 725 25.94 -25.39 25.52
N ILE A 726 24.69 -24.92 25.55
CA ILE A 726 23.98 -24.54 26.77
C ILE A 726 22.88 -25.57 27.04
N ASP A 727 23.14 -26.43 28.02
CA ASP A 727 22.29 -27.55 28.42
C ASP A 727 21.88 -27.41 29.90
N ILE A 728 21.25 -26.28 30.24
CA ILE A 728 20.90 -25.99 31.64
C ILE A 728 19.57 -26.65 31.97
N GLU A 729 19.65 -27.75 32.70
CA GLU A 729 18.51 -28.51 33.20
C GLU A 729 18.24 -28.19 34.69
N GLY A 730 16.99 -28.30 35.14
CA GLY A 730 16.63 -28.23 36.57
C GLY A 730 16.19 -26.87 37.13
N GLY A 731 15.09 -26.91 37.91
CA GLY A 731 14.29 -25.75 38.35
C GLY A 731 14.93 -24.76 39.35
N THR A 732 16.21 -24.88 39.67
CA THR A 732 16.96 -23.86 40.43
C THR A 732 17.94 -23.08 39.54
N SER A 733 18.52 -23.74 38.54
CA SER A 733 19.49 -23.17 37.60
C SER A 733 18.81 -22.22 36.62
N LEU A 734 17.70 -22.66 36.01
CA LEU A 734 16.93 -21.85 35.08
C LEU A 734 15.50 -21.63 35.56
N GLN A 735 15.31 -20.51 36.27
CA GLN A 735 14.02 -20.06 36.79
C GLN A 735 13.92 -18.54 36.66
N LEU A 736 12.86 -18.03 36.05
CA LEU A 736 12.60 -16.59 35.97
C LEU A 736 12.09 -16.05 37.31
N ASN A 737 12.36 -14.78 37.58
CA ASN A 737 11.78 -14.10 38.74
C ASN A 737 10.25 -13.97 38.58
N ASN A 738 9.52 -14.01 39.69
CA ASN A 738 8.08 -13.75 39.67
C ASN A 738 7.77 -12.39 39.01
N GLY A 739 6.85 -12.38 38.06
CA GLY A 739 6.47 -11.20 37.30
C GLY A 739 7.27 -10.96 36.01
N ASP A 740 8.34 -11.72 35.75
CA ASP A 740 9.04 -11.68 34.46
C ASP A 740 8.25 -12.47 33.40
N ASN A 741 7.27 -11.80 32.79
CA ASN A 741 6.35 -12.37 31.81
C ASN A 741 6.65 -11.94 30.36
N ASN A 742 7.78 -11.26 30.12
CA ASN A 742 8.16 -10.75 28.80
C ASN A 742 9.47 -11.38 28.30
N PHE A 743 9.38 -12.47 27.54
CA PHE A 743 10.58 -13.12 26.99
C PHE A 743 11.36 -12.25 25.98
N THR A 744 10.76 -11.19 25.42
CA THR A 744 11.46 -10.28 24.48
C THR A 744 12.29 -9.21 25.20
N ALA A 745 11.98 -8.96 26.48
CA ALA A 745 12.67 -8.02 27.34
C ALA A 745 12.79 -8.61 28.77
N PRO A 746 13.59 -9.69 28.95
CA PRO A 746 13.67 -10.38 30.24
C PRO A 746 14.23 -9.46 31.33
N ALA A 747 13.66 -9.54 32.52
CA ALA A 747 14.09 -8.77 33.69
C ALA A 747 14.91 -9.59 34.70
N THR A 748 14.86 -10.92 34.61
CA THR A 748 15.57 -11.83 35.50
C THR A 748 17.10 -11.67 35.33
N PRO A 749 17.85 -11.20 36.34
CA PRO A 749 19.26 -10.84 36.19
C PRO A 749 20.14 -11.97 35.64
N LYS A 750 19.95 -13.22 36.07
CA LYS A 750 20.72 -14.36 35.56
C LYS A 750 20.50 -14.63 34.07
N VAL A 751 19.30 -14.39 33.54
CA VAL A 751 19.00 -14.55 32.10
C VAL A 751 19.62 -13.42 31.30
N VAL A 752 19.46 -12.17 31.76
CA VAL A 752 20.06 -10.99 31.12
C VAL A 752 21.58 -11.11 31.06
N ASN A 753 22.20 -11.50 32.18
CA ASN A 753 23.64 -11.67 32.27
C ASN A 753 24.14 -12.85 31.43
N LEU A 754 23.40 -13.96 31.35
CA LEU A 754 23.74 -15.09 30.47
C LEU A 754 23.76 -14.67 29.00
N ILE A 755 22.72 -13.98 28.53
CA ILE A 755 22.64 -13.48 27.15
C ILE A 755 23.82 -12.55 26.85
N ALA A 756 24.11 -11.60 27.75
CA ALA A 756 25.21 -10.68 27.59
C ALA A 756 26.58 -11.40 27.57
N ALA A 757 26.79 -12.34 28.49
CA ALA A 757 28.04 -13.09 28.57
C ALA A 757 28.30 -13.96 27.34
N VAL A 758 27.27 -14.67 26.86
CA VAL A 758 27.39 -15.52 25.67
C VAL A 758 27.78 -14.70 24.45
N LYS A 759 27.15 -13.52 24.25
CA LYS A 759 27.52 -12.59 23.18
C LYS A 759 28.98 -12.16 23.28
N GLU A 760 29.46 -11.87 24.49
CA GLU A 760 30.85 -11.47 24.71
C GLU A 760 31.85 -12.60 24.43
N ILE A 761 31.55 -13.83 24.85
CA ILE A 761 32.40 -15.01 24.59
C ILE A 761 32.49 -15.28 23.09
N ILE A 762 31.37 -15.19 22.36
CA ILE A 762 31.33 -15.37 20.91
C ILE A 762 32.10 -14.26 20.20
N ALA A 763 31.92 -13.00 20.62
CA ALA A 763 32.67 -11.87 20.08
C ALA A 763 34.19 -12.03 20.30
N TYR A 764 34.60 -12.51 21.48
CA TYR A 764 35.99 -12.82 21.79
C TYR A 764 36.59 -13.86 20.84
N ARG A 765 35.90 -14.98 20.60
CA ARG A 765 36.37 -16.02 19.67
C ARG A 765 36.43 -15.52 18.22
N LYS A 766 35.43 -14.75 17.79
CA LYS A 766 35.43 -14.10 16.47
C LYS A 766 36.61 -13.14 16.30
N ALA A 767 36.95 -12.37 17.35
CA ALA A 767 38.11 -11.47 17.32
C ALA A 767 39.46 -12.21 17.19
N GLN A 768 39.52 -13.49 17.58
CA GLN A 768 40.67 -14.36 17.34
C GLN A 768 40.67 -15.00 15.93
N GLY A 769 39.72 -14.63 15.06
CA GLY A 769 39.54 -15.26 13.74
C GLY A 769 38.97 -16.69 13.81
N LYS A 770 38.43 -17.10 14.96
CA LYS A 770 37.83 -18.42 15.13
C LYS A 770 36.31 -18.35 14.97
N ASN A 771 35.74 -19.33 14.26
CA ASN A 771 34.30 -19.57 14.34
C ASN A 771 33.96 -20.10 15.74
N CYS A 772 32.82 -19.66 16.29
CA CYS A 772 32.33 -20.12 17.58
C CYS A 772 30.90 -20.64 17.39
N LEU A 773 30.74 -21.96 17.45
CA LEU A 773 29.43 -22.59 17.44
C LEU A 773 28.74 -22.38 18.79
N LEU A 774 27.47 -22.00 18.75
CA LEU A 774 26.61 -21.91 19.92
C LEU A 774 25.44 -22.86 19.71
N THR A 775 25.31 -23.86 20.57
CA THR A 775 24.17 -24.80 20.57
C THR A 775 23.41 -24.74 21.89
N MET A 776 22.18 -25.27 21.89
CA MET A 776 21.34 -25.36 23.08
C MET A 776 20.54 -26.66 23.05
N ALA A 777 20.48 -27.37 24.18
CA ALA A 777 19.72 -28.61 24.30
C ALA A 777 18.65 -28.58 25.42
N PRO A 778 17.69 -27.64 25.42
CA PRO A 778 16.71 -27.55 26.50
C PRO A 778 15.68 -28.68 26.46
N GLU A 779 15.14 -29.06 27.63
CA GLU A 779 13.93 -29.88 27.72
C GLU A 779 12.71 -29.14 27.17
N THR A 780 11.73 -29.87 26.62
CA THR A 780 10.55 -29.21 26.03
C THR A 780 9.68 -28.45 27.05
N TYR A 781 9.81 -28.78 28.34
CA TYR A 781 9.17 -28.06 29.44
C TYR A 781 9.56 -26.57 29.50
N TYR A 782 10.82 -26.23 29.21
CA TYR A 782 11.31 -24.84 29.23
C TYR A 782 11.06 -24.09 27.92
N VAL A 783 10.48 -24.73 26.90
CA VAL A 783 10.29 -24.17 25.56
C VAL A 783 8.88 -24.44 25.02
N GLN A 784 8.59 -25.63 24.49
CA GLN A 784 7.34 -25.95 23.78
C GLN A 784 6.11 -25.98 24.70
N THR A 785 6.27 -26.38 25.97
CA THR A 785 5.13 -26.42 26.91
C THR A 785 4.49 -25.05 27.14
N ALA A 786 5.21 -23.96 26.87
CA ALA A 786 4.67 -22.59 26.95
C ALA A 786 3.59 -22.27 25.89
N TYR A 787 3.38 -23.15 24.89
CA TYR A 787 2.23 -23.06 23.99
C TYR A 787 0.92 -23.46 24.69
N GLY A 788 0.92 -24.58 25.41
CA GLY A 788 -0.28 -25.16 26.02
C GLY A 788 -0.47 -24.81 27.50
N ALA A 789 0.59 -24.46 28.22
CA ALA A 789 0.56 -24.10 29.64
C ALA A 789 1.02 -22.66 29.84
N THR A 790 0.41 -21.97 30.81
CA THR A 790 0.72 -20.58 31.13
C THR A 790 2.20 -20.38 31.40
N TYR A 791 2.80 -19.43 30.67
CA TYR A 791 4.17 -18.98 30.86
C TYR A 791 4.41 -18.62 32.33
N SER A 792 5.47 -19.16 32.90
CA SER A 792 5.74 -19.08 34.33
C SER A 792 7.25 -19.07 34.58
N PRO A 793 7.70 -18.90 35.83
CA PRO A 793 9.11 -19.00 36.18
C PRO A 793 9.86 -20.21 35.61
N LEU A 794 9.19 -21.33 35.35
CA LEU A 794 9.80 -22.53 34.76
C LEU A 794 9.28 -22.81 33.34
N VAL A 795 7.96 -22.73 33.11
CA VAL A 795 7.39 -22.98 31.79
C VAL A 795 7.77 -21.85 30.83
N GLY A 796 8.57 -22.18 29.82
CA GLY A 796 9.09 -21.20 28.86
C GLY A 796 10.37 -20.47 29.29
N ALA A 797 11.03 -20.86 30.38
CA ALA A 797 12.18 -20.13 30.91
C ALA A 797 13.38 -20.02 29.94
N TYR A 798 13.46 -20.87 28.90
CA TYR A 798 14.49 -20.78 27.85
C TYR A 798 14.14 -19.77 26.75
N LEU A 799 12.87 -19.40 26.56
CA LEU A 799 12.44 -18.49 25.50
C LEU A 799 13.20 -17.16 25.44
N PRO A 800 13.46 -16.45 26.56
CA PRO A 800 14.26 -15.23 26.50
C PRO A 800 15.71 -15.45 26.08
N ILE A 801 16.30 -16.61 26.41
CA ILE A 801 17.67 -16.97 26.02
C ILE A 801 17.72 -17.22 24.51
N ILE A 802 16.80 -18.05 24.00
CA ILE A 802 16.70 -18.37 22.57
C ILE A 802 16.42 -17.10 21.76
N TYR A 803 15.52 -16.23 22.24
CA TYR A 803 15.20 -14.97 21.58
C TYR A 803 16.39 -14.00 21.58
N GLY A 804 17.02 -13.79 22.74
CA GLY A 804 18.11 -12.84 22.91
C GLY A 804 19.40 -13.22 22.19
N LEU A 805 19.61 -14.53 21.93
CA LEU A 805 20.78 -15.09 21.26
C LEU A 805 20.49 -15.66 19.87
N ARG A 806 19.31 -15.39 19.30
CA ARG A 806 18.87 -16.00 18.04
C ARG A 806 19.83 -15.79 16.87
N ASN A 807 20.53 -14.66 16.83
CA ASN A 807 21.44 -14.33 15.74
C ASN A 807 22.80 -15.02 15.89
N GLU A 808 23.18 -15.34 17.12
CA GLU A 808 24.40 -16.03 17.49
C GLU A 808 24.22 -17.56 17.51
N LEU A 809 22.99 -18.03 17.76
CA LEU A 809 22.64 -19.44 17.85
C LEU A 809 22.91 -20.14 16.51
N SER A 810 23.80 -21.14 16.57
CA SER A 810 24.08 -22.01 15.43
C SER A 810 22.89 -22.95 15.20
N TRP A 811 22.44 -23.67 16.24
CA TRP A 811 21.16 -24.37 16.26
C TRP A 811 20.72 -24.72 17.67
N ILE A 812 19.43 -25.02 17.82
CA ILE A 812 18.82 -25.61 19.02
C ILE A 812 18.44 -27.06 18.73
N GLN A 813 18.54 -27.91 19.74
CA GLN A 813 18.27 -29.35 19.67
C GLN A 813 17.50 -29.80 20.92
N PRO A 814 16.20 -29.43 21.05
CA PRO A 814 15.46 -29.71 22.26
C PRO A 814 15.43 -31.21 22.56
N GLN A 815 15.55 -31.55 23.83
CA GLN A 815 15.47 -32.93 24.30
C GLN A 815 14.02 -33.40 24.20
N LEU A 816 13.72 -34.26 23.23
CA LEU A 816 12.37 -34.82 23.03
C LEU A 816 12.14 -36.07 23.88
N TYR A 817 12.80 -36.12 25.04
CA TYR A 817 12.79 -37.18 26.03
C TYR A 817 12.73 -36.56 27.43
N ASN A 818 12.50 -37.36 28.48
CA ASN A 818 12.30 -36.89 29.86
C ASN A 818 11.17 -35.87 30.11
N THR A 819 10.34 -35.55 29.11
CA THR A 819 9.40 -34.42 29.16
C THR A 819 7.91 -34.79 29.20
N GLY A 820 7.55 -36.06 28.98
CA GLY A 820 6.16 -36.52 28.90
C GLY A 820 5.39 -36.00 27.67
N SER A 821 4.07 -35.84 27.80
CA SER A 821 3.20 -35.42 26.69
C SER A 821 3.07 -33.89 26.60
N VAL A 822 3.10 -33.33 25.39
CA VAL A 822 3.08 -31.87 25.13
C VAL A 822 2.06 -31.52 24.06
N MET A 823 1.44 -30.34 24.17
CA MET A 823 0.47 -29.85 23.21
C MET A 823 1.14 -29.34 21.93
N GLY A 824 0.78 -29.88 20.77
CA GLY A 824 1.23 -29.42 19.46
C GLY A 824 0.41 -28.24 18.93
N LEU A 825 0.89 -27.63 17.83
CA LEU A 825 0.29 -26.44 17.21
C LEU A 825 -1.16 -26.60 16.72
N ASP A 826 -1.69 -27.82 16.68
CA ASP A 826 -3.09 -28.12 16.33
C ASP A 826 -3.98 -28.27 17.59
N ASN A 827 -3.48 -27.85 18.75
CA ASN A 827 -4.12 -27.95 20.07
C ASN A 827 -4.38 -29.38 20.56
N LYS A 828 -3.72 -30.39 19.97
CA LYS A 828 -3.76 -31.77 20.46
C LYS A 828 -2.54 -32.09 21.31
N VAL A 829 -2.69 -33.01 22.26
CA VAL A 829 -1.59 -33.46 23.13
C VAL A 829 -0.96 -34.71 22.53
N TYR A 830 0.35 -34.65 22.29
CA TYR A 830 1.14 -35.74 21.74
C TYR A 830 2.02 -36.35 22.82
N SER A 831 2.09 -37.67 22.86
CA SER A 831 2.91 -38.39 23.84
C SER A 831 4.32 -38.60 23.31
N SER A 832 5.31 -38.38 24.18
CA SER A 832 6.73 -38.66 23.88
C SER A 832 6.93 -40.06 23.30
N ALA A 833 8.02 -40.27 22.57
CA ALA A 833 8.37 -41.52 21.90
C ALA A 833 7.47 -41.91 20.70
N THR A 834 6.81 -40.95 20.05
CA THR A 834 6.01 -41.17 18.83
C THR A 834 6.48 -40.27 17.68
N ALA A 835 6.22 -40.70 16.43
CA ALA A 835 6.51 -39.85 15.27
C ALA A 835 5.76 -38.51 15.33
N ASP A 836 4.48 -38.52 15.75
CA ASP A 836 3.67 -37.30 15.86
C ASP A 836 4.23 -36.31 16.90
N PHE A 837 4.79 -36.81 18.00
CA PHE A 837 5.47 -35.95 18.98
C PHE A 837 6.73 -35.29 18.40
N ILE A 838 7.56 -36.07 17.70
CA ILE A 838 8.77 -35.52 17.05
C ILE A 838 8.39 -34.45 16.03
N VAL A 839 7.43 -34.75 15.16
CA VAL A 839 6.97 -33.83 14.11
C VAL A 839 6.38 -32.56 14.71
N SER A 840 5.45 -32.69 15.66
CA SER A 840 4.76 -31.53 16.25
C SER A 840 5.68 -30.63 17.08
N MET A 841 6.58 -31.19 17.89
CA MET A 841 7.50 -30.41 18.72
C MET A 841 8.59 -29.72 17.89
N THR A 842 9.01 -30.34 16.80
CA THR A 842 10.02 -29.77 15.89
C THR A 842 9.41 -28.68 15.01
N GLU A 843 8.23 -28.92 14.41
CA GLU A 843 7.55 -27.92 13.58
C GLU A 843 7.15 -26.68 14.40
N MET A 844 6.86 -26.83 15.69
CA MET A 844 6.57 -25.71 16.59
C MET A 844 7.69 -24.65 16.60
N LEU A 845 8.96 -25.07 16.59
CA LEU A 845 10.09 -24.13 16.51
C LEU A 845 10.27 -23.55 15.10
N LEU A 846 9.97 -24.33 14.07
CA LEU A 846 10.07 -23.94 12.67
C LEU A 846 8.95 -23.00 12.20
N GLN A 847 7.84 -22.94 12.94
CA GLN A 847 6.69 -22.07 12.66
C GLN A 847 6.57 -20.92 13.67
N GLY A 848 7.15 -21.05 14.84
CA GLY A 848 6.84 -20.19 15.97
C GLY A 848 5.48 -20.53 16.57
N PHE A 849 5.19 -19.97 17.74
CA PHE A 849 3.99 -20.32 18.50
C PHE A 849 3.59 -19.22 19.47
N SER A 850 2.30 -19.13 19.78
CA SER A 850 1.79 -18.22 20.80
C SER A 850 2.20 -18.67 22.19
N VAL A 851 2.67 -17.74 23.03
CA VAL A 851 3.12 -18.02 24.39
C VAL A 851 1.96 -17.78 25.35
N SER A 852 1.41 -18.86 25.90
CA SER A 852 0.21 -18.86 26.73
C SER A 852 0.37 -17.95 27.96
N GLY A 853 -0.65 -17.14 28.24
CA GLY A 853 -0.65 -16.19 29.37
C GLY A 853 0.07 -14.86 29.13
N THR A 854 0.73 -14.66 27.99
CA THR A 854 1.50 -13.43 27.71
C THR A 854 0.92 -12.54 26.60
N GLY A 855 0.06 -13.08 25.74
CA GLY A 855 -0.41 -12.38 24.52
C GLY A 855 0.68 -12.22 23.44
N MET A 856 1.88 -12.75 23.64
CA MET A 856 3.00 -12.66 22.70
C MET A 856 3.12 -13.94 21.85
N THR A 857 3.84 -13.83 20.72
CA THR A 857 4.18 -14.96 19.85
C THR A 857 5.69 -15.13 19.78
N PHE A 858 6.18 -16.32 20.14
CA PHE A 858 7.57 -16.70 19.93
C PHE A 858 7.80 -16.89 18.42
N PRO A 859 8.71 -16.13 17.79
CA PRO A 859 8.82 -16.18 16.33
C PRO A 859 9.52 -17.46 15.86
N ALA A 860 9.27 -17.87 14.62
CA ALA A 860 9.94 -19.03 14.00
C ALA A 860 11.47 -18.92 14.03
N LEU A 861 12.14 -20.08 14.15
CA LEU A 861 13.57 -20.24 13.90
C LEU A 861 13.82 -20.64 12.45
N ARG A 862 15.00 -20.31 11.92
CA ARG A 862 15.40 -20.76 10.58
C ARG A 862 15.52 -22.29 10.56
N GLU A 863 15.25 -22.91 9.41
CA GLU A 863 15.36 -24.37 9.28
C GLU A 863 16.77 -24.87 9.67
N ASP A 864 17.81 -24.13 9.27
CA ASP A 864 19.21 -24.44 9.60
C ASP A 864 19.59 -24.19 11.06
N GLN A 865 18.66 -23.71 11.90
CA GLN A 865 18.82 -23.55 13.35
C GLN A 865 18.06 -24.59 14.16
N VAL A 866 17.32 -25.52 13.55
CA VAL A 866 16.50 -26.48 14.30
C VAL A 866 16.97 -27.91 14.06
N ALA A 867 17.31 -28.58 15.16
CA ALA A 867 17.49 -30.02 15.28
C ALA A 867 16.63 -30.52 16.45
N PHE A 868 16.68 -31.83 16.73
CA PHE A 868 16.02 -32.40 17.92
C PHE A 868 16.87 -33.53 18.54
N GLY A 869 16.76 -33.70 19.85
CA GLY A 869 17.51 -34.68 20.63
C GLY A 869 16.70 -35.92 20.99
N LEU A 870 17.31 -37.11 20.91
CA LEU A 870 16.72 -38.39 21.32
C LEU A 870 17.73 -39.29 22.05
N PRO A 871 17.29 -40.20 22.95
CA PRO A 871 18.18 -41.17 23.58
C PRO A 871 18.70 -42.19 22.55
N ALA A 872 19.98 -42.54 22.62
CA ALA A 872 20.64 -43.46 21.67
C ALA A 872 20.22 -44.93 21.82
N ALA A 873 19.77 -45.31 23.02
CA ALA A 873 19.45 -46.69 23.37
C ALA A 873 18.35 -46.75 24.45
N PRO A 874 17.61 -47.87 24.57
CA PRO A 874 16.76 -48.11 25.73
C PRO A 874 17.57 -48.03 27.03
N GLY A 875 17.14 -47.18 27.96
CA GLY A 875 17.83 -46.96 29.24
C GLY A 875 18.89 -45.85 29.24
N ALA A 876 19.17 -45.21 28.10
CA ALA A 876 20.07 -44.05 28.04
C ALA A 876 19.48 -42.80 28.72
N ALA A 877 18.15 -42.73 28.84
CA ALA A 877 17.40 -41.67 29.54
C ALA A 877 16.22 -42.29 30.30
N GLY A 878 15.65 -41.53 31.25
CA GLY A 878 14.54 -41.99 32.11
C GLY A 878 13.24 -42.27 31.36
N SER A 879 13.01 -41.62 30.22
CA SER A 879 11.88 -41.90 29.31
C SER A 879 12.17 -41.37 27.89
N GLY A 880 11.31 -41.65 26.91
CA GLY A 880 11.35 -40.98 25.60
C GLY A 880 12.23 -41.62 24.51
N TYR A 881 12.83 -42.80 24.76
CA TYR A 881 13.47 -43.58 23.69
C TYR A 881 12.44 -43.91 22.60
N THR A 882 12.76 -43.56 21.35
CA THR A 882 11.85 -43.71 20.21
C THR A 882 12.40 -44.77 19.26
N ALA A 883 11.56 -45.73 18.88
CA ALA A 883 11.97 -46.79 17.97
C ALA A 883 12.38 -46.24 16.59
N PRO A 884 13.37 -46.82 15.89
CA PRO A 884 13.91 -46.24 14.66
C PRO A 884 12.91 -46.08 13.51
N ALA A 885 11.91 -46.96 13.45
CA ALA A 885 10.82 -46.85 12.49
C ALA A 885 10.01 -45.56 12.68
N GLU A 886 9.74 -45.16 13.92
CA GLU A 886 9.00 -43.93 14.24
C GLU A 886 9.84 -42.67 13.95
N VAL A 887 11.13 -42.71 14.28
CA VAL A 887 12.04 -41.59 13.96
C VAL A 887 12.17 -41.40 12.44
N LYS A 888 12.27 -42.49 11.66
CA LYS A 888 12.30 -42.42 10.18
C LYS A 888 11.01 -41.87 9.59
N LYS A 889 9.84 -42.21 10.14
CA LYS A 889 8.56 -41.61 9.75
C LYS A 889 8.58 -40.10 9.98
N ALA A 890 8.99 -39.68 11.17
CA ALA A 890 9.10 -38.26 11.52
C ALA A 890 10.10 -37.52 10.61
N LEU A 891 11.28 -38.08 10.35
CA LEU A 891 12.30 -37.49 9.49
C LEU A 891 11.86 -37.40 8.02
N ASN A 892 11.21 -38.44 7.47
CA ASN A 892 10.66 -38.36 6.11
C ASN A 892 9.56 -37.30 6.02
N TYR A 893 8.72 -37.18 7.05
CA TYR A 893 7.68 -36.16 7.04
C TYR A 893 8.28 -34.76 7.18
N LEU A 894 9.14 -34.54 8.18
CA LEU A 894 9.81 -33.27 8.45
C LEU A 894 10.71 -32.82 7.30
N LEU A 895 11.51 -33.70 6.68
CA LEU A 895 12.48 -33.29 5.66
C LEU A 895 11.93 -33.31 4.23
N LYS A 896 10.97 -34.21 3.94
CA LYS A 896 10.49 -34.47 2.58
C LYS A 896 9.00 -34.22 2.37
N GLY A 897 8.26 -33.82 3.40
CA GLY A 897 6.81 -33.65 3.32
C GLY A 897 6.03 -34.96 3.17
N GLN A 898 6.70 -36.12 3.32
CA GLN A 898 6.09 -37.43 3.13
C GLN A 898 5.30 -37.84 4.38
N SER A 899 3.99 -37.55 4.38
CA SER A 899 3.10 -37.96 5.47
C SER A 899 3.08 -39.48 5.62
N TYR A 900 3.10 -39.96 6.86
CA TYR A 900 2.93 -41.37 7.23
C TYR A 900 1.52 -41.68 7.74
N GLY A 901 0.54 -40.78 7.51
CA GLY A 901 -0.83 -40.91 8.02
C GLY A 901 -0.95 -40.66 9.53
N GLY A 902 -0.02 -39.91 10.11
CA GLY A 902 -0.06 -39.48 11.51
C GLY A 902 -1.22 -38.55 11.83
N SER A 903 -1.48 -38.34 13.12
CA SER A 903 -2.59 -37.50 13.59
C SER A 903 -2.26 -36.01 13.61
N TYR A 904 -0.96 -35.66 13.56
CA TYR A 904 -0.46 -34.30 13.37
C TYR A 904 -0.21 -34.03 11.88
N THR A 905 -0.72 -32.92 11.37
CA THR A 905 -0.52 -32.50 9.98
C THR A 905 0.46 -31.34 9.93
N LEU A 906 1.56 -31.50 9.18
CA LEU A 906 2.50 -30.42 8.92
C LEU A 906 1.77 -29.22 8.32
N ARG A 907 2.00 -28.05 8.89
CA ARG A 907 1.54 -26.78 8.36
C ARG A 907 2.25 -26.43 7.06
N LYS A 908 3.52 -26.83 6.90
CA LYS A 908 4.24 -26.78 5.62
C LYS A 908 4.24 -28.14 4.95
N ALA A 909 3.30 -28.37 4.05
CA ALA A 909 3.09 -29.68 3.40
C ALA A 909 4.35 -30.23 2.68
N ALA A 910 5.21 -29.37 2.15
CA ALA A 910 6.45 -29.76 1.47
C ALA A 910 7.59 -30.20 2.42
N GLY A 911 7.42 -30.03 3.74
CA GLY A 911 8.47 -30.26 4.72
C GLY A 911 9.52 -29.13 4.77
N TYR A 912 10.59 -29.41 5.51
CA TYR A 912 11.68 -28.53 5.93
C TYR A 912 13.02 -29.17 5.54
N PRO A 913 13.34 -29.21 4.24
CA PRO A 913 14.54 -29.89 3.74
C PRO A 913 15.83 -29.27 4.27
N ASN A 914 15.82 -28.03 4.78
CA ASN A 914 16.98 -27.38 5.37
C ASN A 914 17.11 -27.56 6.89
N MET A 915 16.22 -28.34 7.54
CA MET A 915 16.31 -28.65 8.98
C MET A 915 17.71 -29.14 9.38
N ARG A 916 18.31 -28.54 10.41
CA ARG A 916 19.74 -28.63 10.70
C ARG A 916 20.24 -30.05 10.94
N GLY A 917 19.53 -30.85 11.73
CA GLY A 917 20.07 -32.16 12.11
C GLY A 917 19.29 -32.90 13.18
N ILE A 918 19.98 -33.88 13.76
CA ILE A 918 19.51 -34.69 14.89
C ILE A 918 20.63 -34.85 15.92
N MET A 919 20.28 -34.92 17.19
CA MET A 919 21.19 -35.07 18.31
C MET A 919 20.88 -36.34 19.11
N THR A 920 21.90 -36.95 19.72
CA THR A 920 21.70 -38.03 20.68
C THR A 920 22.40 -37.87 22.02
N TRP A 921 21.69 -38.31 23.08
CA TRP A 921 22.27 -38.70 24.37
C TRP A 921 22.34 -40.24 24.42
N SER A 922 23.49 -40.88 24.23
CA SER A 922 24.82 -40.32 23.99
C SER A 922 25.59 -41.27 23.06
N VAL A 923 26.72 -40.85 22.50
CA VAL A 923 27.54 -41.70 21.60
C VAL A 923 28.08 -42.96 22.28
N ASN A 924 28.31 -42.92 23.59
CA ASN A 924 28.74 -44.08 24.37
C ASN A 924 27.61 -45.12 24.49
N TRP A 925 26.37 -44.65 24.69
CA TRP A 925 25.16 -45.47 24.67
C TRP A 925 24.88 -46.03 23.26
N ASP A 926 25.13 -45.24 22.21
CA ASP A 926 25.00 -45.74 20.83
C ASP A 926 26.01 -46.84 20.53
N LYS A 927 27.26 -46.71 21.00
CA LYS A 927 28.31 -47.71 20.79
C LYS A 927 27.95 -49.07 21.39
N VAL A 928 27.39 -49.12 22.60
CA VAL A 928 26.93 -50.38 23.21
C VAL A 928 25.66 -50.91 22.55
N ASN A 929 24.91 -50.05 21.86
CA ASN A 929 23.76 -50.40 21.04
C ASN A 929 24.13 -50.62 19.55
N ASN A 930 25.37 -51.04 19.27
CA ASN A 930 25.89 -51.35 17.94
C ASN A 930 25.83 -50.19 16.91
N GLY A 931 25.87 -48.94 17.36
CA GLY A 931 25.83 -47.77 16.49
C GLY A 931 24.49 -47.59 15.76
N GLU A 932 23.39 -48.07 16.34
CA GLU A 932 22.04 -48.05 15.76
C GLU A 932 21.62 -46.63 15.36
N PHE A 933 21.81 -45.67 16.25
CA PHE A 933 21.40 -44.29 16.04
C PHE A 933 22.14 -43.68 14.85
N ALA A 934 23.48 -43.73 14.87
CA ALA A 934 24.29 -43.23 13.78
C ALA A 934 23.97 -43.93 12.45
N THR A 935 23.71 -45.24 12.47
CA THR A 935 23.37 -46.02 11.27
C THR A 935 22.05 -45.61 10.65
N ASN A 936 21.03 -45.39 11.48
CA ASN A 936 19.68 -45.15 10.97
C ASN A 936 19.45 -43.71 10.50
N TYR A 937 20.13 -42.73 11.08
CA TYR A 937 19.82 -41.32 10.84
C TYR A 937 20.88 -40.54 10.07
N TYR A 938 22.14 -40.99 10.06
CA TYR A 938 23.19 -40.34 9.26
C TYR A 938 22.84 -40.18 7.76
N PRO A 939 22.22 -41.16 7.07
CA PRO A 939 21.87 -41.02 5.65
C PRO A 939 20.87 -39.88 5.34
N PHE A 940 20.09 -39.42 6.32
CA PHE A 940 19.20 -38.27 6.15
C PHE A 940 19.97 -36.93 6.09
N PHE A 941 21.23 -36.92 6.54
CA PHE A 941 22.02 -35.72 6.76
C PHE A 941 23.40 -35.75 6.07
N SER A 942 23.89 -36.90 5.60
CA SER A 942 25.24 -37.06 5.04
C SER A 942 25.37 -36.78 3.54
N GLY A 943 24.29 -36.44 2.85
CA GLY A 943 24.35 -36.01 1.44
C GLY A 943 24.80 -37.06 0.42
N THR A 944 25.02 -38.31 0.84
CA THR A 944 25.31 -39.47 -0.02
C THR A 944 24.07 -40.36 -0.12
N VAL A 945 23.04 -39.77 -0.70
CA VAL A 945 22.16 -40.48 -1.62
C VAL A 945 22.27 -39.68 -2.90
N THR A 946 22.69 -40.31 -3.99
CA THR A 946 22.60 -39.76 -5.35
C THR A 946 21.32 -38.95 -5.45
N PRO A 947 21.34 -37.67 -5.88
CA PRO A 947 20.10 -36.94 -6.11
C PRO A 947 19.21 -37.86 -6.94
N GLY A 948 18.05 -38.22 -6.38
CA GLY A 948 17.09 -39.01 -7.13
C GLY A 948 16.86 -38.26 -8.43
N ASN A 949 17.10 -38.95 -9.54
CA ASN A 949 16.92 -38.44 -10.89
C ASN A 949 15.59 -37.66 -11.00
N GLN A 950 15.66 -36.38 -11.35
CA GLN A 950 14.47 -35.55 -11.47
C GLN A 950 13.74 -35.89 -12.77
N SER A 951 12.41 -36.03 -12.69
CA SER A 951 11.65 -36.33 -13.90
C SER A 951 11.75 -35.19 -14.93
N PRO A 952 11.87 -35.50 -16.23
CA PRO A 952 12.02 -34.49 -17.27
C PRO A 952 10.73 -33.70 -17.45
N VAL A 953 10.76 -32.57 -18.16
CA VAL A 953 9.54 -31.87 -18.60
C VAL A 953 9.28 -32.11 -20.08
N VAL A 954 8.00 -32.24 -20.47
CA VAL A 954 7.59 -32.47 -21.86
C VAL A 954 6.25 -31.83 -22.20
N SER A 955 6.16 -31.23 -23.39
CA SER A 955 4.92 -30.68 -23.95
C SER A 955 4.84 -30.92 -25.46
N LEU A 956 3.62 -31.12 -25.98
CA LEU A 956 3.38 -31.16 -27.42
C LEU A 956 3.31 -29.73 -27.98
N THR A 957 4.10 -29.45 -29.01
CA THR A 957 4.15 -28.15 -29.69
C THR A 957 3.42 -28.17 -31.04
N SER A 958 3.20 -29.36 -31.61
CA SER A 958 2.39 -29.58 -32.81
C SER A 958 1.80 -31.00 -32.77
N PRO A 959 0.57 -31.24 -33.24
CA PRO A 959 -0.39 -30.27 -33.74
C PRO A 959 -0.98 -29.38 -32.63
N ALA A 960 -1.55 -28.23 -32.99
CA ALA A 960 -2.25 -27.38 -32.03
C ALA A 960 -3.49 -28.09 -31.45
N ALA A 961 -3.88 -27.73 -30.23
CA ALA A 961 -5.10 -28.26 -29.61
C ALA A 961 -6.34 -27.98 -30.47
N ASN A 962 -7.12 -29.02 -30.70
CA ASN A 962 -8.29 -29.08 -31.59
C ASN A 962 -7.97 -28.89 -33.08
N ALA A 963 -6.73 -29.12 -33.51
CA ALA A 963 -6.40 -29.15 -34.93
C ALA A 963 -7.25 -30.19 -35.67
N SER A 964 -7.70 -29.80 -36.87
CA SER A 964 -8.57 -30.61 -37.71
C SER A 964 -7.84 -31.04 -39.00
N PHE A 965 -7.93 -32.32 -39.34
CA PHE A 965 -7.38 -32.90 -40.58
C PHE A 965 -8.48 -33.64 -41.35
N THR A 966 -8.21 -34.08 -42.58
CA THR A 966 -9.17 -34.85 -43.41
C THR A 966 -8.60 -36.25 -43.66
N ALA A 967 -9.41 -37.28 -43.43
CA ALA A 967 -9.00 -38.67 -43.61
C ALA A 967 -8.83 -39.06 -45.09
N PRO A 968 -7.84 -39.90 -45.43
CA PRO A 968 -6.74 -40.33 -44.57
C PRO A 968 -5.75 -39.17 -44.35
N ALA A 969 -5.52 -38.80 -43.08
CA ALA A 969 -4.63 -37.70 -42.74
C ALA A 969 -3.21 -38.17 -42.48
N THR A 970 -2.23 -37.29 -42.69
CA THR A 970 -0.88 -37.43 -42.15
C THR A 970 -0.66 -36.32 -41.14
N VAL A 971 -0.43 -36.70 -39.87
CA VAL A 971 -0.31 -35.78 -38.73
C VAL A 971 1.12 -35.81 -38.21
N THR A 972 1.83 -34.68 -38.28
CA THR A 972 3.15 -34.52 -37.67
C THR A 972 3.01 -34.06 -36.22
N ILE A 973 3.52 -34.87 -35.30
CA ILE A 973 3.51 -34.65 -33.86
C ILE A 973 4.90 -34.22 -33.44
N THR A 974 5.03 -33.07 -32.80
CA THR A 974 6.31 -32.53 -32.31
C THR A 974 6.19 -32.21 -30.83
N ALA A 975 7.22 -32.54 -30.05
CA ALA A 975 7.31 -32.25 -28.63
C ALA A 975 8.56 -31.42 -28.30
N SER A 976 8.42 -30.55 -27.30
CA SER A 976 9.54 -29.94 -26.59
C SER A 976 9.76 -30.72 -25.30
N ALA A 977 10.97 -31.24 -25.09
CA ALA A 977 11.34 -31.93 -23.86
C ALA A 977 12.71 -31.47 -23.39
N SER A 978 12.85 -31.26 -22.08
CA SER A 978 14.11 -30.86 -21.44
C SER A 978 14.19 -31.47 -20.05
N ASP A 979 15.40 -31.72 -19.60
CA ASP A 979 15.66 -32.28 -18.27
C ASP A 979 16.59 -31.37 -17.47
N ALA A 980 16.33 -31.24 -16.18
CA ALA A 980 16.95 -30.23 -15.34
C ALA A 980 18.29 -30.69 -14.75
N ASP A 981 18.45 -31.99 -14.54
CA ASP A 981 19.67 -32.62 -14.01
C ASP A 981 20.32 -33.62 -14.98
N GLY A 982 19.82 -33.70 -16.21
CA GLY A 982 20.33 -34.61 -17.23
C GLY A 982 19.93 -34.25 -18.66
N THR A 983 19.83 -35.29 -19.49
CA THR A 983 19.49 -35.24 -20.91
C THR A 983 18.31 -36.16 -21.17
N ILE A 984 17.43 -35.76 -22.09
CA ILE A 984 16.34 -36.62 -22.55
C ILE A 984 16.91 -37.81 -23.33
N SER A 985 16.66 -39.03 -22.84
CA SER A 985 17.02 -40.27 -23.52
C SER A 985 16.08 -40.57 -24.69
N LYS A 986 14.77 -40.33 -24.52
CA LYS A 986 13.78 -40.48 -25.59
C LYS A 986 12.48 -39.73 -25.30
N VAL A 987 11.73 -39.42 -26.35
CA VAL A 987 10.33 -38.96 -26.29
C VAL A 987 9.46 -39.92 -27.10
N GLU A 988 8.48 -40.53 -26.45
CA GLU A 988 7.51 -41.44 -27.06
C GLU A 988 6.17 -40.74 -27.27
N PHE A 989 5.52 -40.95 -28.41
CA PHE A 989 4.25 -40.34 -28.78
C PHE A 989 3.12 -41.36 -28.74
N TYR A 990 1.96 -40.98 -28.23
CA TYR A 990 0.81 -41.87 -28.03
C TYR A 990 -0.48 -41.28 -28.61
N ARG A 991 -1.41 -42.16 -29.00
CA ARG A 991 -2.85 -41.85 -29.17
C ARG A 991 -3.64 -42.57 -28.07
N GLY A 992 -4.23 -41.83 -27.14
CA GLY A 992 -4.78 -42.41 -25.91
C GLY A 992 -3.73 -43.25 -25.19
N THR A 993 -3.98 -44.55 -25.07
CA THR A 993 -3.03 -45.52 -24.49
C THR A 993 -2.16 -46.25 -25.51
N THR A 994 -2.38 -46.06 -26.83
CA THR A 994 -1.64 -46.75 -27.89
C THR A 994 -0.39 -45.96 -28.30
N ARG A 995 0.80 -46.56 -28.18
CA ARG A 995 2.07 -45.96 -28.63
C ARG A 995 2.12 -45.86 -30.16
N LEU A 996 2.42 -44.66 -30.66
CA LEU A 996 2.55 -44.35 -32.09
C LEU A 996 3.99 -44.50 -32.57
N GLY A 997 4.97 -43.97 -31.83
CA GLY A 997 6.39 -43.97 -32.19
C GLY A 997 7.26 -43.22 -31.18
N GLU A 998 8.55 -43.08 -31.44
CA GLU A 998 9.48 -42.37 -30.55
C GLU A 998 10.53 -41.55 -31.33
N ALA A 999 11.14 -40.58 -30.64
CA ALA A 999 12.28 -39.82 -31.10
C ALA A 999 13.34 -39.76 -29.99
N THR A 1000 14.60 -40.06 -30.32
CA THR A 1000 15.72 -40.11 -29.35
C THR A 1000 16.62 -38.87 -29.41
N SER A 1001 16.31 -37.90 -30.28
CA SER A 1001 17.07 -36.65 -30.41
C SER A 1001 16.17 -35.50 -30.85
N SER A 1002 16.48 -34.29 -30.36
CA SER A 1002 15.80 -33.06 -30.76
C SER A 1002 16.12 -32.67 -32.22
N PRO A 1003 15.15 -32.18 -33.02
CA PRO A 1003 13.75 -31.93 -32.67
C PRO A 1003 12.93 -33.22 -32.55
N TYR A 1004 12.30 -33.45 -31.39
CA TYR A 1004 11.52 -34.65 -31.12
C TYR A 1004 10.22 -34.63 -31.93
N THR A 1005 10.22 -35.36 -33.06
CA THR A 1005 9.12 -35.34 -34.04
C THR A 1005 8.78 -36.74 -34.50
N TYR A 1006 7.48 -37.02 -34.67
CA TYR A 1006 6.95 -38.25 -35.23
C TYR A 1006 5.83 -37.97 -36.24
N THR A 1007 5.86 -38.60 -37.41
CA THR A 1007 4.83 -38.45 -38.44
C THR A 1007 3.90 -39.66 -38.44
N TRP A 1008 2.64 -39.42 -38.08
CA TRP A 1008 1.59 -40.43 -38.04
C TRP A 1008 0.74 -40.39 -39.33
N SER A 1009 0.96 -41.34 -40.23
CA SER A 1009 0.30 -41.40 -41.56
C SER A 1009 -0.97 -42.26 -41.58
N ASN A 1010 -1.79 -42.05 -42.63
CA ASN A 1010 -3.03 -42.79 -42.90
C ASN A 1010 -4.04 -42.79 -41.74
N VAL A 1011 -4.15 -41.66 -41.04
CA VAL A 1011 -5.04 -41.52 -39.90
C VAL A 1011 -6.49 -41.50 -40.38
N ALA A 1012 -7.27 -42.47 -39.91
CA ALA A 1012 -8.70 -42.59 -40.23
C ALA A 1012 -9.53 -41.48 -39.56
N ALA A 1013 -10.75 -41.31 -40.02
CA ALA A 1013 -11.69 -40.39 -39.41
C ALA A 1013 -11.92 -40.73 -37.92
N GLY A 1014 -11.83 -39.73 -37.04
CA GLY A 1014 -12.00 -39.92 -35.61
C GLY A 1014 -11.42 -38.75 -34.80
N SER A 1015 -11.80 -38.69 -33.52
CA SER A 1015 -11.16 -37.81 -32.54
C SER A 1015 -10.08 -38.58 -31.81
N TYR A 1016 -8.86 -38.02 -31.78
CA TYR A 1016 -7.70 -38.64 -31.16
C TYR A 1016 -7.14 -37.71 -30.08
N SER A 1017 -6.77 -38.30 -28.95
CA SER A 1017 -6.06 -37.62 -27.87
C SER A 1017 -4.58 -37.99 -27.96
N LEU A 1018 -3.71 -37.01 -28.19
CA LEU A 1018 -2.28 -37.23 -28.35
C LEU A 1018 -1.51 -36.82 -27.09
N THR A 1019 -0.54 -37.64 -26.67
CA THR A 1019 0.39 -37.31 -25.58
C THR A 1019 1.83 -37.62 -25.99
N ALA A 1020 2.78 -36.93 -25.36
CA ALA A 1020 4.20 -37.24 -25.44
C ALA A 1020 4.72 -37.64 -24.06
N VAL A 1021 5.58 -38.64 -24.00
CA VAL A 1021 6.19 -39.18 -22.79
C VAL A 1021 7.70 -39.04 -22.92
N ALA A 1022 8.32 -38.17 -22.12
CA ALA A 1022 9.77 -38.01 -22.11
C ALA A 1022 10.38 -38.88 -21.01
N THR A 1023 11.48 -39.57 -21.36
CA THR A 1023 12.33 -40.33 -20.44
C THR A 1023 13.73 -39.72 -20.46
N ASP A 1024 14.30 -39.43 -19.30
CA ASP A 1024 15.66 -38.89 -19.18
C ASP A 1024 16.74 -40.01 -19.13
N ASN A 1025 18.01 -39.63 -18.95
CA ASN A 1025 19.14 -40.55 -18.83
C ASN A 1025 19.26 -41.25 -17.47
N GLY A 1026 18.49 -40.86 -16.46
CA GLY A 1026 18.38 -41.56 -15.17
C GLY A 1026 17.12 -42.42 -15.03
N GLY A 1027 16.29 -42.51 -16.07
CA GLY A 1027 15.14 -43.38 -16.20
C GLY A 1027 13.82 -42.82 -15.67
N ALA A 1028 13.75 -41.55 -15.25
CA ALA A 1028 12.49 -40.94 -14.84
C ALA A 1028 11.69 -40.47 -16.05
N VAL A 1029 10.36 -40.49 -15.88
CA VAL A 1029 9.40 -40.37 -16.97
C VAL A 1029 8.35 -39.31 -16.63
N THR A 1030 8.04 -38.44 -17.60
CA THR A 1030 6.95 -37.48 -17.50
C THR A 1030 6.06 -37.56 -18.75
N THR A 1031 4.75 -37.48 -18.56
CA THR A 1031 3.76 -37.42 -19.65
C THR A 1031 3.23 -36.01 -19.82
N SER A 1032 3.15 -35.52 -21.06
CA SER A 1032 2.59 -34.21 -21.38
C SER A 1032 1.09 -34.15 -21.10
N ALA A 1033 0.56 -32.93 -21.01
CA ALA A 1033 -0.88 -32.74 -21.17
C ALA A 1033 -1.34 -33.31 -22.54
N ALA A 1034 -2.58 -33.83 -22.57
CA ALA A 1034 -3.14 -34.40 -23.77
C ALA A 1034 -3.63 -33.31 -24.74
N VAL A 1035 -3.32 -33.49 -26.03
CA VAL A 1035 -3.75 -32.62 -27.12
C VAL A 1035 -4.78 -33.36 -27.95
N SER A 1036 -6.02 -32.91 -27.92
CA SER A 1036 -7.09 -33.47 -28.76
C SER A 1036 -6.97 -32.95 -30.20
N ILE A 1037 -7.08 -33.83 -31.19
CA ILE A 1037 -7.21 -33.50 -32.61
C ILE A 1037 -8.40 -34.26 -33.21
N THR A 1038 -8.93 -33.73 -34.31
CA THR A 1038 -10.00 -34.39 -35.06
C THR A 1038 -9.53 -34.65 -36.48
N VAL A 1039 -9.65 -35.89 -36.94
CA VAL A 1039 -9.54 -36.22 -38.36
C VAL A 1039 -10.96 -36.43 -38.87
N ASN A 1040 -11.43 -35.54 -39.72
CA ASN A 1040 -12.77 -35.62 -40.30
C ASN A 1040 -12.77 -36.68 -41.40
N GLY A 1041 -13.81 -37.52 -41.44
CA GLY A 1041 -14.05 -38.36 -42.61
C GLY A 1041 -14.42 -37.51 -43.81
N THR A 1042 -13.98 -37.92 -44.99
CA THR A 1042 -14.66 -37.53 -46.23
C THR A 1042 -16.07 -38.13 -46.16
N GLY A 1043 -17.10 -37.29 -46.34
CA GLY A 1043 -18.44 -37.51 -45.82
C GLY A 1043 -19.10 -38.85 -46.19
N GLY A 1044 -19.86 -39.40 -45.25
CA GLY A 1044 -20.60 -40.65 -45.43
C GLY A 1044 -21.64 -40.86 -44.34
N GLY A 1045 -22.75 -40.12 -44.38
CA GLY A 1045 -23.94 -40.47 -43.60
C GLY A 1045 -24.68 -41.62 -44.27
N THR A 1046 -25.19 -42.58 -43.49
CA THR A 1046 -26.04 -43.65 -43.99
C THR A 1046 -27.39 -43.10 -44.45
N CYS A 1047 -27.94 -43.66 -45.52
CA CYS A 1047 -29.26 -43.32 -46.04
C CYS A 1047 -30.11 -44.57 -46.08
N ASN A 1048 -31.30 -44.53 -45.48
CA ASN A 1048 -32.24 -45.66 -45.48
C ASN A 1048 -31.60 -46.99 -45.03
N GLY A 1049 -30.70 -46.95 -44.04
CA GLY A 1049 -30.01 -48.14 -43.51
C GLY A 1049 -28.83 -48.64 -44.36
N ILE A 1050 -28.50 -47.97 -45.46
CA ILE A 1050 -27.39 -48.33 -46.34
C ILE A 1050 -26.10 -47.65 -45.84
N ALA A 1051 -25.07 -48.46 -45.60
CA ALA A 1051 -23.78 -48.00 -45.09
C ALA A 1051 -23.06 -47.07 -46.08
N ALA A 1052 -22.26 -46.13 -45.56
CA ALA A 1052 -21.40 -45.32 -46.41
C ALA A 1052 -20.35 -46.18 -47.14
N TRP A 1053 -19.99 -45.78 -48.35
CA TRP A 1053 -18.91 -46.44 -49.09
C TRP A 1053 -17.58 -46.24 -48.37
N VAL A 1054 -16.84 -47.33 -48.18
CA VAL A 1054 -15.55 -47.37 -47.52
C VAL A 1054 -14.57 -48.02 -48.48
N ALA A 1055 -13.52 -47.28 -48.84
CA ALA A 1055 -12.49 -47.71 -49.79
C ALA A 1055 -11.89 -49.10 -49.48
N ALA A 1056 -11.72 -49.44 -48.21
CA ALA A 1056 -11.12 -50.70 -47.77
C ALA A 1056 -12.08 -51.90 -47.85
N ASN A 1057 -13.38 -51.69 -47.99
CA ASN A 1057 -14.35 -52.78 -47.99
C ASN A 1057 -14.53 -53.36 -49.39
N VAL A 1058 -14.73 -54.68 -49.44
CA VAL A 1058 -15.11 -55.39 -50.66
C VAL A 1058 -16.62 -55.34 -50.81
N TYR A 1059 -17.09 -54.92 -51.99
CA TYR A 1059 -18.50 -54.88 -52.35
C TYR A 1059 -18.77 -55.84 -53.50
N THR A 1060 -19.68 -56.78 -53.29
CA THR A 1060 -20.09 -57.73 -54.32
C THR A 1060 -21.39 -57.30 -54.98
N GLN A 1061 -21.70 -57.90 -56.14
CA GLN A 1061 -22.90 -57.59 -56.92
C GLN A 1061 -24.14 -57.48 -56.03
N GLY A 1062 -24.83 -56.34 -56.14
CA GLY A 1062 -26.07 -56.10 -55.42
C GLY A 1062 -25.94 -55.25 -54.16
N MET A 1063 -24.74 -55.15 -53.56
CA MET A 1063 -24.50 -54.35 -52.37
C MET A 1063 -24.66 -52.85 -52.67
N GLN A 1064 -25.32 -52.14 -51.76
CA GLN A 1064 -25.52 -50.70 -51.86
C GLN A 1064 -24.64 -49.96 -50.87
N VAL A 1065 -24.22 -48.76 -51.27
CA VAL A 1065 -23.39 -47.87 -50.48
C VAL A 1065 -23.84 -46.43 -50.66
N VAL A 1066 -23.60 -45.60 -49.65
CA VAL A 1066 -23.82 -44.16 -49.74
C VAL A 1066 -22.51 -43.43 -49.99
N TYR A 1067 -22.48 -42.59 -51.03
CA TYR A 1067 -21.37 -41.69 -51.32
C TYR A 1067 -21.91 -40.37 -51.86
N ASN A 1068 -21.44 -39.21 -51.36
CA ASN A 1068 -21.95 -37.89 -51.77
C ASN A 1068 -23.49 -37.75 -51.73
N ASN A 1069 -24.12 -38.27 -50.66
CA ASN A 1069 -25.57 -38.20 -50.42
C ASN A 1069 -26.43 -38.91 -51.48
N LYS A 1070 -25.82 -39.86 -52.19
CA LYS A 1070 -26.40 -40.70 -53.23
C LYS A 1070 -26.17 -42.17 -52.91
N ILE A 1071 -27.15 -42.99 -53.22
CA ILE A 1071 -27.05 -44.45 -53.10
C ILE A 1071 -26.53 -45.00 -54.43
N TYR A 1072 -25.47 -45.80 -54.34
CA TYR A 1072 -24.89 -46.53 -55.45
C TYR A 1072 -24.95 -48.03 -55.18
N LYS A 1073 -25.12 -48.83 -56.23
CA LYS A 1073 -25.20 -50.30 -56.16
C LYS A 1073 -24.07 -50.91 -56.96
N ALA A 1074 -23.30 -51.81 -56.36
CA ALA A 1074 -22.23 -52.53 -57.03
C ALA A 1074 -22.83 -53.47 -58.08
N LYS A 1075 -22.37 -53.38 -59.33
CA LYS A 1075 -22.80 -54.25 -60.43
C LYS A 1075 -22.08 -55.60 -60.42
N TRP A 1076 -20.85 -55.63 -59.90
CA TRP A 1076 -20.00 -56.80 -59.68
C TRP A 1076 -18.99 -56.51 -58.55
N TRP A 1077 -18.03 -57.40 -58.31
CA TRP A 1077 -17.01 -57.24 -57.25
C TRP A 1077 -16.19 -55.95 -57.45
N THR A 1078 -16.03 -55.16 -56.39
CA THR A 1078 -15.20 -53.95 -56.38
C THR A 1078 -14.66 -53.65 -54.98
N GLN A 1079 -13.49 -53.04 -54.90
CA GLN A 1079 -12.86 -52.53 -53.68
C GLN A 1079 -12.05 -51.28 -54.07
N ASN A 1080 -12.11 -50.23 -53.25
CA ASN A 1080 -11.36 -48.98 -53.46
C ASN A 1080 -11.69 -48.16 -54.73
N GLU A 1081 -12.66 -48.59 -55.57
CA GLU A 1081 -13.15 -47.80 -56.70
C GLU A 1081 -14.33 -46.91 -56.26
N GLN A 1082 -14.14 -45.59 -56.33
CA GLN A 1082 -15.04 -44.59 -55.75
C GLN A 1082 -16.40 -44.48 -56.52
N PRO A 1083 -17.57 -44.50 -55.85
CA PRO A 1083 -18.87 -44.67 -56.52
C PRO A 1083 -19.31 -43.61 -57.53
N ASP A 1084 -19.04 -42.33 -57.29
CA ASP A 1084 -19.50 -41.23 -58.16
C ASP A 1084 -18.61 -40.99 -59.40
N THR A 1085 -17.37 -41.45 -59.36
CA THR A 1085 -16.41 -41.37 -60.47
C THR A 1085 -16.36 -42.65 -61.30
N HIS A 1086 -16.92 -43.75 -60.78
CA HIS A 1086 -16.99 -45.07 -61.43
C HIS A 1086 -18.44 -45.53 -61.60
N SER A 1087 -19.33 -44.61 -61.97
CA SER A 1087 -20.74 -44.86 -62.31
C SER A 1087 -21.06 -44.49 -63.76
N GLY A 1088 -21.14 -45.49 -64.63
CA GLY A 1088 -21.40 -45.40 -66.06
C GLY A 1088 -21.81 -46.77 -66.61
N ALA A 1089 -22.26 -46.88 -67.87
CA ALA A 1089 -22.82 -48.14 -68.41
C ALA A 1089 -21.88 -49.34 -68.19
N ASP A 1090 -20.58 -49.14 -68.40
CA ASP A 1090 -19.52 -50.17 -68.30
C ASP A 1090 -18.69 -50.10 -67.01
N GLN A 1091 -19.15 -49.35 -66.00
CA GLN A 1091 -18.42 -49.14 -64.75
C GLN A 1091 -19.06 -49.88 -63.57
N VAL A 1092 -18.27 -50.08 -62.50
CA VAL A 1092 -18.55 -51.00 -61.40
C VAL A 1092 -19.72 -50.58 -60.50
N TRP A 1093 -20.06 -49.28 -60.47
CA TRP A 1093 -21.20 -48.75 -59.71
C TRP A 1093 -22.37 -48.35 -60.61
N ALA A 1094 -23.58 -48.61 -60.15
CA ALA A 1094 -24.82 -48.06 -60.70
C ALA A 1094 -25.39 -47.02 -59.72
N TYR A 1095 -25.70 -45.82 -60.19
CA TYR A 1095 -26.46 -44.85 -59.40
C TYR A 1095 -27.89 -45.37 -59.17
N VAL A 1096 -28.40 -45.24 -57.94
CA VAL A 1096 -29.73 -45.70 -57.54
C VAL A 1096 -30.67 -44.53 -57.29
N SER A 1097 -30.39 -43.69 -56.29
CA SER A 1097 -31.22 -42.54 -55.90
C SER A 1097 -30.46 -41.57 -55.01
N ASP A 1098 -31.02 -40.37 -54.81
CA ASP A 1098 -30.61 -39.47 -53.73
C ASP A 1098 -31.19 -39.97 -52.38
N CYS A 1099 -30.75 -39.41 -51.27
CA CYS A 1099 -31.15 -39.81 -49.92
C CYS A 1099 -32.28 -38.96 -49.31
N ASP A 1100 -33.50 -39.49 -49.25
CA ASP A 1100 -34.71 -38.87 -48.68
C ASP A 1100 -35.52 -39.87 -47.83
N GLY A 1101 -35.55 -39.67 -46.50
CA GLY A 1101 -35.99 -40.67 -45.52
C GLY A 1101 -37.50 -40.74 -45.24
N SER A 1102 -38.05 -41.96 -45.11
CA SER A 1102 -39.32 -42.24 -44.40
C SER A 1102 -39.39 -43.69 -43.85
N GLY A 1103 -39.63 -43.85 -42.52
CA GLY A 1103 -40.26 -45.06 -41.91
C GLY A 1103 -39.58 -45.80 -40.73
N GLY A 1104 -40.10 -45.65 -39.49
CA GLY A 1104 -40.76 -46.72 -38.68
C GLY A 1104 -40.04 -47.70 -37.70
N THR A 1105 -40.32 -47.53 -36.38
CA THR A 1105 -40.62 -48.51 -35.27
C THR A 1105 -39.54 -49.27 -34.43
N ASP A 1106 -39.77 -49.27 -33.10
CA ASP A 1106 -39.07 -49.84 -31.90
C ASP A 1106 -39.61 -51.27 -31.51
N PRO A 1107 -38.87 -52.19 -30.83
CA PRO A 1107 -38.86 -52.32 -29.34
C PRO A 1107 -37.59 -52.91 -28.63
N GLY A 1108 -37.11 -52.25 -27.56
CA GLY A 1108 -36.83 -52.78 -26.18
C GLY A 1108 -35.61 -53.67 -25.80
N THR A 1109 -34.80 -53.25 -24.79
CA THR A 1109 -34.49 -53.91 -23.46
C THR A 1109 -33.24 -53.31 -22.74
N ASP A 1110 -33.35 -53.13 -21.41
CA ASP A 1110 -32.41 -52.56 -20.39
C ASP A 1110 -31.71 -53.71 -19.60
N PRO A 1111 -30.46 -53.62 -19.03
CA PRO A 1111 -30.14 -52.90 -17.77
C PRO A 1111 -28.71 -52.30 -17.60
N GLY A 1112 -28.61 -51.14 -16.91
CA GLY A 1112 -27.70 -50.97 -15.75
C GLY A 1112 -26.36 -50.21 -15.86
N THR A 1113 -26.40 -48.93 -15.42
CA THR A 1113 -25.45 -48.17 -14.55
C THR A 1113 -23.96 -47.95 -14.92
N ASP A 1114 -23.59 -46.67 -15.14
CA ASP A 1114 -22.27 -46.06 -14.82
C ASP A 1114 -22.40 -44.52 -14.66
N PRO A 1115 -21.60 -43.82 -13.81
CA PRO A 1115 -21.88 -42.46 -13.34
C PRO A 1115 -21.20 -41.35 -14.17
N GLY A 1116 -21.95 -40.26 -14.39
CA GLY A 1116 -21.37 -38.93 -14.24
C GLY A 1116 -20.97 -38.11 -15.47
N THR A 1117 -21.70 -38.17 -16.59
CA THR A 1117 -21.75 -37.04 -17.54
C THR A 1117 -23.11 -36.34 -17.41
N GLY A 1118 -23.13 -35.03 -17.12
CA GLY A 1118 -24.38 -34.29 -16.91
C GLY A 1118 -25.25 -34.24 -18.17
N SER A 1119 -26.33 -35.01 -18.18
CA SER A 1119 -27.38 -34.91 -19.18
C SER A 1119 -28.07 -33.54 -19.08
N CYS A 1120 -28.22 -32.84 -20.21
CA CYS A 1120 -28.97 -31.58 -20.27
C CYS A 1120 -30.50 -31.79 -20.31
N ALA A 1121 -30.97 -33.03 -20.18
CA ALA A 1121 -32.39 -33.35 -20.13
C ALA A 1121 -33.05 -32.71 -18.89
N GLY A 1122 -34.05 -31.86 -19.11
CA GLY A 1122 -34.81 -31.20 -18.04
C GLY A 1122 -34.18 -29.94 -17.45
N VAL A 1123 -32.97 -29.54 -17.89
CA VAL A 1123 -32.35 -28.29 -17.46
C VAL A 1123 -32.84 -27.14 -18.37
N PRO A 1124 -33.45 -26.08 -17.82
CA PRO A 1124 -34.01 -25.01 -18.63
C PRO A 1124 -32.92 -24.23 -19.38
N ALA A 1125 -33.28 -23.73 -20.57
CA ALA A 1125 -32.41 -22.80 -21.28
C ALA A 1125 -32.24 -21.51 -20.47
N TYR A 1126 -31.08 -20.87 -20.57
CA TYR A 1126 -30.87 -19.57 -19.96
C TYR A 1126 -31.84 -18.55 -20.56
N GLU A 1127 -32.61 -17.92 -19.68
CA GLU A 1127 -33.54 -16.84 -19.99
C GLU A 1127 -32.96 -15.52 -19.44
N PRO A 1128 -32.97 -14.45 -20.24
CA PRO A 1128 -32.66 -13.12 -19.74
C PRO A 1128 -33.76 -12.63 -18.78
N TYR A 1129 -33.60 -11.43 -18.21
CA TYR A 1129 -34.58 -10.83 -17.29
C TYR A 1129 -36.02 -10.93 -17.86
N PRO A 1130 -37.04 -11.33 -17.05
CA PRO A 1130 -37.10 -11.28 -15.58
C PRO A 1130 -36.59 -12.51 -14.81
N LYS A 1131 -35.96 -13.51 -15.45
CA LYS A 1131 -35.47 -14.71 -14.74
C LYS A 1131 -34.26 -14.41 -13.84
N ILE A 1132 -34.31 -14.90 -12.59
CA ILE A 1132 -33.25 -14.76 -11.56
C ILE A 1132 -32.75 -16.15 -11.17
N TYR A 1133 -31.43 -16.31 -11.09
CA TYR A 1133 -30.71 -17.55 -10.78
C TYR A 1133 -29.93 -17.42 -9.47
N ASN A 1134 -29.96 -18.44 -8.63
CA ASN A 1134 -29.25 -18.52 -7.36
C ASN A 1134 -28.09 -19.52 -7.41
N ILE A 1135 -27.25 -19.53 -6.38
CA ILE A 1135 -26.08 -20.41 -6.34
C ILE A 1135 -26.53 -21.88 -6.46
N GLY A 1136 -25.90 -22.63 -7.37
CA GLY A 1136 -26.27 -24.01 -7.69
C GLY A 1136 -27.33 -24.17 -8.79
N ASP A 1137 -28.01 -23.10 -9.23
CA ASP A 1137 -28.96 -23.18 -10.34
C ASP A 1137 -28.26 -23.51 -11.66
N LYS A 1138 -28.82 -24.45 -12.41
CA LYS A 1138 -28.25 -24.94 -13.68
C LYS A 1138 -29.06 -24.45 -14.88
N VAL A 1139 -28.36 -24.02 -15.92
CA VAL A 1139 -28.95 -23.57 -17.18
C VAL A 1139 -28.19 -24.07 -18.39
N VAL A 1140 -28.90 -24.24 -19.50
CA VAL A 1140 -28.31 -24.52 -20.81
C VAL A 1140 -28.19 -23.22 -21.60
N TYR A 1141 -26.98 -22.88 -22.05
CA TYR A 1141 -26.74 -21.73 -22.90
C TYR A 1141 -25.71 -22.07 -23.98
N ASN A 1142 -26.04 -21.81 -25.25
CA ASN A 1142 -25.21 -22.16 -26.41
C ASN A 1142 -24.74 -23.63 -26.42
N GLY A 1143 -25.60 -24.56 -25.99
CA GLY A 1143 -25.32 -26.00 -26.01
C GLY A 1143 -24.40 -26.49 -24.90
N ASN A 1144 -24.09 -25.64 -23.91
CA ASN A 1144 -23.30 -25.99 -22.74
C ASN A 1144 -24.12 -25.80 -21.46
N LEU A 1145 -23.88 -26.67 -20.48
CA LEU A 1145 -24.44 -26.62 -19.15
C LEU A 1145 -23.58 -25.73 -18.25
N TYR A 1146 -24.22 -24.83 -17.53
CA TYR A 1146 -23.56 -23.95 -16.56
C TYR A 1146 -24.30 -23.99 -15.23
N GLU A 1147 -23.56 -23.86 -14.14
CA GLU A 1147 -24.07 -23.74 -12.77
C GLU A 1147 -23.75 -22.36 -12.22
N SER A 1148 -24.73 -21.65 -11.67
CA SER A 1148 -24.52 -20.34 -11.08
C SER A 1148 -23.68 -20.46 -9.80
N LEU A 1149 -22.66 -19.61 -9.67
CA LEU A 1149 -21.82 -19.50 -8.48
C LEU A 1149 -22.26 -18.36 -7.54
N ALA A 1150 -23.41 -17.73 -7.82
CA ALA A 1150 -23.89 -16.58 -7.05
C ALA A 1150 -25.42 -16.53 -6.90
N ASN A 1151 -25.86 -15.94 -5.79
CA ASN A 1151 -27.27 -15.66 -5.54
C ASN A 1151 -27.74 -14.40 -6.28
N SER A 1152 -29.04 -14.36 -6.63
CA SER A 1152 -29.70 -13.23 -7.28
C SER A 1152 -29.08 -12.79 -8.61
N LEU A 1153 -28.63 -13.76 -9.41
CA LEU A 1153 -27.99 -13.58 -10.70
C LEU A 1153 -29.03 -13.45 -11.83
N TYR A 1154 -29.13 -12.29 -12.47
CA TYR A 1154 -30.04 -12.05 -13.58
C TYR A 1154 -29.36 -11.24 -14.67
N ASN A 1155 -29.72 -11.52 -15.93
CA ASN A 1155 -29.18 -10.86 -17.12
C ASN A 1155 -27.63 -10.94 -17.26
N VAL A 1156 -27.01 -11.93 -16.62
CA VAL A 1156 -25.58 -12.27 -16.76
C VAL A 1156 -25.50 -13.55 -17.58
N THR A 1157 -25.04 -13.44 -18.81
CA THR A 1157 -25.01 -14.55 -19.76
C THR A 1157 -23.97 -15.62 -19.35
N PRO A 1158 -24.35 -16.91 -19.27
CA PRO A 1158 -23.41 -17.99 -19.00
C PRO A 1158 -22.25 -18.02 -20.00
N GLY A 1159 -21.02 -18.24 -19.50
CA GLY A 1159 -19.78 -18.21 -20.31
C GLY A 1159 -19.15 -16.82 -20.51
N THR A 1160 -19.68 -15.77 -19.89
CA THR A 1160 -19.05 -14.42 -19.94
C THR A 1160 -17.96 -14.19 -18.89
N ALA A 1161 -17.99 -14.95 -17.79
CA ALA A 1161 -16.91 -15.03 -16.81
C ALA A 1161 -17.14 -16.17 -15.80
N ASP A 1162 -16.08 -16.90 -15.48
CA ASP A 1162 -16.14 -18.15 -14.70
C ASP A 1162 -16.43 -17.96 -13.20
N TRP A 1163 -16.39 -16.72 -12.70
CA TRP A 1163 -16.72 -16.37 -11.31
C TRP A 1163 -18.23 -16.23 -11.02
N TRP A 1164 -19.06 -16.21 -12.07
CA TRP A 1164 -20.52 -16.10 -11.97
C TRP A 1164 -21.20 -17.40 -12.41
N TRP A 1165 -20.61 -18.08 -13.38
CA TRP A 1165 -21.09 -19.31 -13.94
C TRP A 1165 -19.96 -20.31 -14.01
N LYS A 1166 -20.09 -21.43 -13.32
CA LYS A 1166 -19.20 -22.58 -13.46
C LYS A 1166 -19.61 -23.36 -14.71
N PRO A 1167 -18.77 -23.44 -15.75
CA PRO A 1167 -19.05 -24.32 -16.88
C PRO A 1167 -18.98 -25.78 -16.40
N LEU A 1168 -20.04 -26.54 -16.67
CA LEU A 1168 -20.12 -27.96 -16.31
C LEU A 1168 -19.89 -28.89 -17.51
N GLY A 1169 -19.82 -28.34 -18.72
CA GLY A 1169 -19.51 -29.08 -19.95
C GLY A 1169 -20.57 -28.94 -21.04
N ALA A 1170 -20.29 -29.50 -22.21
CA ALA A 1170 -21.20 -29.47 -23.36
C ALA A 1170 -22.34 -30.49 -23.19
N CYS A 1171 -23.54 -30.13 -23.65
CA CYS A 1171 -24.68 -31.03 -23.72
C CYS A 1171 -24.46 -32.09 -24.81
N SER A 1172 -24.56 -33.37 -24.49
CA SER A 1172 -24.60 -34.45 -25.49
C SER A 1172 -25.91 -34.39 -26.27
N ALA A 1173 -25.85 -34.11 -27.58
CA ALA A 1173 -26.95 -33.51 -28.33
C ALA A 1173 -28.08 -34.46 -28.80
N SER A 1174 -29.34 -34.09 -28.52
CA SER A 1174 -30.48 -34.24 -29.44
C SER A 1174 -31.68 -33.35 -29.02
N ALA A 1175 -31.77 -32.12 -29.54
CA ALA A 1175 -33.04 -31.39 -29.75
C ALA A 1175 -32.83 -30.09 -30.56
N ALA A 1176 -33.17 -30.17 -31.84
CA ALA A 1176 -33.65 -29.13 -32.76
C ALA A 1176 -33.04 -27.71 -32.71
N ARG A 1177 -32.13 -27.45 -33.66
CA ARG A 1177 -31.97 -26.13 -34.28
C ARG A 1177 -32.95 -26.07 -35.46
N THR A 1178 -34.05 -25.33 -35.31
CA THR A 1178 -34.91 -24.94 -36.43
C THR A 1178 -34.47 -23.55 -36.87
N THR A 1179 -33.67 -23.47 -37.94
CA THR A 1179 -33.47 -22.21 -38.68
C THR A 1179 -34.51 -22.13 -39.79
N THR A 1180 -35.58 -21.38 -39.55
CA THR A 1180 -36.38 -20.78 -40.62
C THR A 1180 -35.90 -19.34 -40.81
N THR A 1181 -35.30 -19.10 -41.97
CA THR A 1181 -35.05 -17.78 -42.53
C THR A 1181 -36.40 -17.18 -42.90
N ALA A 1182 -37.05 -16.51 -41.96
CA ALA A 1182 -38.17 -15.62 -42.24
C ALA A 1182 -37.64 -14.18 -42.12
N VAL A 1183 -37.68 -13.47 -43.25
CA VAL A 1183 -37.55 -12.03 -43.29
C VAL A 1183 -38.70 -11.46 -42.47
N VAL A 1184 -38.42 -11.12 -41.21
CA VAL A 1184 -39.32 -10.34 -40.36
C VAL A 1184 -38.64 -8.99 -40.17
N ASN A 1185 -39.29 -7.95 -40.68
CA ASN A 1185 -39.02 -6.57 -40.28
C ASN A 1185 -39.07 -6.51 -38.75
N LEU A 1186 -37.92 -6.46 -38.09
CA LEU A 1186 -37.86 -6.20 -36.66
C LEU A 1186 -38.07 -4.69 -36.43
N PRO A 1187 -38.94 -4.30 -35.48
CA PRO A 1187 -39.24 -2.91 -35.22
C PRO A 1187 -38.02 -2.20 -34.65
N VAL A 1188 -37.89 -0.90 -34.95
CA VAL A 1188 -37.02 0.05 -34.25
C VAL A 1188 -37.19 -0.13 -32.73
N GLY A 1189 -36.20 -0.67 -32.01
CA GLY A 1189 -36.45 -1.21 -30.65
C GLY A 1189 -35.36 -1.13 -29.58
N THR A 1190 -34.29 -1.92 -29.62
CA THR A 1190 -33.45 -2.14 -28.42
C THR A 1190 -31.96 -2.27 -28.74
N GLU A 1191 -31.19 -1.20 -28.45
CA GLU A 1191 -29.73 -1.20 -28.49
C GLU A 1191 -29.14 -1.68 -27.16
N LYS A 1192 -28.10 -2.53 -27.23
CA LYS A 1192 -27.37 -3.06 -26.07
C LYS A 1192 -26.55 -1.92 -25.43
N LEU A 1193 -26.86 -1.58 -24.18
CA LEU A 1193 -26.21 -0.51 -23.42
C LEU A 1193 -24.84 -1.00 -22.90
N VAL A 1194 -23.75 -0.32 -23.26
CA VAL A 1194 -22.39 -0.69 -22.83
C VAL A 1194 -21.91 0.29 -21.76
N VAL A 1195 -21.41 -0.24 -20.63
CA VAL A 1195 -20.94 0.54 -19.47
C VAL A 1195 -19.52 0.15 -19.08
N PHE A 1196 -18.65 1.13 -18.80
CA PHE A 1196 -17.26 0.87 -18.41
C PHE A 1196 -16.64 2.02 -17.58
N PRO A 1197 -15.74 1.73 -16.62
CA PRO A 1197 -15.38 0.38 -16.15
C PRO A 1197 -16.53 -0.28 -15.38
N ASN A 1198 -16.61 -1.60 -15.46
CA ASN A 1198 -17.60 -2.42 -14.75
C ASN A 1198 -16.97 -3.81 -14.50
N PRO A 1199 -16.45 -4.10 -13.30
CA PRO A 1199 -16.71 -3.38 -12.05
C PRO A 1199 -16.13 -1.96 -11.99
N LEU A 1200 -16.88 -1.04 -11.38
CA LEU A 1200 -16.52 0.35 -11.16
C LEU A 1200 -15.79 0.46 -9.81
N THR A 1201 -14.48 0.74 -9.86
CA THR A 1201 -13.64 1.03 -8.68
C THR A 1201 -13.54 2.54 -8.39
N GLY A 1202 -13.94 3.38 -9.34
CA GLY A 1202 -13.92 4.85 -9.22
C GLY A 1202 -15.32 5.47 -9.06
N SER A 1203 -15.43 6.77 -9.31
CA SER A 1203 -16.70 7.51 -9.26
C SER A 1203 -17.33 7.76 -10.62
N VAL A 1204 -16.63 7.49 -11.73
CA VAL A 1204 -17.12 7.82 -13.09
C VAL A 1204 -17.47 6.54 -13.85
N LEU A 1205 -18.74 6.40 -14.23
CA LEU A 1205 -19.22 5.37 -15.12
C LEU A 1205 -19.37 5.95 -16.54
N ASN A 1206 -18.68 5.38 -17.52
CA ASN A 1206 -18.89 5.72 -18.93
C ASN A 1206 -19.96 4.83 -19.53
N ILE A 1207 -20.83 5.40 -20.35
CA ILE A 1207 -21.94 4.71 -20.99
C ILE A 1207 -21.89 5.01 -22.48
N ASN A 1208 -21.86 3.98 -23.32
CA ASN A 1208 -22.06 4.16 -24.75
C ASN A 1208 -23.56 4.03 -25.04
N LEU A 1209 -24.19 5.17 -25.30
CA LEU A 1209 -25.59 5.30 -25.69
C LEU A 1209 -25.66 5.41 -27.20
N ASN A 1210 -26.61 4.74 -27.85
CA ASN A 1210 -26.90 4.98 -29.25
C ASN A 1210 -28.31 5.61 -29.36
N ALA A 1211 -28.38 6.72 -30.09
CA ALA A 1211 -29.53 7.62 -30.13
C ALA A 1211 -29.46 8.50 -31.39
N ALA A 1212 -30.60 8.98 -31.88
CA ALA A 1212 -30.67 9.93 -32.98
C ALA A 1212 -30.28 11.34 -32.53
N ALA A 1213 -29.77 12.17 -33.45
CA ALA A 1213 -29.45 13.56 -33.16
C ALA A 1213 -30.69 14.32 -32.63
N GLY A 1214 -30.55 15.01 -31.49
CA GLY A 1214 -31.63 15.72 -30.81
C GLY A 1214 -32.55 14.86 -29.94
N GLU A 1215 -32.30 13.54 -29.85
CA GLU A 1215 -33.07 12.63 -29.01
C GLU A 1215 -32.76 12.83 -27.52
N LYS A 1216 -33.80 12.98 -26.68
CA LYS A 1216 -33.65 13.09 -25.21
C LYS A 1216 -33.78 11.72 -24.56
N VAL A 1217 -32.74 11.31 -23.84
CA VAL A 1217 -32.64 10.03 -23.15
C VAL A 1217 -32.35 10.26 -21.67
N ALA A 1218 -33.20 9.73 -20.80
CA ALA A 1218 -32.95 9.66 -19.37
C ALA A 1218 -32.10 8.43 -19.04
N VAL A 1219 -31.01 8.62 -18.31
CA VAL A 1219 -30.11 7.59 -17.79
C VAL A 1219 -30.39 7.48 -16.30
N GLU A 1220 -30.81 6.31 -15.85
CA GLU A 1220 -31.29 6.07 -14.49
C GLU A 1220 -30.53 4.91 -13.85
N LEU A 1221 -30.06 5.06 -12.62
CA LEU A 1221 -29.43 4.00 -11.85
C LEU A 1221 -30.35 3.58 -10.71
N TRP A 1222 -30.74 2.31 -10.72
CA TRP A 1222 -31.70 1.69 -9.82
C TRP A 1222 -31.04 0.63 -8.94
N SER A 1223 -31.62 0.35 -7.78
CA SER A 1223 -31.32 -0.84 -6.99
C SER A 1223 -31.50 -2.12 -7.80
N ALA A 1224 -30.80 -3.18 -7.41
CA ALA A 1224 -30.80 -4.45 -8.14
C ALA A 1224 -32.19 -5.10 -8.25
N ASP A 1225 -33.08 -4.86 -7.29
CA ASP A 1225 -34.49 -5.28 -7.27
C ASP A 1225 -35.41 -4.31 -8.05
N GLY A 1226 -34.86 -3.20 -8.56
CA GLY A 1226 -35.60 -2.19 -9.31
C GLY A 1226 -36.56 -1.34 -8.48
N SER A 1227 -36.57 -1.47 -7.14
CA SER A 1227 -37.51 -0.76 -6.26
C SER A 1227 -37.09 0.68 -5.93
N THR A 1228 -35.81 1.02 -6.06
CA THR A 1228 -35.27 2.31 -5.63
C THR A 1228 -34.45 2.96 -6.74
N LEU A 1229 -34.86 4.15 -7.19
CA LEU A 1229 -34.09 5.00 -8.10
C LEU A 1229 -33.07 5.80 -7.28
N LEU A 1230 -31.78 5.59 -7.54
CA LEU A 1230 -30.71 6.33 -6.87
C LEU A 1230 -30.29 7.58 -7.61
N LEU A 1231 -30.26 7.53 -8.94
CA LEU A 1231 -29.71 8.61 -9.75
C LEU A 1231 -30.40 8.65 -11.10
N ARG A 1232 -30.81 9.84 -11.55
CA ARG A 1232 -31.38 10.06 -12.89
C ARG A 1232 -30.73 11.28 -13.52
N ARG A 1233 -30.33 11.15 -14.79
CA ARG A 1233 -29.75 12.24 -15.59
C ARG A 1233 -30.32 12.22 -16.99
N GLU A 1234 -30.74 13.37 -17.50
CA GLU A 1234 -31.21 13.48 -18.88
C GLU A 1234 -30.07 13.93 -19.81
N TYR A 1235 -30.01 13.32 -20.98
CA TYR A 1235 -29.01 13.59 -22.00
C TYR A 1235 -29.69 13.86 -23.34
N THR A 1236 -29.21 14.88 -24.07
CA THR A 1236 -29.65 15.15 -25.44
C THR A 1236 -28.54 14.73 -26.40
N ALA A 1237 -28.85 13.80 -27.29
CA ALA A 1237 -27.92 13.26 -28.27
C ALA A 1237 -27.44 14.32 -29.26
N GLY A 1238 -26.12 14.46 -29.44
CA GLY A 1238 -25.53 15.48 -30.33
C GLY A 1238 -25.53 15.10 -31.80
N TYR A 1239 -25.49 13.80 -32.12
CA TYR A 1239 -25.48 13.27 -33.48
C TYR A 1239 -26.11 11.86 -33.51
N LYS A 1240 -26.41 11.33 -34.71
CA LYS A 1240 -27.00 9.99 -34.87
C LYS A 1240 -25.91 8.92 -34.73
N GLY A 1241 -26.10 7.94 -33.83
CA GLY A 1241 -25.16 6.83 -33.61
C GLY A 1241 -24.69 6.71 -32.17
N SER A 1242 -23.64 5.91 -31.94
CA SER A 1242 -23.07 5.68 -30.60
C SER A 1242 -22.30 6.89 -30.08
N GLN A 1243 -22.56 7.26 -28.82
CA GLN A 1243 -22.05 8.44 -28.14
C GLN A 1243 -21.68 8.05 -26.72
N LYS A 1244 -20.53 8.53 -26.26
CA LYS A 1244 -20.05 8.26 -24.92
C LYS A 1244 -20.54 9.35 -23.97
N ILE A 1245 -21.22 8.94 -22.91
CA ILE A 1245 -21.72 9.84 -21.85
C ILE A 1245 -21.15 9.39 -20.50
N THR A 1246 -20.95 10.35 -19.60
CA THR A 1246 -20.42 10.10 -18.26
C THR A 1246 -21.49 10.29 -17.20
N LEU A 1247 -21.53 9.34 -16.27
CA LEU A 1247 -22.40 9.37 -15.10
C LEU A 1247 -21.53 9.39 -13.84
N ASP A 1248 -21.71 10.42 -13.02
CA ASP A 1248 -21.10 10.46 -11.68
C ASP A 1248 -21.87 9.52 -10.76
N ALA A 1249 -21.23 8.42 -10.40
CA ALA A 1249 -21.72 7.42 -9.49
C ALA A 1249 -21.14 7.59 -8.08
N SER A 1250 -20.46 8.69 -7.74
CA SER A 1250 -19.78 8.91 -6.45
C SER A 1250 -20.64 8.61 -5.22
N ARG A 1251 -21.96 8.86 -5.28
CA ARG A 1251 -22.92 8.63 -4.19
C ARG A 1251 -23.61 7.26 -4.21
N VAL A 1252 -23.26 6.39 -5.15
CA VAL A 1252 -23.86 5.06 -5.32
C VAL A 1252 -23.12 4.07 -4.40
N PRO A 1253 -23.75 3.43 -3.41
CA PRO A 1253 -23.03 2.52 -2.50
C PRO A 1253 -22.34 1.35 -3.22
N ALA A 1254 -21.35 0.71 -2.58
CA ALA A 1254 -20.80 -0.55 -3.07
C ALA A 1254 -21.93 -1.58 -3.18
N GLY A 1255 -21.94 -2.34 -4.27
CA GLY A 1255 -23.03 -3.28 -4.56
C GLY A 1255 -23.42 -3.36 -6.03
N THR A 1256 -24.51 -4.07 -6.28
CA THR A 1256 -25.06 -4.29 -7.61
C THR A 1256 -26.18 -3.29 -7.89
N TRP A 1257 -26.11 -2.65 -9.05
CA TRP A 1257 -27.06 -1.63 -9.51
C TRP A 1257 -27.49 -1.88 -10.96
N ILE A 1258 -28.66 -1.36 -11.34
CA ILE A 1258 -29.18 -1.43 -12.70
C ILE A 1258 -29.24 -0.05 -13.32
N LEU A 1259 -28.41 0.16 -14.33
CA LEU A 1259 -28.48 1.32 -15.21
C LEU A 1259 -29.56 1.08 -16.27
N LYS A 1260 -30.47 2.02 -16.45
CA LYS A 1260 -31.52 2.05 -17.47
C LYS A 1260 -31.35 3.30 -18.31
N THR A 1261 -31.59 3.19 -19.60
CA THR A 1261 -31.82 4.34 -20.47
C THR A 1261 -33.29 4.35 -20.86
N VAL A 1262 -33.92 5.51 -20.87
CA VAL A 1262 -35.33 5.69 -21.24
C VAL A 1262 -35.42 6.87 -22.18
N ASN A 1263 -35.78 6.63 -23.43
CA ASN A 1263 -36.18 7.73 -24.31
C ASN A 1263 -37.52 8.30 -23.84
N ILE A 1264 -37.54 9.61 -23.60
CA ILE A 1264 -38.64 10.34 -22.97
C ILE A 1264 -39.87 10.46 -23.89
N LYS A 1265 -39.71 10.27 -25.21
CA LYS A 1265 -40.78 10.35 -26.23
C LYS A 1265 -41.31 8.99 -26.71
N ASN A 1266 -40.46 7.96 -26.86
CA ASN A 1266 -40.85 6.71 -27.53
C ASN A 1266 -40.61 5.43 -26.69
N GLY A 1267 -40.17 5.57 -25.43
CA GLY A 1267 -40.04 4.45 -24.51
C GLY A 1267 -38.91 3.46 -24.82
N ARG A 1268 -37.97 3.82 -25.72
CA ARG A 1268 -36.78 3.02 -26.02
C ARG A 1268 -35.97 2.79 -24.74
N LYS A 1269 -35.73 1.52 -24.38
CA LYS A 1269 -35.10 1.11 -23.12
C LYS A 1269 -33.88 0.24 -23.33
N GLY A 1270 -32.70 0.74 -22.94
CA GLY A 1270 -31.50 -0.07 -22.73
C GLY A 1270 -31.30 -0.31 -21.23
N SER A 1271 -30.71 -1.43 -20.83
CA SER A 1271 -30.30 -1.64 -19.43
C SER A 1271 -28.97 -2.35 -19.33
N ALA A 1272 -28.22 -2.05 -18.27
CA ALA A 1272 -26.93 -2.66 -17.96
C ALA A 1272 -26.75 -2.80 -16.44
N LYS A 1273 -26.22 -3.95 -15.99
CA LYS A 1273 -25.84 -4.17 -14.60
C LYS A 1273 -24.52 -3.45 -14.32
N VAL A 1274 -24.43 -2.70 -13.23
CA VAL A 1274 -23.24 -1.99 -12.78
C VAL A 1274 -22.85 -2.56 -11.42
N ILE A 1275 -21.63 -3.07 -11.30
CA ILE A 1275 -21.05 -3.55 -10.05
C ILE A 1275 -20.11 -2.46 -9.55
N ARG A 1276 -20.41 -1.85 -8.41
CA ARG A 1276 -19.48 -0.97 -7.72
C ARG A 1276 -18.78 -1.77 -6.63
N LEU A 1277 -17.46 -1.86 -6.72
CA LEU A 1277 -16.63 -2.60 -5.75
C LEU A 1277 -16.50 -1.81 -4.45
#